data_AF-A0A0H5SJ89-F1
#
_entry.id   AF-A0A0H5SJ89-F1
#
_cell.length_a   1.000
_cell.length_b   1.000
_cell.length_c   1.000
_cell.angle_alpha   90.00
_cell.angle_beta   90.00
_cell.angle_gamma   90.00
#
_symmetry.space_group_name_H-M   'P 1'
#
loop_
_entity.id
_entity.type
_entity.pdbx_description
1 polymer ?
#
loop_
_entity_poly.entity_id
_entity_poly.type
_entity_poly.pdbx_seq_one_letter_code
_entity_poly.pdbx_strand_id
1 'polypeptide(L)'
;MKLTRRRISGNSVDQKITAAFYRDMSQGLLYYDSEDNDCTDKVIESMDFERSWRGRILKNGEDDKNPFYMFVKGLVGSNDKIVCEPIDVDSDPDNLDILINKNLTGFGRNLKAPDSNDTLENLIRKIQAGIPEEEVLPELKKIKEMIQKDIVNRKEQLLKSIKNNRIPFSLEGSKLVPSTKKMKWLFKLIDVPNKTFNEKMLEKYWEIYDYDKLKANITNRLDKTDKKARSISRAVSEELREYHKNLRTNYNRFVSGDRPAAGLDNGGSAKYNPDKEEFLLFLKEVEQYFKKYFPVKSKHSNKSKDKSLVDKYKNYCSYKVVKKEVNRSIINQLVAGLIQQGKLLYYFYYNDTWQEDFLNSYGLSYIQVEEAFKKSVMTSLSWGINRLTSFFIDDSNTVKFDDITTKKAKEAIESNYFNKLRTCSRMQDHFKEKLAFFYPVYVKDKKDRPDDDIENLIVLVKNAIESVSYLRNRTFHFKESSLLELLKELDDKNSGQNKIDYSVAAEFIKRDIENLYDVFREQIRSLGIAEYYKADMISDCFKTCGLEFALYSPKNSLMPAFKNVYKRGANLNKAYIRDKGPKETGDQGQNSYKALEEYRELTWYIEVKNNDQSYNAYKNLLQLIYYHAFLPEVRENEALITDFINRTKEWNRKETEERLNTKNNKKHKNFDENDDITVNTYRYESIPDYQGESLDDYLKVLQRKQMARAKEVNEKEEGNNNYIQFIRDVVVWAFGAYLENKLKNYKNELQPPLSKENIGLNDTLKELFPEEKVKSPFNIKCRFSISTFIDNKGKSTDNTSAEAVKTDGKEDEKDKKNIKRKDLLCFYLFLRLLDENEICKLQHQFIKYRCSLKERRFPGNRTKLEKETELLAELEELMELVRFTMPSIPEISAKAESGYDTMIKKYFKDFIEKKVFKNPKTSNLYYHSDSKTPVTRKYMALLMRSAPLHLYKDIFKGYYLITKKECLEYIKLSNIIKDYQNSLNELHEQLERIKLKSEKQNGKDSLYLDKKDFYKVKEYVENLEQVARYKHLQHKINFESLYRIFRIHVDIAARMVGYTQDWERDMHFLFKALVYNGVLEERRFEAIFNNNDDNNDGRIVKKIQNNLNNKNRELVSMLCWNKKLNKNEFGAIIWKRNPIAHLNHFTQTEQNSKSSLESLINSLRILLAYDRKRQNAVTKTINDLLLNDYHIRIKWEGRVDEGQIYFNIKEKEDIENEPIIHLKHLHKKDCYIYKNSYMFDKQKEWICNGIKEEVYDKSILKCIGNLFKFDYEDKNKSSANPKHT
;
A
#
# COMPACT_ATOMS: atom_id res chain seq x y z
N MET A 1 4.54 21.71 -2.20
CA MET A 1 5.56 22.40 -1.39
C MET A 1 6.21 21.38 -0.45
N LYS A 2 7.55 21.30 -0.38
CA LYS A 2 8.28 20.49 0.63
C LYS A 2 8.42 21.27 1.97
N LEU A 3 7.44 22.10 2.33
CA LEU A 3 7.51 22.99 3.51
C LEU A 3 7.27 22.25 4.83
N THR A 4 6.56 21.12 4.79
CA THR A 4 6.14 20.36 5.98
C THR A 4 7.28 19.66 6.75
N ARG A 5 8.55 20.05 6.55
CA ARG A 5 9.72 19.25 6.97
C ARG A 5 10.97 20.04 7.40
N ARG A 6 10.99 21.37 7.37
CA ARG A 6 12.19 22.11 7.79
C ARG A 6 12.19 22.33 9.31
N ARG A 7 13.37 22.22 9.93
CA ARG A 7 13.60 22.57 11.35
C ARG A 7 13.23 24.04 11.53
N ILE A 8 12.24 24.30 12.36
CA ILE A 8 11.83 25.64 12.81
C ILE A 8 12.61 25.88 14.10
N SER A 9 13.54 26.84 14.11
CA SER A 9 14.23 27.23 15.34
C SER A 9 13.21 27.97 16.23
N GLY A 10 12.74 27.32 17.29
CA GLY A 10 12.04 27.98 18.38
C GLY A 10 13.03 28.55 19.40
N ASN A 11 12.57 29.45 20.26
CA ASN A 11 13.36 30.07 21.32
C ASN A 11 13.81 29.09 22.43
N SER A 12 13.28 27.87 22.47
CA SER A 12 13.79 26.79 23.33
C SER A 12 14.60 25.81 22.48
N VAL A 13 15.84 25.55 22.90
CA VAL A 13 16.86 24.86 22.09
C VAL A 13 16.46 23.43 21.68
N ASP A 14 15.40 22.81 22.24
CA ASP A 14 15.07 21.40 22.00
C ASP A 14 13.67 21.05 21.45
N GLN A 15 12.74 21.99 21.26
CA GLN A 15 11.44 21.66 20.66
C GLN A 15 11.45 21.75 19.11
N LYS A 16 11.51 20.58 18.46
CA LYS A 16 11.27 20.46 17.00
C LYS A 16 9.78 20.63 16.69
N ILE A 17 9.35 21.86 16.42
CA ILE A 17 7.98 22.15 15.98
C ILE A 17 7.87 21.92 14.46
N THR A 18 6.85 21.18 14.03
CA THR A 18 6.50 20.99 12.61
C THR A 18 5.30 21.85 12.23
N ALA A 19 5.28 22.30 10.97
CA ALA A 19 4.17 23.04 10.42
C ALA A 19 3.51 22.29 9.26
N ALA A 20 2.19 22.23 9.25
CA ALA A 20 1.41 21.66 8.15
C ALA A 20 0.96 22.76 7.19
N PHE A 21 0.93 22.46 5.89
CA PHE A 21 0.51 23.40 4.85
C PHE A 21 -0.95 23.16 4.45
N TYR A 22 -1.73 24.22 4.54
CA TYR A 22 -3.16 24.25 4.28
C TYR A 22 -3.47 25.27 3.19
N ARG A 23 -4.62 25.11 2.55
CA ARG A 23 -5.13 26.07 1.56
C ARG A 23 -6.62 26.21 1.76
N ASP A 24 -7.07 27.43 1.96
CA ASP A 24 -8.48 27.78 1.91
C ASP A 24 -8.81 28.45 0.56
N MET A 25 -9.96 29.10 0.49
CA MET A 25 -10.47 29.82 -0.68
C MET A 25 -9.70 31.12 -0.96
N SER A 26 -9.11 31.73 0.07
CA SER A 26 -8.41 33.02 0.03
C SER A 26 -6.90 32.86 -0.16
N GLN A 27 -6.26 31.97 0.59
CA GLN A 27 -4.81 31.86 0.70
C GLN A 27 -4.31 30.46 1.07
N GLY A 28 -2.99 30.27 0.98
CA GLY A 28 -2.29 29.16 1.62
C GLY A 28 -1.81 29.56 3.01
N LEU A 29 -1.88 28.63 3.95
CA LEU A 29 -1.59 28.84 5.37
C LEU A 29 -0.59 27.79 5.88
N LEU A 30 0.15 28.14 6.92
CA LEU A 30 0.95 27.19 7.72
C LEU A 30 0.51 27.26 9.17
N TYR A 31 0.19 26.10 9.74
CA TYR A 31 -0.14 25.97 11.17
C TYR A 31 0.96 25.17 11.85
N TYR A 32 1.34 25.55 13.06
CA TYR A 32 2.06 24.64 13.95
C TYR A 32 1.13 23.50 14.35
N ASP A 33 1.65 22.28 14.49
CA ASP A 33 0.82 21.11 14.85
C ASP A 33 0.10 21.29 16.21
N SER A 34 0.62 22.13 17.11
CA SER A 34 0.10 22.46 18.44
C SER A 34 -0.84 23.67 18.50
N GLU A 35 -1.01 24.42 17.40
CA GLU A 35 -1.77 25.68 17.41
C GLU A 35 -2.96 25.64 16.43
N ASP A 36 -3.99 26.43 16.73
CA ASP A 36 -5.21 26.58 15.92
C ASP A 36 -5.23 27.86 15.05
N ASN A 37 -4.17 28.68 15.12
CA ASN A 37 -4.10 29.97 14.44
C ASN A 37 -3.08 29.96 13.28
N ASP A 38 -3.30 30.84 12.30
CA ASP A 38 -2.33 31.07 11.22
C ASP A 38 -0.96 31.44 11.80
N CYS A 39 0.03 30.62 11.49
CA CYS A 39 1.42 30.82 11.89
C CYS A 39 2.32 31.02 10.67
N THR A 40 1.77 31.36 9.49
CA THR A 40 2.52 31.46 8.24
C THR A 40 3.76 32.33 8.37
N ASP A 41 3.59 33.55 8.90
CA ASP A 41 4.70 34.48 9.06
C ASP A 41 5.71 33.93 10.09
N LYS A 42 5.25 33.45 11.27
CA LYS A 42 6.10 32.84 12.31
C LYS A 42 6.91 31.63 11.81
N VAL A 43 6.26 30.75 11.04
CA VAL A 43 6.88 29.54 10.47
C VAL A 43 7.94 29.89 9.44
N ILE A 44 7.71 30.92 8.61
CA ILE A 44 8.70 31.36 7.60
C ILE A 44 9.86 32.11 8.26
N GLU A 45 9.56 32.96 9.25
CA GLU A 45 10.55 33.69 10.05
C GLU A 45 11.55 32.75 10.70
N SER A 46 11.05 31.69 11.31
CA SER A 46 11.82 30.66 12.02
C SER A 46 12.52 29.63 11.12
N MET A 47 12.43 29.75 9.78
CA MET A 47 13.22 28.91 8.89
C MET A 47 14.66 29.40 8.82
N ASP A 48 15.61 28.50 9.03
CA ASP A 48 17.03 28.81 8.91
C ASP A 48 17.47 28.89 7.43
N PHE A 49 17.29 30.07 6.83
CA PHE A 49 17.78 30.38 5.48
C PHE A 49 19.30 30.57 5.42
N GLU A 50 19.93 30.94 6.55
CA GLU A 50 21.38 31.08 6.68
C GLU A 50 22.05 29.70 6.51
N ARG A 51 21.55 28.67 7.16
CA ARG A 51 21.95 27.27 6.95
C ARG A 51 21.86 26.85 5.49
N SER A 52 20.79 27.25 4.80
CA SER A 52 20.66 26.96 3.37
C SER A 52 21.75 27.61 2.52
N TRP A 53 22.29 28.74 2.94
CA TRP A 53 23.42 29.41 2.29
C TRP A 53 24.76 28.76 2.67
N ARG A 54 24.97 28.42 3.95
CA ARG A 54 26.15 27.66 4.39
C ARG A 54 26.29 26.36 3.60
N GLY A 55 25.23 25.57 3.47
CA GLY A 55 25.24 24.33 2.67
C GLY A 55 25.34 24.52 1.15
N ARG A 56 25.15 25.74 0.64
CA ARG A 56 25.43 26.06 -0.77
C ARG A 56 26.88 26.45 -0.99
N ILE A 57 27.51 27.08 0.00
CA ILE A 57 28.89 27.55 -0.10
C ILE A 57 29.85 26.41 0.27
N LEU A 58 29.60 25.72 1.38
CA LEU A 58 30.40 24.62 1.90
C LEU A 58 29.85 23.25 1.47
N LYS A 59 30.76 22.32 1.20
CA LYS A 59 30.49 20.89 1.24
C LYS A 59 30.38 20.52 2.72
N ASN A 60 29.23 20.00 3.14
CA ASN A 60 28.88 19.73 4.54
C ASN A 60 28.82 21.01 5.41
N GLY A 61 28.01 22.02 5.03
CA GLY A 61 27.95 23.33 5.71
C GLY A 61 27.44 23.39 7.17
N GLU A 62 27.41 22.26 7.86
CA GLU A 62 27.13 22.13 9.30
C GLU A 62 28.30 21.50 10.07
N ASP A 63 29.36 21.09 9.37
CA ASP A 63 30.57 20.56 9.98
C ASP A 63 31.42 21.74 10.45
N ASP A 64 31.49 21.93 11.76
CA ASP A 64 32.35 22.94 12.40
C ASP A 64 33.84 22.64 12.20
N LYS A 65 34.19 21.40 11.83
CA LYS A 65 35.55 21.00 11.43
C LYS A 65 35.93 21.43 10.01
N ASN A 66 34.97 21.93 9.22
CA ASN A 66 35.32 22.52 7.94
C ASN A 66 36.15 23.78 8.21
N PRO A 67 37.38 23.90 7.68
CA PRO A 67 38.27 25.02 8.03
C PRO A 67 37.71 26.38 7.58
N PHE A 68 36.78 26.39 6.62
CA PHE A 68 36.08 27.60 6.19
C PHE A 68 34.77 27.85 6.96
N TYR A 69 34.43 27.05 7.98
CA TYR A 69 33.15 27.13 8.67
C TYR A 69 32.93 28.49 9.34
N MET A 70 33.87 28.93 10.18
CA MET A 70 33.76 30.21 10.89
C MET A 70 33.76 31.39 9.93
N PHE A 71 34.58 31.33 8.87
CA PHE A 71 34.58 32.31 7.78
C PHE A 71 33.20 32.42 7.10
N VAL A 72 32.63 31.29 6.66
CA VAL A 72 31.32 31.26 5.99
C VAL A 72 30.19 31.59 6.96
N LYS A 73 30.30 31.21 8.24
CA LYS A 73 29.35 31.59 9.29
C LYS A 73 29.32 33.11 9.43
N GLY A 74 30.47 33.78 9.52
CA GLY A 74 30.57 35.24 9.55
C GLY A 74 30.02 35.93 8.29
N LEU A 75 30.20 35.29 7.12
CA LEU A 75 29.71 35.79 5.84
C LEU A 75 28.18 35.67 5.67
N VAL A 76 27.58 34.63 6.26
CA VAL A 76 26.15 34.31 6.09
C VAL A 76 25.31 34.75 7.29
N GLY A 77 25.87 34.80 8.49
CA GLY A 77 25.19 35.20 9.72
C GLY A 77 24.93 36.70 9.75
N SER A 78 23.70 37.09 10.06
CA SER A 78 23.32 38.50 10.20
C SER A 78 24.13 39.23 11.29
N ASN A 79 24.33 38.59 12.45
CA ASN A 79 25.02 39.18 13.61
C ASN A 79 26.47 38.70 13.80
N ASP A 80 26.92 37.69 13.06
CA ASP A 80 28.28 37.14 13.20
C ASP A 80 29.30 38.08 12.54
N LYS A 81 30.46 38.30 13.15
CA LYS A 81 31.55 39.06 12.51
C LYS A 81 32.20 38.21 11.40
N ILE A 82 32.63 38.85 10.32
CA ILE A 82 33.43 38.18 9.28
C ILE A 82 34.83 37.95 9.88
N VAL A 83 35.29 36.69 9.89
CA VAL A 83 36.61 36.31 10.39
C VAL A 83 37.57 36.26 9.21
N CYS A 84 38.57 37.15 9.17
CA CYS A 84 39.56 37.25 8.08
C CYS A 84 40.91 36.64 8.49
N GLU A 85 40.90 35.49 9.16
CA GLU A 85 42.13 34.81 9.58
C GLU A 85 42.57 33.81 8.50
N PRO A 86 43.87 33.78 8.14
CA PRO A 86 44.40 32.71 7.30
C PRO A 86 44.26 31.37 8.03
N ILE A 87 43.96 30.32 7.26
CA ILE A 87 43.86 28.97 7.81
C ILE A 87 45.28 28.45 8.00
N ASP A 88 45.52 27.66 9.03
CA ASP A 88 46.79 26.94 9.16
C ASP A 88 46.88 25.90 8.03
N VAL A 89 47.73 26.21 7.06
CA VAL A 89 48.04 25.33 5.94
C VAL A 89 49.50 25.02 6.13
N ASP A 90 49.84 23.78 6.47
CA ASP A 90 51.24 23.30 6.42
C ASP A 90 51.88 23.88 5.17
N SER A 91 53.10 24.44 5.28
CA SER A 91 53.84 25.35 4.37
C SER A 91 53.84 25.09 2.84
N ASP A 92 53.05 24.14 2.34
CA ASP A 92 52.78 23.78 0.96
C ASP A 92 51.51 24.51 0.38
N PRO A 93 51.68 25.37 -0.65
CA PRO A 93 50.58 26.03 -1.36
C PRO A 93 49.57 25.09 -2.02
N ASP A 94 49.98 23.88 -2.46
CA ASP A 94 49.07 22.91 -3.09
C ASP A 94 48.00 22.42 -2.11
N ASN A 95 48.29 22.52 -0.80
CA ASN A 95 47.40 22.11 0.26
C ASN A 95 46.17 23.04 0.36
N LEU A 96 46.30 24.34 0.05
CA LEU A 96 45.15 25.27 -0.02
C LEU A 96 44.17 24.89 -1.14
N ASP A 97 44.68 24.55 -2.32
CA ASP A 97 43.85 24.12 -3.46
C ASP A 97 43.07 22.85 -3.11
N ILE A 98 43.73 21.90 -2.44
CA ILE A 98 43.10 20.70 -1.93
C ILE A 98 42.00 21.06 -0.93
N LEU A 99 42.25 21.95 0.03
CA LEU A 99 41.27 22.37 1.03
C LEU A 99 40.06 23.08 0.40
N ILE A 100 40.28 24.04 -0.51
CA ILE A 100 39.22 24.74 -1.24
C ILE A 100 38.39 23.74 -2.04
N ASN A 101 39.04 22.85 -2.80
CA ASN A 101 38.37 21.86 -3.63
C ASN A 101 37.64 20.80 -2.79
N LYS A 102 38.14 20.45 -1.61
CA LYS A 102 37.52 19.48 -0.70
C LYS A 102 36.33 20.06 0.06
N ASN A 103 36.39 21.33 0.45
CA ASN A 103 35.47 21.93 1.43
C ASN A 103 34.48 22.95 0.84
N LEU A 104 34.79 23.60 -0.29
CA LEU A 104 33.85 24.51 -0.95
C LEU A 104 33.12 23.83 -2.11
N THR A 105 31.87 24.25 -2.34
CA THR A 105 31.13 23.82 -3.54
C THR A 105 31.57 24.60 -4.77
N GLY A 106 31.21 24.12 -5.96
CA GLY A 106 31.38 24.91 -7.19
C GLY A 106 30.59 26.22 -7.20
N PHE A 107 29.51 26.32 -6.42
CA PHE A 107 28.78 27.57 -6.23
C PHE A 107 29.53 28.51 -5.27
N GLY A 108 30.04 27.98 -4.15
CA GLY A 108 30.80 28.76 -3.17
C GLY A 108 32.05 29.39 -3.77
N ARG A 109 32.86 28.61 -4.50
CA ARG A 109 34.08 29.11 -5.17
C ARG A 109 33.83 30.28 -6.12
N ASN A 110 32.76 30.17 -6.93
CA ASN A 110 32.39 31.19 -7.92
C ASN A 110 31.48 32.30 -7.35
N LEU A 111 31.21 32.29 -6.04
CA LEU A 111 30.36 33.30 -5.43
C LEU A 111 31.05 34.65 -5.51
N LYS A 112 30.33 35.67 -5.96
CA LYS A 112 30.87 36.99 -6.22
C LYS A 112 29.77 38.03 -6.00
N ALA A 113 30.10 39.16 -5.37
CA ALA A 113 29.14 40.24 -5.19
C ALA A 113 28.80 40.92 -6.52
N PRO A 114 27.62 41.56 -6.67
CA PRO A 114 27.35 42.45 -7.79
C PRO A 114 28.45 43.51 -7.87
N ASP A 115 28.98 43.74 -9.06
CA ASP A 115 30.02 44.74 -9.36
C ASP A 115 31.41 44.50 -8.73
N SER A 116 31.61 43.38 -8.03
CA SER A 116 32.95 42.94 -7.65
C SER A 116 33.72 42.45 -8.88
N ASN A 117 35.03 42.22 -8.77
CA ASN A 117 35.80 41.36 -9.68
C ASN A 117 36.32 40.08 -9.01
N ASP A 118 36.29 40.05 -7.68
CA ASP A 118 36.84 38.95 -6.89
C ASP A 118 35.76 37.91 -6.58
N THR A 119 36.08 36.66 -6.87
CA THR A 119 35.30 35.53 -6.38
C THR A 119 35.64 35.25 -4.92
N LEU A 120 34.77 34.53 -4.21
CA LEU A 120 35.04 34.09 -2.85
C LEU A 120 36.32 33.26 -2.77
N GLU A 121 36.60 32.44 -3.79
CA GLU A 121 37.88 31.74 -3.91
C GLU A 121 39.07 32.71 -3.98
N ASN A 122 39.00 33.77 -4.79
CA ASN A 122 40.05 34.78 -4.86
C ASN A 122 40.23 35.51 -3.53
N LEU A 123 39.13 35.88 -2.85
CA LEU A 123 39.18 36.54 -1.54
C LEU A 123 39.82 35.64 -0.48
N ILE A 124 39.53 34.34 -0.48
CA ILE A 124 40.18 33.37 0.40
C ILE A 124 41.69 33.31 0.12
N ARG A 125 42.10 33.28 -1.16
CA ARG A 125 43.52 33.30 -1.53
C ARG A 125 44.22 34.58 -1.08
N LYS A 126 43.53 35.74 -1.17
CA LYS A 126 44.05 37.02 -0.68
C LYS A 126 44.28 37.02 0.84
N ILE A 127 43.34 36.46 1.61
CA ILE A 127 43.50 36.27 3.07
C ILE A 127 44.69 35.37 3.36
N GLN A 128 44.81 34.23 2.68
CA GLN A 128 45.91 33.28 2.91
C GLN A 128 47.28 33.88 2.56
N ALA A 129 47.34 34.80 1.59
CA ALA A 129 48.57 35.52 1.22
C ALA A 129 48.97 36.63 2.21
N GLY A 130 48.18 36.88 3.26
CA GLY A 130 48.47 37.91 4.27
C GLY A 130 48.18 39.34 3.81
N ILE A 131 47.32 39.53 2.80
CA ILE A 131 46.87 40.86 2.38
C ILE A 131 46.15 41.55 3.54
N PRO A 132 46.38 42.87 3.78
CA PRO A 132 45.72 43.60 4.86
C PRO A 132 44.20 43.43 4.84
N GLU A 133 43.60 43.21 6.02
CA GLU A 133 42.15 43.02 6.16
C GLU A 133 41.34 44.18 5.54
N GLU A 134 41.90 45.39 5.56
CA GLU A 134 41.31 46.60 4.98
C GLU A 134 41.01 46.49 3.47
N GLU A 135 41.76 45.68 2.72
CA GLU A 135 41.55 45.48 1.28
C GLU A 135 40.51 44.39 0.97
N VAL A 136 40.42 43.35 1.81
CA VAL A 136 39.55 42.19 1.55
C VAL A 136 38.17 42.35 2.18
N LEU A 137 38.12 42.92 3.40
CA LEU A 137 36.90 43.07 4.18
C LEU A 137 35.78 43.86 3.45
N PRO A 138 36.05 44.92 2.66
CA PRO A 138 35.02 45.61 1.88
C PRO A 138 34.31 44.68 0.88
N GLU A 139 35.06 43.82 0.18
CA GLU A 139 34.49 42.87 -0.79
C GLU A 139 33.69 41.76 -0.10
N LEU A 140 34.17 41.27 1.05
CA LEU A 140 33.42 40.31 1.86
C LEU A 140 32.13 40.90 2.43
N LYS A 141 32.15 42.18 2.85
CA LYS A 141 30.94 42.91 3.28
C LYS A 141 29.91 42.99 2.14
N LYS A 142 30.33 43.28 0.89
CA LYS A 142 29.42 43.26 -0.28
C LYS A 142 28.79 41.88 -0.49
N ILE A 143 29.57 40.80 -0.35
CA ILE A 143 29.04 39.43 -0.46
C ILE A 143 28.04 39.15 0.66
N LYS A 144 28.36 39.53 1.90
CA LYS A 144 27.46 39.38 3.05
C LYS A 144 26.14 40.13 2.85
N GLU A 145 26.19 41.40 2.45
CA GLU A 145 24.99 42.20 2.16
C GLU A 145 24.14 41.58 1.05
N MET A 146 24.76 41.10 -0.03
CA MET A 146 24.06 40.39 -1.10
C MET A 146 23.34 39.14 -0.57
N ILE A 147 24.01 38.33 0.27
CA ILE A 147 23.43 37.13 0.87
C ILE A 147 22.24 37.49 1.75
N GLN A 148 22.38 38.49 2.62
CA GLN A 148 21.30 38.95 3.50
C GLN A 148 20.09 39.44 2.69
N LYS A 149 20.32 40.24 1.65
CA LYS A 149 19.27 40.71 0.76
C LYS A 149 18.56 39.56 0.04
N ASP A 150 19.28 38.53 -0.42
CA ASP A 150 18.67 37.35 -1.02
C ASP A 150 17.89 36.50 0.00
N ILE A 151 18.36 36.39 1.26
CA ILE A 151 17.61 35.73 2.33
C ILE A 151 16.26 36.40 2.56
N VAL A 152 16.24 37.73 2.73
CA VAL A 152 15.01 38.53 2.88
C VAL A 152 14.09 38.34 1.67
N ASN A 153 14.61 38.52 0.45
CA ASN A 153 13.85 38.33 -0.78
C ASN A 153 13.25 36.91 -0.89
N ARG A 154 13.97 35.87 -0.45
CA ARG A 154 13.47 34.49 -0.47
C ARG A 154 12.39 34.25 0.57
N LYS A 155 12.51 34.82 1.78
CA LYS A 155 11.45 34.81 2.80
C LYS A 155 10.18 35.44 2.23
N GLU A 156 10.28 36.63 1.65
CA GLU A 156 9.16 37.34 1.02
C GLU A 156 8.55 36.58 -0.16
N GLN A 157 9.38 36.06 -1.08
CA GLN A 157 8.90 35.27 -2.22
C GLN A 157 8.19 33.99 -1.76
N LEU A 158 8.71 33.33 -0.72
CA LEU A 158 8.08 32.14 -0.15
C LEU A 158 6.73 32.49 0.48
N LEU A 159 6.69 33.57 1.27
CA LEU A 159 5.47 34.08 1.89
C LEU A 159 4.42 34.41 0.83
N LYS A 160 4.80 35.18 -0.20
CA LYS A 160 3.95 35.51 -1.34
C LYS A 160 3.49 34.25 -2.09
N SER A 161 4.35 33.24 -2.24
CA SER A 161 3.99 31.98 -2.89
C SER A 161 3.00 31.16 -2.07
N ILE A 162 3.08 31.20 -0.73
CA ILE A 162 2.16 30.52 0.19
C ILE A 162 0.82 31.25 0.19
N LYS A 163 0.81 32.57 0.43
CA LYS A 163 -0.40 33.39 0.44
C LYS A 163 -1.17 33.31 -0.90
N ASN A 164 -0.49 33.19 -2.04
CA ASN A 164 -1.15 33.02 -3.35
C ASN A 164 -1.61 31.59 -3.68
N ASN A 165 -1.29 30.58 -2.87
CA ASN A 165 -1.61 29.19 -3.16
C ASN A 165 -2.95 28.81 -2.52
N ARG A 166 -4.03 29.15 -3.20
CA ARG A 166 -5.43 28.89 -2.79
C ARG A 166 -6.08 27.78 -3.61
N ILE A 167 -7.26 27.33 -3.17
CA ILE A 167 -8.12 26.46 -3.97
C ILE A 167 -8.54 27.20 -5.25
N PRO A 168 -8.68 26.51 -6.40
CA PRO A 168 -9.05 27.15 -7.67
C PRO A 168 -10.47 27.75 -7.75
N PHE A 169 -11.20 27.82 -6.65
CA PHE A 169 -12.57 28.30 -6.56
C PHE A 169 -12.70 29.38 -5.47
N SER A 170 -13.75 30.19 -5.56
CA SER A 170 -14.14 31.22 -4.58
C SER A 170 -15.66 31.31 -4.53
N LEU A 171 -16.21 31.83 -3.44
CA LEU A 171 -17.63 32.16 -3.34
C LEU A 171 -17.84 33.60 -3.81
N GLU A 172 -18.69 33.81 -4.82
CA GLU A 172 -19.25 35.11 -5.18
C GLU A 172 -20.72 35.09 -4.74
N GLY A 173 -21.03 35.68 -3.58
CA GLY A 173 -22.32 35.45 -2.91
C GLY A 173 -22.47 33.97 -2.52
N SER A 174 -23.58 33.32 -2.89
CA SER A 174 -23.79 31.88 -2.69
C SER A 174 -23.17 31.01 -3.81
N LYS A 175 -22.60 31.62 -4.85
CA LYS A 175 -22.14 30.89 -6.05
C LYS A 175 -20.65 30.55 -5.97
N LEU A 176 -20.34 29.25 -5.95
CA LEU A 176 -18.99 28.72 -6.20
C LEU A 176 -18.54 28.92 -7.65
N VAL A 177 -17.57 29.81 -7.85
CA VAL A 177 -17.04 30.16 -9.17
C VAL A 177 -15.54 29.89 -9.26
N PRO A 178 -14.98 29.69 -10.47
CA PRO A 178 -13.54 29.61 -10.66
C PRO A 178 -12.83 30.89 -10.20
N SER A 179 -11.83 30.79 -9.33
CA SER A 179 -11.14 31.97 -8.74
C SER A 179 -9.81 32.29 -9.43
N THR A 180 -9.21 31.32 -10.10
CA THR A 180 -7.91 31.49 -10.77
C THR A 180 -8.11 31.85 -12.24
N LYS A 181 -7.26 32.72 -12.80
CA LYS A 181 -7.30 33.11 -14.22
C LYS A 181 -7.39 31.88 -15.14
N LYS A 182 -6.59 30.85 -14.84
CA LYS A 182 -6.57 29.60 -15.61
C LYS A 182 -7.91 28.84 -15.55
N MET A 183 -8.53 28.72 -14.38
CA MET A 183 -9.80 28.00 -14.28
C MET A 183 -10.96 28.80 -14.88
N LYS A 184 -10.97 30.13 -14.72
CA LYS A 184 -11.93 31.01 -15.42
C LYS A 184 -11.86 30.79 -16.93
N TRP A 185 -10.64 30.78 -17.50
CA TRP A 185 -10.41 30.50 -18.92
C TRP A 185 -10.88 29.10 -19.33
N LEU A 186 -10.55 28.05 -18.57
CA LEU A 186 -10.98 26.68 -18.89
C LEU A 186 -12.51 26.57 -18.93
N PHE A 187 -13.21 27.18 -17.98
CA PHE A 187 -14.67 27.11 -17.90
C PHE A 187 -15.39 27.80 -19.07
N LYS A 188 -14.74 28.73 -19.79
CA LYS A 188 -15.27 29.32 -21.03
C LYS A 188 -15.42 28.32 -22.20
N LEU A 189 -14.80 27.15 -22.09
CA LEU A 189 -15.00 26.05 -23.04
C LEU A 189 -16.38 25.39 -22.91
N ILE A 190 -17.13 25.73 -21.86
CA ILE A 190 -18.53 25.36 -21.73
C ILE A 190 -19.39 26.52 -22.23
N ASP A 191 -20.07 26.31 -23.35
CA ASP A 191 -21.03 27.26 -23.88
C ASP A 191 -22.35 27.08 -23.13
N VAL A 192 -22.52 27.82 -22.03
CA VAL A 192 -23.70 27.73 -21.17
C VAL A 192 -25.00 28.08 -21.93
N PRO A 193 -25.08 29.18 -22.72
CA PRO A 193 -26.28 29.47 -23.52
C PRO A 193 -26.69 28.34 -24.46
N ASN A 194 -25.74 27.74 -25.18
CA ASN A 194 -26.04 26.66 -26.13
C ASN A 194 -26.05 25.26 -25.50
N LYS A 195 -25.62 25.14 -24.25
CA LYS A 195 -25.42 23.89 -23.50
C LYS A 195 -24.50 22.89 -24.22
N THR A 196 -23.44 23.40 -24.84
CA THR A 196 -22.49 22.61 -25.66
C THR A 196 -21.04 22.91 -25.30
N PHE A 197 -20.10 22.18 -25.90
CA PHE A 197 -18.68 22.47 -25.79
C PHE A 197 -18.26 23.50 -26.84
N ASN A 198 -17.56 24.54 -26.43
CA ASN A 198 -17.12 25.65 -27.29
C ASN A 198 -15.83 25.29 -28.06
N GLU A 199 -15.95 24.46 -29.10
CA GLU A 199 -14.83 24.08 -29.96
C GLU A 199 -14.21 25.29 -30.68
N LYS A 200 -15.05 26.26 -31.07
CA LYS A 200 -14.65 27.47 -31.82
C LYS A 200 -13.58 28.27 -31.08
N MET A 201 -13.62 28.29 -29.74
CA MET A 201 -12.62 28.98 -28.93
C MET A 201 -11.20 28.41 -29.16
N LEU A 202 -11.05 27.08 -29.19
CA LEU A 202 -9.76 26.46 -29.44
C LEU A 202 -9.33 26.62 -30.91
N GLU A 203 -10.27 26.51 -31.84
CA GLU A 203 -10.00 26.73 -33.26
C GLU A 203 -9.48 28.16 -33.52
N LYS A 204 -10.12 29.19 -32.95
CA LYS A 204 -9.63 30.58 -32.99
C LYS A 204 -8.20 30.70 -32.47
N TYR A 205 -7.84 30.01 -31.38
CA TYR A 205 -6.47 30.04 -30.88
C TYR A 205 -5.47 29.36 -31.81
N TRP A 206 -5.85 28.25 -32.46
CA TRP A 206 -4.99 27.59 -33.44
C TRP A 206 -4.80 28.43 -34.70
N GLU A 207 -5.84 29.15 -35.15
CA GLU A 207 -5.77 30.11 -36.25
C GLU A 207 -4.79 31.25 -35.93
N ILE A 208 -4.93 31.91 -34.77
CA ILE A 208 -4.03 32.97 -34.33
C ILE A 208 -2.59 32.45 -34.13
N TYR A 209 -2.45 31.20 -33.67
CA TYR A 209 -1.15 30.59 -33.43
C TYR A 209 -0.37 30.30 -34.71
N ASP A 210 -1.03 30.13 -35.86
CA ASP A 210 -0.42 29.85 -37.16
C ASP A 210 0.68 28.76 -37.07
N TYR A 211 0.26 27.54 -36.77
CA TYR A 211 1.21 26.45 -36.50
C TYR A 211 2.13 26.14 -37.71
N ASP A 212 1.67 26.37 -38.93
CA ASP A 212 2.44 26.08 -40.14
C ASP A 212 3.70 26.93 -40.23
N LYS A 213 3.63 28.20 -39.78
CA LYS A 213 4.80 29.08 -39.67
C LYS A 213 5.85 28.54 -38.68
N LEU A 214 5.43 28.12 -37.48
CA LEU A 214 6.35 27.49 -36.53
C LEU A 214 6.95 26.20 -37.08
N LYS A 215 6.13 25.37 -37.72
CA LYS A 215 6.57 24.08 -38.29
C LYS A 215 7.63 24.29 -39.37
N ALA A 216 7.46 25.28 -40.25
CA ALA A 216 8.43 25.66 -41.26
C ALA A 216 9.77 26.07 -40.61
N ASN A 217 9.72 26.94 -39.60
CA ASN A 217 10.91 27.36 -38.87
C ASN A 217 11.64 26.20 -38.18
N ILE A 218 10.88 25.32 -37.49
CA ILE A 218 11.44 24.13 -36.83
C ILE A 218 12.12 23.23 -37.87
N THR A 219 11.48 22.99 -39.02
CA THR A 219 12.02 22.14 -40.08
C THR A 219 13.33 22.71 -40.62
N ASN A 220 13.35 23.99 -40.99
CA ASN A 220 14.53 24.69 -41.50
C ASN A 220 15.71 24.65 -40.51
N ARG A 221 15.43 24.72 -39.20
CA ARG A 221 16.47 24.66 -38.16
C ARG A 221 16.97 23.24 -37.93
N LEU A 222 16.06 22.25 -37.93
CA LEU A 222 16.41 20.85 -37.75
C LEU A 222 17.24 20.29 -38.91
N ASP A 223 17.07 20.79 -40.13
CA ASP A 223 17.89 20.41 -41.29
C ASP A 223 19.37 20.77 -41.11
N LYS A 224 19.67 21.79 -40.29
CA LYS A 224 21.04 22.24 -39.98
C LYS A 224 21.61 21.63 -38.69
N THR A 225 20.86 20.76 -38.01
CA THR A 225 21.22 20.26 -36.69
C THR A 225 21.82 18.85 -36.78
N ASP A 226 22.84 18.53 -35.98
CA ASP A 226 23.23 17.13 -35.83
C ASP A 226 22.03 16.37 -35.24
N LYS A 227 21.61 15.27 -35.88
CA LYS A 227 20.36 14.53 -35.58
C LYS A 227 20.37 13.82 -34.22
N LYS A 228 21.08 14.35 -33.23
CA LYS A 228 21.14 13.91 -31.84
C LYS A 228 19.97 14.51 -31.04
N ALA A 229 19.43 13.73 -30.10
CA ALA A 229 18.26 14.10 -29.29
C ALA A 229 18.35 15.48 -28.61
N ARG A 230 19.52 15.83 -28.06
CA ARG A 230 19.72 17.11 -27.34
C ARG A 230 19.74 18.30 -28.27
N SER A 231 20.38 18.15 -29.43
CA SER A 231 20.46 19.21 -30.42
C SER A 231 19.10 19.46 -31.05
N ILE A 232 18.37 18.39 -31.39
CA ILE A 232 16.95 18.46 -31.79
C ILE A 232 16.13 19.21 -30.72
N SER A 233 16.27 18.83 -29.44
CA SER A 233 15.51 19.46 -28.35
C SER A 233 15.84 20.95 -28.17
N ARG A 234 17.11 21.33 -28.29
CA ARG A 234 17.54 22.74 -28.20
C ARG A 234 17.03 23.54 -29.37
N ALA A 235 17.22 23.07 -30.60
CA ALA A 235 16.75 23.72 -31.81
C ALA A 235 15.24 23.99 -31.75
N VAL A 236 14.44 22.98 -31.38
CA VAL A 236 12.99 23.13 -31.20
C VAL A 236 12.65 24.10 -30.06
N SER A 237 13.33 24.01 -28.92
CA SER A 237 13.07 24.88 -27.77
C SER A 237 13.44 26.34 -28.02
N GLU A 238 14.50 26.61 -28.77
CA GLU A 238 14.92 27.96 -29.15
C GLU A 238 13.93 28.57 -30.13
N GLU A 239 13.57 27.82 -31.18
CA GLU A 239 12.61 28.27 -32.18
C GLU A 239 11.24 28.54 -31.59
N LEU A 240 10.76 27.66 -30.72
CA LEU A 240 9.51 27.87 -29.99
C LEU A 240 9.56 29.12 -29.10
N ARG A 241 10.68 29.35 -28.42
CA ARG A 241 10.85 30.51 -27.53
C ARG A 241 10.83 31.82 -28.33
N GLU A 242 11.51 31.85 -29.46
CA GLU A 242 11.54 32.99 -30.37
C GLU A 242 10.15 33.24 -30.98
N TYR A 243 9.49 32.19 -31.46
CA TYR A 243 8.13 32.24 -31.97
C TYR A 243 7.13 32.78 -30.93
N HIS A 244 7.17 32.25 -29.71
CA HIS A 244 6.31 32.71 -28.62
C HIS A 244 6.63 34.13 -28.18
N LYS A 245 7.90 34.55 -28.21
CA LYS A 245 8.29 35.94 -27.94
C LYS A 245 7.63 36.87 -28.96
N ASN A 246 7.69 36.53 -30.25
CA ASN A 246 7.07 37.30 -31.32
C ASN A 246 5.55 37.38 -31.18
N LEU A 247 4.88 36.25 -30.88
CA LEU A 247 3.44 36.23 -30.63
C LEU A 247 3.05 37.10 -29.42
N ARG A 248 3.82 37.07 -28.32
CA ARG A 248 3.57 37.88 -27.13
C ARG A 248 3.66 39.38 -27.40
N THR A 249 4.66 39.79 -28.19
CA THR A 249 4.88 41.20 -28.58
C THR A 249 3.82 41.68 -29.56
N ASN A 250 3.49 40.87 -30.57
CA ASN A 250 2.65 41.27 -31.68
C ASN A 250 1.15 40.96 -31.51
N TYR A 251 0.73 40.36 -30.38
CA TYR A 251 -0.67 39.95 -30.17
C TYR A 251 -1.71 41.02 -30.52
N ASN A 252 -1.53 42.25 -30.06
CA ASN A 252 -2.49 43.34 -30.32
C ASN A 252 -2.61 43.66 -31.82
N ARG A 253 -1.52 43.45 -32.58
CA ARG A 253 -1.48 43.63 -34.04
C ARG A 253 -2.22 42.50 -34.78
N PHE A 254 -2.29 41.30 -34.21
CA PHE A 254 -2.98 40.15 -34.81
C PHE A 254 -4.50 40.17 -34.61
N VAL A 255 -5.00 40.72 -33.49
CA VAL A 255 -6.44 40.77 -33.19
C VAL A 255 -7.11 42.02 -33.76
N SER A 256 -6.36 43.12 -33.85
CA SER A 256 -6.83 44.36 -34.48
C SER A 256 -6.64 44.24 -35.98
N GLY A 257 -7.57 43.59 -36.68
CA GLY A 257 -7.61 43.67 -38.14
C GLY A 257 -7.69 45.14 -38.54
N ASP A 258 -6.65 45.64 -39.22
CA ASP A 258 -6.49 46.96 -39.82
C ASP A 258 -7.49 48.04 -39.34
N ARG A 259 -7.37 48.43 -38.08
CA ARG A 259 -7.64 49.79 -37.64
C ARG A 259 -6.53 50.17 -36.68
N PRO A 260 -5.60 51.05 -37.07
CA PRO A 260 -4.87 51.80 -36.07
C PRO A 260 -5.96 52.44 -35.23
N ALA A 261 -6.02 52.15 -33.93
CA ALA A 261 -6.76 52.99 -33.02
C ALA A 261 -6.11 54.38 -33.11
N ALA A 262 -6.63 55.21 -34.01
CA ALA A 262 -6.29 56.61 -34.10
C ALA A 262 -6.57 57.20 -32.72
N GLY A 263 -5.52 57.71 -32.06
CA GLY A 263 -5.60 58.37 -30.77
C GLY A 263 -5.52 57.44 -29.56
N LEU A 264 -4.31 57.01 -29.22
CA LEU A 264 -3.91 56.76 -27.82
C LEU A 264 -2.46 57.23 -27.67
N ASP A 265 -2.31 58.55 -27.74
CA ASP A 265 -1.20 59.27 -27.16
C ASP A 265 -1.28 59.18 -25.62
N ASN A 266 -0.12 59.26 -24.98
CA ASN A 266 0.09 59.52 -23.54
C ASN A 266 -0.34 58.43 -22.54
N GLY A 267 0.65 57.70 -22.02
CA GLY A 267 0.74 57.30 -20.60
C GLY A 267 -0.32 56.34 -20.02
N GLY A 268 -1.33 55.93 -20.79
CA GLY A 268 -2.39 55.06 -20.31
C GLY A 268 -1.88 53.64 -20.06
N SER A 269 -1.92 53.20 -18.80
CA SER A 269 -1.73 51.81 -18.37
C SER A 269 -2.29 50.85 -19.42
N ALA A 270 -1.46 49.94 -19.94
CA ALA A 270 -1.84 48.99 -20.99
C ALA A 270 -3.25 48.43 -20.73
N LYS A 271 -4.23 48.91 -21.51
CA LYS A 271 -5.65 48.57 -21.35
C LYS A 271 -5.76 47.05 -21.24
N TYR A 272 -6.32 46.56 -20.14
CA TYR A 272 -6.52 45.14 -19.87
C TYR A 272 -7.20 44.47 -21.07
N ASN A 273 -6.48 43.64 -21.81
CA ASN A 273 -7.02 42.88 -22.94
C ASN A 273 -7.22 41.41 -22.49
N PRO A 274 -8.45 41.01 -22.08
CA PRO A 274 -8.73 39.66 -21.60
C PRO A 274 -8.41 38.57 -22.63
N ASP A 275 -8.67 38.83 -23.92
CA ASP A 275 -8.37 37.88 -25.01
C ASP A 275 -6.86 37.59 -25.09
N LYS A 276 -6.02 38.61 -24.86
CA LYS A 276 -4.56 38.46 -24.80
C LYS A 276 -4.15 37.54 -23.65
N GLU A 277 -4.64 37.79 -22.43
CA GLU A 277 -4.29 36.95 -21.27
C GLU A 277 -4.69 35.48 -21.47
N GLU A 278 -5.83 35.23 -22.09
CA GLU A 278 -6.33 33.89 -22.37
C GLU A 278 -5.50 33.17 -23.45
N PHE A 279 -5.12 33.89 -24.50
CA PHE A 279 -4.19 33.34 -25.49
C PHE A 279 -2.82 33.01 -24.88
N LEU A 280 -2.33 33.80 -23.91
CA LEU A 280 -1.10 33.47 -23.18
C LEU A 280 -1.20 32.16 -22.39
N LEU A 281 -2.39 31.81 -21.87
CA LEU A 281 -2.63 30.52 -21.23
C LEU A 281 -2.58 29.39 -22.27
N PHE A 282 -3.19 29.58 -23.44
CA PHE A 282 -3.06 28.64 -24.56
C PHE A 282 -1.60 28.41 -24.97
N LEU A 283 -0.82 29.49 -25.18
CA LEU A 283 0.61 29.40 -25.49
C LEU A 283 1.37 28.57 -24.45
N LYS A 284 1.06 28.75 -23.16
CA LYS A 284 1.69 28.00 -22.08
C LYS A 284 1.40 26.49 -22.17
N GLU A 285 0.20 26.08 -22.60
CA GLU A 285 -0.13 24.68 -22.82
C GLU A 285 0.64 24.08 -24.00
N VAL A 286 0.83 24.87 -25.07
CA VAL A 286 1.71 24.50 -26.19
C VAL A 286 3.17 24.36 -25.72
N GLU A 287 3.68 25.27 -24.88
CA GLU A 287 5.02 25.15 -24.30
C GLU A 287 5.18 23.87 -23.46
N GLN A 288 4.16 23.49 -22.67
CA GLN A 288 4.21 22.26 -21.88
C GLN A 288 4.29 21.01 -22.77
N TYR A 289 3.58 21.00 -23.91
CA TYR A 289 3.70 19.93 -24.90
C TYR A 289 5.16 19.79 -25.36
N PHE A 290 5.76 20.87 -25.88
CA PHE A 290 7.12 20.80 -26.40
C PHE A 290 8.14 20.47 -25.29
N LYS A 291 8.00 21.04 -24.09
CA LYS A 291 8.87 20.70 -22.95
C LYS A 291 8.83 19.22 -22.57
N LYS A 292 7.68 18.56 -22.76
CA LYS A 292 7.49 17.13 -22.47
C LYS A 292 8.15 16.23 -23.52
N TYR A 293 8.00 16.56 -24.80
CA TYR A 293 8.51 15.74 -25.91
C TYR A 293 9.94 16.10 -26.34
N PHE A 294 10.40 17.31 -26.04
CA PHE A 294 11.72 17.87 -26.39
C PHE A 294 12.46 18.39 -25.13
N PRO A 295 12.87 17.50 -24.21
CA PRO A 295 13.52 17.91 -22.97
C PRO A 295 14.94 18.46 -23.19
N VAL A 296 15.16 19.74 -22.90
CA VAL A 296 16.49 20.38 -23.02
C VAL A 296 17.47 19.94 -21.94
N LYS A 297 16.99 19.70 -20.71
CA LYS A 297 17.84 19.31 -19.56
C LYS A 297 17.92 17.79 -19.45
N SER A 298 19.13 17.26 -19.27
CA SER A 298 19.40 15.82 -19.12
C SER A 298 18.55 15.16 -18.03
N LYS A 299 18.31 15.86 -16.92
CA LYS A 299 17.46 15.39 -15.81
C LYS A 299 15.99 15.10 -16.17
N HIS A 300 15.52 15.54 -17.34
CA HIS A 300 14.14 15.32 -17.82
C HIS A 300 14.04 14.24 -18.90
N SER A 301 15.18 13.68 -19.35
CA SER A 301 15.26 12.62 -20.36
C SER A 301 15.90 11.34 -19.83
N ASN A 302 15.80 10.27 -20.60
CA ASN A 302 16.53 9.02 -20.42
C ASN A 302 16.90 8.44 -21.81
N LYS A 303 17.77 7.43 -21.84
CA LYS A 303 18.29 6.84 -23.10
C LYS A 303 17.18 6.36 -24.05
N SER A 304 16.08 5.83 -23.49
CA SER A 304 14.91 5.37 -24.28
C SER A 304 14.13 6.53 -24.90
N LYS A 305 13.88 7.61 -24.14
CA LYS A 305 13.24 8.83 -24.65
C LYS A 305 14.10 9.50 -25.71
N ASP A 306 15.41 9.57 -25.51
CA ASP A 306 16.34 10.15 -26.48
C ASP A 306 16.28 9.38 -27.81
N LYS A 307 16.29 8.04 -27.76
CA LYS A 307 16.13 7.21 -28.96
C LYS A 307 14.78 7.44 -29.64
N SER A 308 13.67 7.38 -28.88
CA SER A 308 12.33 7.63 -29.42
C SER A 308 12.17 9.03 -30.02
N LEU A 309 12.84 10.04 -29.47
CA LEU A 309 12.83 11.39 -30.01
C LEU A 309 13.52 11.43 -31.36
N VAL A 310 14.73 10.86 -31.47
CA VAL A 310 15.47 10.80 -32.74
C VAL A 310 14.65 10.08 -33.82
N ASP A 311 13.96 9.01 -33.45
CA ASP A 311 13.17 8.20 -34.39
C ASP A 311 11.84 8.89 -34.79
N LYS A 312 11.21 9.66 -33.88
CA LYS A 312 9.82 10.12 -34.04
C LYS A 312 9.62 11.64 -33.99
N TYR A 313 10.68 12.46 -33.94
CA TYR A 313 10.53 13.92 -33.80
C TYR A 313 9.63 14.54 -34.86
N LYS A 314 9.67 14.07 -36.12
CA LYS A 314 8.78 14.57 -37.20
C LYS A 314 7.31 14.40 -36.84
N ASN A 315 6.96 13.26 -36.24
CA ASN A 315 5.60 12.98 -35.79
C ASN A 315 5.23 13.89 -34.59
N TYR A 316 6.16 14.09 -33.65
CA TYR A 316 5.96 14.99 -32.51
C TYR A 316 5.86 16.47 -32.92
N CYS A 317 6.36 16.87 -34.08
CA CYS A 317 6.19 18.20 -34.68
C CYS A 317 5.03 18.27 -35.69
N SER A 318 4.27 17.19 -35.90
CA SER A 318 3.15 17.23 -36.84
C SER A 318 1.96 17.99 -36.26
N TYR A 319 1.36 18.90 -37.06
CA TYR A 319 0.24 19.74 -36.60
C TYR A 319 -0.90 18.91 -35.99
N LYS A 320 -1.29 17.82 -36.66
CA LYS A 320 -2.34 16.90 -36.20
C LYS A 320 -2.06 16.34 -34.80
N VAL A 321 -0.83 15.93 -34.50
CA VAL A 321 -0.46 15.38 -33.20
C VAL A 321 -0.38 16.47 -32.14
N VAL A 322 0.26 17.60 -32.43
CA VAL A 322 0.37 18.72 -31.49
C VAL A 322 -1.01 19.24 -31.11
N LYS A 323 -1.84 19.54 -32.10
CA LYS A 323 -3.22 20.02 -31.90
C LYS A 323 -4.04 19.06 -31.04
N LYS A 324 -4.02 17.76 -31.39
CA LYS A 324 -4.73 16.71 -30.63
C LYS A 324 -4.28 16.65 -29.17
N GLU A 325 -2.97 16.60 -28.91
CA GLU A 325 -2.44 16.43 -27.55
C GLU A 325 -2.59 17.69 -26.69
N VAL A 326 -2.47 18.88 -27.27
CA VAL A 326 -2.70 20.16 -26.58
C VAL A 326 -4.18 20.33 -26.25
N ASN A 327 -5.08 20.14 -27.21
CA ASN A 327 -6.53 20.24 -26.96
C ASN A 327 -6.96 19.23 -25.90
N ARG A 328 -6.49 17.97 -26.00
CA ARG A 328 -6.72 16.95 -24.99
C ARG A 328 -6.19 17.36 -23.60
N SER A 329 -5.02 17.98 -23.53
CA SER A 329 -4.46 18.48 -22.26
C SER A 329 -5.35 19.55 -21.63
N ILE A 330 -5.86 20.48 -22.45
CA ILE A 330 -6.73 21.56 -22.02
C ILE A 330 -8.08 21.00 -21.54
N ILE A 331 -8.72 20.14 -22.34
CA ILE A 331 -10.01 19.52 -22.01
C ILE A 331 -9.90 18.68 -20.72
N ASN A 332 -8.87 17.84 -20.58
CA ASN A 332 -8.69 17.05 -19.36
C ASN A 332 -8.49 17.93 -18.12
N GLN A 333 -7.89 19.12 -18.25
CA GLN A 333 -7.76 20.08 -17.14
C GLN A 333 -9.09 20.74 -16.79
N LEU A 334 -9.92 21.07 -17.79
CA LEU A 334 -11.30 21.49 -17.57
C LEU A 334 -12.08 20.40 -16.82
N VAL A 335 -12.03 19.14 -17.27
CA VAL A 335 -12.72 18.04 -16.61
C VAL A 335 -12.25 17.86 -15.16
N ALA A 336 -10.95 17.94 -14.91
CA ALA A 336 -10.43 17.91 -13.54
C ALA A 336 -10.99 19.05 -12.67
N GLY A 337 -11.16 20.25 -13.26
CA GLY A 337 -11.80 21.38 -12.60
C GLY A 337 -13.30 21.17 -12.33
N LEU A 338 -14.04 20.65 -13.29
CA LEU A 338 -15.47 20.33 -13.12
C LEU A 338 -15.68 19.25 -12.07
N ILE A 339 -14.88 18.17 -12.08
CA ILE A 339 -14.90 17.13 -11.06
C ILE A 339 -14.60 17.74 -9.68
N GLN A 340 -13.61 18.64 -9.59
CA GLN A 340 -13.31 19.32 -8.33
C GLN A 340 -14.46 20.23 -7.86
N GLN A 341 -15.09 20.98 -8.77
CA GLN A 341 -16.25 21.82 -8.45
C GLN A 341 -17.42 20.96 -7.95
N GLY A 342 -17.75 19.89 -8.68
CA GLY A 342 -18.80 18.95 -8.30
C GLY A 342 -18.54 18.25 -6.98
N LYS A 343 -17.27 17.95 -6.68
CA LYS A 343 -16.85 17.41 -5.39
C LYS A 343 -17.08 18.41 -4.25
N LEU A 344 -16.73 19.69 -4.44
CA LEU A 344 -16.98 20.73 -3.43
C LEU A 344 -18.48 20.95 -3.22
N LEU A 345 -19.25 21.00 -4.31
CA LEU A 345 -20.71 21.13 -4.26
C LEU A 345 -21.38 19.95 -3.54
N TYR A 346 -20.89 18.74 -3.75
CA TYR A 346 -21.51 17.56 -3.15
C TYR A 346 -21.29 17.48 -1.64
N TYR A 347 -20.07 17.75 -1.16
CA TYR A 347 -19.73 17.54 0.26
C TYR A 347 -19.91 18.78 1.15
N PHE A 348 -19.90 19.99 0.59
CA PHE A 348 -19.81 21.22 1.39
C PHE A 348 -20.94 22.22 1.12
N TYR A 349 -21.91 21.88 0.27
CA TYR A 349 -23.08 22.71 0.01
C TYR A 349 -24.35 21.94 0.37
N TYR A 350 -25.04 22.39 1.42
CA TYR A 350 -26.24 21.72 1.96
C TYR A 350 -27.29 22.76 2.38
N ASN A 351 -28.57 22.50 2.11
CA ASN A 351 -29.69 23.41 2.40
C ASN A 351 -29.41 24.87 1.99
N ASP A 352 -28.87 25.06 0.79
CA ASP A 352 -28.47 26.37 0.25
C ASP A 352 -27.41 27.15 1.05
N THR A 353 -26.68 26.44 1.92
CA THR A 353 -25.60 26.99 2.75
C THR A 353 -24.28 26.27 2.51
N TRP A 354 -23.18 27.03 2.52
CA TRP A 354 -21.83 26.48 2.42
C TRP A 354 -21.27 26.17 3.81
N GLN A 355 -20.67 24.99 3.94
CA GLN A 355 -19.82 24.66 5.08
C GLN A 355 -18.42 25.23 4.85
N GLU A 356 -18.27 26.54 5.02
CA GLU A 356 -17.04 27.29 4.68
C GLU A 356 -15.80 26.77 5.43
N ASP A 357 -15.97 26.30 6.67
CA ASP A 357 -14.91 25.71 7.50
C ASP A 357 -14.25 24.48 6.87
N PHE A 358 -14.94 23.80 5.94
CA PHE A 358 -14.44 22.61 5.25
C PHE A 358 -14.06 22.87 3.78
N LEU A 359 -14.29 24.08 3.25
CA LEU A 359 -13.89 24.51 1.90
C LEU A 359 -12.37 24.79 1.81
N ASN A 360 -11.57 23.81 2.22
CA ASN A 360 -10.13 23.88 2.30
C ASN A 360 -9.47 22.54 1.93
N SER A 361 -8.15 22.51 1.88
CA SER A 361 -7.39 21.29 1.58
C SER A 361 -7.59 20.18 2.61
N TYR A 362 -8.05 20.51 3.81
CA TYR A 362 -8.31 19.55 4.87
C TYR A 362 -9.60 18.77 4.60
N GLY A 363 -10.71 19.45 4.30
CA GLY A 363 -11.96 18.81 3.86
C GLY A 363 -11.74 17.90 2.64
N LEU A 364 -10.93 18.34 1.67
CA LEU A 364 -10.57 17.50 0.51
C LEU A 364 -9.77 16.23 0.89
N SER A 365 -8.94 16.30 1.93
CA SER A 365 -8.17 15.16 2.43
C SER A 365 -9.03 14.15 3.19
N TYR A 366 -10.11 14.62 3.84
CA TYR A 366 -11.09 13.77 4.51
C TYR A 366 -11.69 12.80 3.51
N ILE A 367 -12.24 13.35 2.43
CA ILE A 367 -12.91 12.59 1.37
C ILE A 367 -11.95 11.58 0.72
N GLN A 368 -10.68 11.94 0.53
CA GLN A 368 -9.69 11.02 -0.06
C GLN A 368 -9.43 9.77 0.79
N VAL A 369 -9.44 9.89 2.12
CA VAL A 369 -9.22 8.76 3.02
C VAL A 369 -10.45 7.86 3.06
N GLU A 370 -11.64 8.44 3.12
CA GLU A 370 -12.88 7.66 3.05
C GLU A 370 -13.00 6.89 1.74
N GLU A 371 -12.70 7.55 0.61
CA GLU A 371 -12.66 6.90 -0.71
C GLU A 371 -11.63 5.74 -0.75
N ALA A 372 -10.45 5.92 -0.14
CA ALA A 372 -9.43 4.87 -0.07
C ALA A 372 -9.85 3.69 0.83
N PHE A 373 -10.57 3.97 1.91
CA PHE A 373 -11.16 2.96 2.79
C PHE A 373 -12.25 2.15 2.08
N LYS A 374 -13.22 2.82 1.44
CA LYS A 374 -14.28 2.17 0.64
C LYS A 374 -13.69 1.25 -0.46
N LYS A 375 -12.60 1.66 -1.13
CA LYS A 375 -11.89 0.82 -2.11
C LYS A 375 -11.25 -0.44 -1.51
N SER A 376 -10.75 -0.33 -0.29
CA SER A 376 -10.15 -1.47 0.42
C SER A 376 -11.24 -2.50 0.77
N VAL A 377 -12.39 -2.03 1.23
CA VAL A 377 -13.57 -2.88 1.45
C VAL A 377 -14.04 -3.52 0.15
N MET A 378 -14.08 -2.77 -0.96
CA MET A 378 -14.45 -3.29 -2.29
C MET A 378 -13.48 -4.37 -2.79
N THR A 379 -12.20 -4.28 -2.42
CA THR A 379 -11.20 -5.33 -2.74
C THR A 379 -11.57 -6.64 -2.05
N SER A 380 -11.85 -6.60 -0.76
CA SER A 380 -12.28 -7.78 -0.01
C SER A 380 -13.69 -8.26 -0.43
N LEU A 381 -14.59 -7.37 -0.83
CA LEU A 381 -15.88 -7.77 -1.43
C LEU A 381 -15.70 -8.52 -2.76
N SER A 382 -14.68 -8.18 -3.56
CA SER A 382 -14.37 -8.92 -4.79
C SER A 382 -13.98 -10.37 -4.48
N TRP A 383 -13.26 -10.58 -3.38
CA TRP A 383 -13.01 -11.90 -2.80
C TRP A 383 -14.32 -12.58 -2.37
N GLY A 384 -15.13 -11.93 -1.54
CA GLY A 384 -16.42 -12.47 -1.07
C GLY A 384 -17.37 -12.88 -2.19
N ILE A 385 -17.49 -12.07 -3.25
CA ILE A 385 -18.30 -12.36 -4.44
C ILE A 385 -17.79 -13.60 -5.17
N ASN A 386 -16.47 -13.72 -5.35
CA ASN A 386 -15.87 -14.90 -5.98
C ASN A 386 -16.19 -16.17 -5.19
N ARG A 387 -16.08 -16.09 -3.87
CA ARG A 387 -16.33 -17.19 -2.93
C ARG A 387 -17.81 -17.59 -2.91
N LEU A 388 -18.72 -16.63 -2.90
CA LEU A 388 -20.17 -16.88 -3.03
C LEU A 388 -20.53 -17.53 -4.36
N THR A 389 -20.00 -17.02 -5.47
CA THR A 389 -20.27 -17.59 -6.80
C THR A 389 -19.84 -19.04 -6.86
N SER A 390 -18.77 -19.43 -6.15
CA SER A 390 -18.31 -20.82 -6.13
C SER A 390 -19.38 -21.81 -5.69
N PHE A 391 -20.30 -21.46 -4.76
CA PHE A 391 -21.36 -22.36 -4.27
C PHE A 391 -22.21 -22.95 -5.39
N PHE A 392 -22.46 -22.14 -6.42
CA PHE A 392 -23.40 -22.44 -7.51
C PHE A 392 -22.73 -23.00 -8.77
N ILE A 393 -21.42 -23.21 -8.72
CA ILE A 393 -20.68 -23.94 -9.77
C ILE A 393 -20.76 -25.43 -9.43
N ASP A 394 -21.49 -26.18 -10.26
CA ASP A 394 -21.78 -27.61 -10.07
C ASP A 394 -21.25 -28.49 -11.23
N ASP A 395 -21.68 -29.75 -11.26
CA ASP A 395 -21.37 -30.76 -12.28
C ASP A 395 -21.55 -30.27 -13.72
N SER A 396 -22.53 -29.39 -13.98
CA SER A 396 -22.88 -28.91 -15.32
C SER A 396 -21.99 -27.79 -15.88
N ASN A 397 -21.13 -27.18 -15.06
CA ASN A 397 -20.39 -25.95 -15.40
C ASN A 397 -21.27 -24.77 -15.87
N THR A 398 -22.59 -24.79 -15.67
CA THR A 398 -23.47 -23.70 -16.14
C THR A 398 -23.56 -22.57 -15.11
N VAL A 399 -22.65 -21.59 -15.20
CA VAL A 399 -22.87 -20.31 -14.55
C VAL A 399 -23.83 -19.49 -15.40
N LYS A 400 -25.10 -19.42 -15.00
CA LYS A 400 -26.17 -18.73 -15.76
C LYS A 400 -26.26 -17.23 -15.48
N PHE A 401 -25.36 -16.68 -14.67
CA PHE A 401 -25.36 -15.28 -14.26
C PHE A 401 -23.97 -14.67 -14.31
N ASP A 402 -23.91 -13.41 -14.74
CA ASP A 402 -22.66 -12.64 -14.76
C ASP A 402 -22.27 -12.15 -13.35
N ASP A 403 -23.26 -11.97 -12.48
CA ASP A 403 -23.09 -11.36 -11.17
C ASP A 403 -24.14 -11.90 -10.19
N ILE A 404 -23.66 -12.64 -9.19
CA ILE A 404 -24.49 -13.28 -8.16
C ILE A 404 -25.27 -12.27 -7.31
N THR A 405 -24.80 -11.03 -7.22
CA THR A 405 -25.42 -10.02 -6.36
C THR A 405 -26.65 -9.35 -6.99
N THR A 406 -26.97 -9.69 -8.25
CA THR A 406 -28.11 -9.14 -8.99
C THR A 406 -29.42 -9.86 -8.69
N LYS A 407 -30.54 -9.14 -8.77
CA LYS A 407 -31.89 -9.72 -8.58
C LYS A 407 -32.15 -10.92 -9.51
N LYS A 408 -31.80 -10.79 -10.79
CA LYS A 408 -31.94 -11.87 -11.79
C LYS A 408 -31.15 -13.13 -11.40
N ALA A 409 -29.95 -12.97 -10.84
CA ALA A 409 -29.16 -14.10 -10.37
C ALA A 409 -29.83 -14.79 -9.17
N LYS A 410 -30.33 -14.01 -8.20
CA LYS A 410 -31.05 -14.53 -7.02
C LYS A 410 -32.28 -15.33 -7.41
N GLU A 411 -33.10 -14.81 -8.34
CA GLU A 411 -34.27 -15.52 -8.88
C GLU A 411 -33.88 -16.81 -9.60
N ALA A 412 -32.81 -16.78 -10.42
CA ALA A 412 -32.31 -17.95 -11.11
C ALA A 412 -31.76 -19.02 -10.15
N ILE A 413 -31.12 -18.61 -9.05
CA ILE A 413 -30.60 -19.49 -8.00
C ILE A 413 -31.76 -20.16 -7.26
N GLU A 414 -32.80 -19.42 -6.89
CA GLU A 414 -33.99 -20.00 -6.24
C GLU A 414 -34.61 -21.08 -7.11
N SER A 415 -34.96 -20.73 -8.34
CA SER A 415 -35.72 -21.60 -9.23
C SER A 415 -34.94 -22.82 -9.70
N ASN A 416 -33.64 -22.68 -9.96
CA ASN A 416 -32.84 -23.75 -10.58
C ASN A 416 -31.96 -24.53 -9.60
N TYR A 417 -31.44 -23.88 -8.56
CA TYR A 417 -30.45 -24.49 -7.66
C TYR A 417 -31.08 -24.91 -6.33
N PHE A 418 -31.72 -23.99 -5.59
CA PHE A 418 -32.29 -24.33 -4.28
C PHE A 418 -33.44 -25.34 -4.37
N ASN A 419 -34.32 -25.23 -5.38
CA ASN A 419 -35.36 -26.23 -5.61
C ASN A 419 -34.80 -27.64 -5.87
N LYS A 420 -33.68 -27.74 -6.61
CA LYS A 420 -32.99 -29.01 -6.85
C LYS A 420 -32.26 -29.51 -5.60
N LEU A 421 -31.68 -28.59 -4.83
CA LEU A 421 -31.02 -28.90 -3.55
C LEU A 421 -32.00 -29.49 -2.54
N ARG A 422 -33.22 -28.94 -2.43
CA ARG A 422 -34.27 -29.45 -1.53
C ARG A 422 -34.70 -30.88 -1.84
N THR A 423 -34.60 -31.32 -3.10
CA THR A 423 -35.08 -32.65 -3.54
C THR A 423 -33.97 -33.69 -3.72
N CYS A 424 -32.69 -33.28 -3.78
CA CYS A 424 -31.58 -34.19 -4.09
C CYS A 424 -30.64 -34.38 -2.89
N SER A 425 -30.78 -35.48 -2.15
CA SER A 425 -29.95 -35.80 -0.96
C SER A 425 -28.45 -35.70 -1.24
N ARG A 426 -27.95 -36.26 -2.34
CA ARG A 426 -26.52 -36.18 -2.71
C ARG A 426 -26.04 -34.73 -2.89
N MET A 427 -26.88 -33.85 -3.42
CA MET A 427 -26.55 -32.41 -3.52
C MET A 427 -26.54 -31.75 -2.15
N GLN A 428 -27.42 -32.15 -1.22
CA GLN A 428 -27.45 -31.62 0.14
C GLN A 428 -26.15 -31.95 0.87
N ASP A 429 -25.66 -33.18 0.78
CA ASP A 429 -24.41 -33.60 1.42
C ASP A 429 -23.22 -32.79 0.89
N HIS A 430 -23.09 -32.68 -0.45
CA HIS A 430 -22.03 -31.87 -1.06
C HIS A 430 -22.14 -30.37 -0.70
N PHE A 431 -23.36 -29.84 -0.60
CA PHE A 431 -23.60 -28.45 -0.23
C PHE A 431 -23.22 -28.19 1.23
N LYS A 432 -23.57 -29.10 2.14
CA LYS A 432 -23.19 -29.06 3.57
C LYS A 432 -21.68 -29.10 3.75
N GLU A 433 -21.00 -30.06 3.12
CA GLU A 433 -19.54 -30.13 3.13
C GLU A 433 -18.91 -28.84 2.62
N LYS A 434 -19.45 -28.29 1.52
CA LYS A 434 -18.94 -27.05 0.93
C LYS A 434 -19.14 -25.86 1.86
N LEU A 435 -20.29 -25.74 2.52
CA LEU A 435 -20.55 -24.67 3.48
C LEU A 435 -19.71 -24.79 4.75
N ALA A 436 -19.39 -26.00 5.21
CA ALA A 436 -18.53 -26.23 6.35
C ALA A 436 -17.11 -25.67 6.19
N PHE A 437 -16.66 -25.40 4.95
CA PHE A 437 -15.40 -24.68 4.70
C PHE A 437 -15.44 -23.17 4.98
N PHE A 438 -16.63 -22.61 5.18
CA PHE A 438 -16.86 -21.17 5.38
C PHE A 438 -17.45 -20.90 6.77
N TYR A 439 -18.49 -21.66 7.15
CA TYR A 439 -19.30 -21.47 8.35
C TYR A 439 -19.19 -22.68 9.29
N PRO A 440 -19.45 -22.53 10.60
CA PRO A 440 -19.48 -23.62 11.56
C PRO A 440 -20.74 -24.50 11.40
N VAL A 441 -20.82 -25.18 10.25
CA VAL A 441 -21.89 -26.12 9.88
C VAL A 441 -21.58 -27.49 10.47
N TYR A 442 -22.59 -28.10 11.10
CA TYR A 442 -22.55 -29.50 11.47
C TYR A 442 -22.84 -30.36 10.26
N VAL A 443 -21.96 -31.31 9.99
CA VAL A 443 -22.11 -32.30 8.94
C VAL A 443 -21.93 -33.66 9.62
N LYS A 444 -22.79 -34.65 9.35
CA LYS A 444 -22.88 -35.92 10.11
C LYS A 444 -21.51 -36.59 10.31
N ASP A 445 -21.13 -36.73 11.59
CA ASP A 445 -20.24 -37.77 12.15
C ASP A 445 -19.96 -37.62 13.67
N LYS A 446 -20.27 -36.47 14.30
CA LYS A 446 -20.28 -36.41 15.77
C LYS A 446 -21.57 -37.06 16.28
N LYS A 447 -21.47 -38.21 16.94
CA LYS A 447 -22.61 -38.98 17.50
C LYS A 447 -23.59 -38.15 18.33
N ASP A 448 -23.15 -36.99 18.83
CA ASP A 448 -23.85 -36.21 19.86
C ASP A 448 -24.46 -34.88 19.36
N ARG A 449 -24.42 -34.55 18.06
CA ARG A 449 -25.03 -33.29 17.56
C ARG A 449 -25.97 -33.51 16.37
N PRO A 450 -27.19 -32.93 16.39
CA PRO A 450 -28.09 -32.99 15.26
C PRO A 450 -27.48 -32.26 14.05
N ASP A 451 -27.76 -32.81 12.87
CA ASP A 451 -27.36 -32.24 11.58
C ASP A 451 -28.06 -30.88 11.36
N ASP A 452 -27.40 -29.96 10.67
CA ASP A 452 -28.02 -28.68 10.34
C ASP A 452 -29.15 -28.89 9.30
N ASP A 453 -30.29 -28.27 9.57
CA ASP A 453 -31.42 -28.25 8.63
C ASP A 453 -31.00 -27.59 7.31
N ILE A 454 -31.30 -28.25 6.20
CA ILE A 454 -31.00 -27.75 4.86
C ILE A 454 -31.70 -26.39 4.60
N GLU A 455 -32.89 -26.15 5.13
CA GLU A 455 -33.59 -24.88 4.92
C GLU A 455 -32.90 -23.75 5.68
N ASN A 456 -32.41 -24.00 6.91
CA ASN A 456 -31.57 -23.04 7.63
C ASN A 456 -30.27 -22.74 6.88
N LEU A 457 -29.64 -23.74 6.26
CA LEU A 457 -28.43 -23.52 5.45
C LEU A 457 -28.73 -22.74 4.16
N ILE A 458 -29.88 -22.98 3.52
CA ILE A 458 -30.35 -22.18 2.38
C ILE A 458 -30.57 -20.72 2.82
N VAL A 459 -31.23 -20.49 3.96
CA VAL A 459 -31.43 -19.15 4.53
C VAL A 459 -30.09 -18.47 4.85
N LEU A 460 -29.12 -19.18 5.43
CA LEU A 460 -27.78 -18.67 5.69
C LEU A 460 -27.10 -18.16 4.41
N VAL A 461 -27.15 -18.95 3.33
CA VAL A 461 -26.55 -18.55 2.05
C VAL A 461 -27.31 -17.39 1.41
N LYS A 462 -28.64 -17.37 1.47
CA LYS A 462 -29.46 -16.24 1.02
C LYS A 462 -29.06 -14.96 1.76
N ASN A 463 -28.93 -15.02 3.08
CA ASN A 463 -28.49 -13.90 3.90
C ASN A 463 -27.08 -13.44 3.54
N ALA A 464 -26.16 -14.37 3.23
CA ALA A 464 -24.82 -14.03 2.79
C ALA A 464 -24.82 -13.32 1.42
N ILE A 465 -25.64 -13.79 0.46
CA ILE A 465 -25.83 -13.12 -0.83
C ILE A 465 -26.40 -11.72 -0.63
N GLU A 466 -27.45 -11.58 0.19
CA GLU A 466 -28.06 -10.28 0.47
C GLU A 466 -27.10 -9.33 1.18
N SER A 467 -26.33 -9.81 2.15
CA SER A 467 -25.34 -9.02 2.87
C SER A 467 -24.22 -8.53 1.94
N VAL A 468 -23.68 -9.41 1.09
CA VAL A 468 -22.66 -9.01 0.11
C VAL A 468 -23.24 -8.09 -0.95
N SER A 469 -24.46 -8.34 -1.45
CA SER A 469 -25.17 -7.41 -2.34
C SER A 469 -25.34 -6.04 -1.70
N TYR A 470 -25.75 -6.01 -0.44
CA TYR A 470 -25.97 -4.79 0.33
C TYR A 470 -24.68 -3.98 0.47
N LEU A 471 -23.62 -4.61 0.99
CA LEU A 471 -22.31 -3.99 1.19
C LEU A 471 -21.70 -3.54 -0.13
N ARG A 472 -21.77 -4.39 -1.16
CA ARG A 472 -21.27 -4.08 -2.51
C ARG A 472 -21.99 -2.89 -3.10
N ASN A 473 -23.31 -2.91 -3.18
CA ASN A 473 -24.06 -1.83 -3.85
C ASN A 473 -23.84 -0.48 -3.16
N ARG A 474 -23.70 -0.47 -1.83
CA ARG A 474 -23.49 0.75 -1.05
C ARG A 474 -22.04 1.23 -1.02
N THR A 475 -21.08 0.33 -1.16
CA THR A 475 -19.66 0.68 -1.22
C THR A 475 -19.25 1.08 -2.65
N PHE A 476 -19.74 0.35 -3.64
CA PHE A 476 -19.34 0.50 -5.04
C PHE A 476 -20.02 1.68 -5.73
N HIS A 477 -21.33 1.82 -5.59
CA HIS A 477 -22.02 2.99 -6.12
C HIS A 477 -21.68 4.20 -5.28
N PHE A 478 -21.41 5.33 -5.92
CA PHE A 478 -20.98 6.52 -5.20
C PHE A 478 -22.12 7.07 -4.33
N LYS A 479 -21.86 7.18 -3.03
CA LYS A 479 -22.73 7.75 -2.01
C LYS A 479 -21.88 8.54 -1.00
N GLU A 480 -22.45 9.63 -0.49
CA GLU A 480 -21.88 10.43 0.60
C GLU A 480 -21.78 9.60 1.87
N SER A 481 -22.82 8.81 2.19
CA SER A 481 -22.92 8.07 3.44
C SER A 481 -21.68 7.21 3.69
N SER A 482 -21.14 7.28 4.90
CA SER A 482 -20.03 6.43 5.29
C SER A 482 -20.48 4.97 5.39
N LEU A 483 -19.54 4.02 5.30
CA LEU A 483 -19.87 2.61 5.52
C LEU A 483 -20.53 2.38 6.89
N LEU A 484 -20.15 3.17 7.90
CA LEU A 484 -20.65 3.05 9.26
C LEU A 484 -22.08 3.58 9.40
N GLU A 485 -22.41 4.68 8.73
CA GLU A 485 -23.79 5.19 8.65
C GLU A 485 -24.68 4.18 7.95
N LEU A 486 -24.22 3.64 6.83
CA LEU A 486 -24.93 2.60 6.09
C LEU A 486 -25.15 1.34 6.93
N LEU A 487 -24.13 0.89 7.67
CA LEU A 487 -24.28 -0.26 8.57
C LEU A 487 -25.31 0.01 9.67
N LYS A 488 -25.32 1.21 10.27
CA LYS A 488 -26.31 1.60 11.29
C LYS A 488 -27.75 1.64 10.75
N GLU A 489 -27.95 2.01 9.48
CA GLU A 489 -29.28 1.98 8.84
C GLU A 489 -29.93 0.58 8.89
N LEU A 490 -29.13 -0.50 8.96
CA LEU A 490 -29.67 -1.86 9.08
C LEU A 490 -30.39 -2.09 10.41
N ASP A 491 -29.93 -1.44 11.48
CA ASP A 491 -30.50 -1.57 12.83
C ASP A 491 -31.70 -0.62 13.04
N ASP A 492 -31.83 0.42 12.21
CA ASP A 492 -32.95 1.35 12.26
C ASP A 492 -34.25 0.67 11.83
N LYS A 493 -35.19 0.49 12.78
CA LYS A 493 -36.51 -0.13 12.53
C LYS A 493 -37.34 0.60 11.46
N ASN A 494 -37.05 1.89 11.24
CA ASN A 494 -37.74 2.77 10.29
C ASN A 494 -37.14 2.72 8.87
N SER A 495 -35.97 2.11 8.68
CA SER A 495 -35.46 1.89 7.33
C SER A 495 -36.35 0.80 6.69
N GLY A 496 -36.85 1.00 5.46
CA GLY A 496 -37.68 0.01 4.74
C GLY A 496 -37.00 -1.34 4.47
N GLN A 497 -35.85 -1.61 5.10
CA GLN A 497 -34.96 -2.74 4.89
C GLN A 497 -35.23 -3.92 5.85
N ASN A 498 -36.40 -3.95 6.50
CA ASN A 498 -36.85 -5.01 7.42
C ASN A 498 -37.06 -6.42 6.80
N LYS A 499 -36.46 -6.74 5.64
CA LYS A 499 -36.71 -8.01 4.93
C LYS A 499 -35.72 -9.14 5.23
N ILE A 500 -34.49 -8.84 5.68
CA ILE A 500 -33.48 -9.89 5.89
C ILE A 500 -33.61 -10.43 7.31
N ASP A 501 -33.92 -11.72 7.42
CA ASP A 501 -33.95 -12.43 8.70
C ASP A 501 -32.55 -12.91 9.08
N TYR A 502 -31.87 -12.18 9.97
CA TYR A 502 -30.55 -12.55 10.48
C TYR A 502 -30.60 -13.56 11.64
N SER A 503 -31.77 -14.14 11.97
CA SER A 503 -31.92 -15.16 13.03
C SER A 503 -30.93 -16.32 12.88
N VAL A 504 -30.87 -16.91 11.69
CA VAL A 504 -29.95 -18.00 11.36
C VAL A 504 -28.50 -17.54 11.51
N ALA A 505 -28.15 -16.35 11.00
CA ALA A 505 -26.79 -15.83 11.11
C ALA A 505 -26.35 -15.66 12.58
N ALA A 506 -27.27 -15.25 13.46
CA ALA A 506 -27.04 -15.13 14.89
C ALA A 506 -26.72 -16.48 15.55
N GLU A 507 -27.28 -17.59 15.06
CA GLU A 507 -26.95 -18.94 15.54
C GLU A 507 -25.55 -19.39 15.12
N PHE A 508 -25.11 -19.04 13.90
CA PHE A 508 -23.76 -19.39 13.44
C PHE A 508 -22.67 -18.57 14.14
N ILE A 509 -22.86 -17.28 14.37
CA ILE A 509 -21.88 -16.48 15.15
C ILE A 509 -21.84 -16.93 16.62
N LYS A 510 -22.98 -17.37 17.18
CA LYS A 510 -23.02 -17.99 18.52
C LYS A 510 -22.08 -19.19 18.59
N ARG A 511 -22.13 -20.07 17.59
CA ARG A 511 -21.25 -21.25 17.51
C ARG A 511 -19.78 -20.85 17.50
N ASP A 512 -19.41 -19.77 16.81
CA ASP A 512 -18.04 -19.27 16.83
C ASP A 512 -17.60 -18.79 18.21
N ILE A 513 -18.44 -18.00 18.87
CA ILE A 513 -18.19 -17.52 20.23
C ILE A 513 -18.02 -18.72 21.18
N GLU A 514 -18.89 -19.72 21.07
CA GLU A 514 -18.81 -20.95 21.88
C GLU A 514 -17.58 -21.80 21.55
N ASN A 515 -17.08 -21.75 20.31
CA ASN A 515 -15.93 -22.51 19.82
C ASN A 515 -14.57 -21.85 20.16
N LEU A 516 -14.56 -20.62 20.69
CA LEU A 516 -13.32 -19.93 21.10
C LEU A 516 -12.43 -20.79 22.01
N TYR A 517 -13.06 -21.50 22.94
CA TYR A 517 -12.40 -22.40 23.88
C TYR A 517 -11.69 -23.56 23.18
N ASP A 518 -12.39 -24.24 22.27
CA ASP A 518 -11.86 -25.39 21.54
C ASP A 518 -10.75 -24.97 20.56
N VAL A 519 -10.89 -23.80 19.93
CA VAL A 519 -9.87 -23.23 19.05
C VAL A 519 -8.61 -22.85 19.83
N PHE A 520 -8.74 -22.27 21.01
CA PHE A 520 -7.60 -21.94 21.85
C PHE A 520 -6.88 -23.18 22.36
N ARG A 521 -7.62 -24.24 22.72
CA ARG A 521 -7.05 -25.56 23.00
C ARG A 521 -6.20 -26.06 21.82
N GLU A 522 -6.71 -25.98 20.60
CA GLU A 522 -5.98 -26.37 19.39
C GLU A 522 -4.78 -25.45 19.09
N GLN A 523 -4.86 -24.17 19.46
CA GLN A 523 -3.73 -23.25 19.37
C GLN A 523 -2.62 -23.65 20.35
N ILE A 524 -2.94 -23.94 21.62
CA ILE A 524 -1.98 -24.43 22.61
C ILE A 524 -1.30 -25.72 22.15
N ARG A 525 -2.09 -26.65 21.59
CA ARG A 525 -1.58 -27.91 21.01
C ARG A 525 -0.64 -27.64 19.83
N SER A 526 -1.07 -26.87 18.83
CA SER A 526 -0.31 -26.62 17.60
C SER A 526 0.96 -25.79 17.80
N LEU A 527 1.01 -24.98 18.87
CA LEU A 527 2.20 -24.25 19.28
C LEU A 527 3.21 -25.10 20.05
N GLY A 528 2.90 -26.37 20.33
CA GLY A 528 3.76 -27.31 21.08
C GLY A 528 3.79 -27.04 22.59
N ILE A 529 3.04 -26.07 23.11
CA ILE A 529 3.12 -25.65 24.52
C ILE A 529 2.78 -26.82 25.46
N ALA A 530 1.73 -27.58 25.14
CA ALA A 530 1.31 -28.74 25.95
C ALA A 530 2.28 -29.92 25.92
N GLU A 531 3.21 -29.98 24.96
CA GLU A 531 4.22 -31.04 24.84
C GLU A 531 5.38 -30.82 25.81
N TYR A 532 5.71 -29.57 26.12
CA TYR A 532 6.88 -29.18 26.90
C TYR A 532 6.58 -28.67 28.31
N TYR A 533 5.32 -28.35 28.62
CA TYR A 533 4.94 -27.82 29.93
C TYR A 533 3.85 -28.67 30.61
N LYS A 534 3.97 -28.86 31.93
CA LYS A 534 2.94 -29.54 32.73
C LYS A 534 1.68 -28.68 32.85
N ALA A 535 0.52 -29.33 32.90
CA ALA A 535 -0.77 -28.65 32.89
C ALA A 535 -1.00 -27.85 34.19
N ASP A 536 -0.75 -28.47 35.35
CA ASP A 536 -0.71 -27.83 36.66
C ASP A 536 0.17 -26.58 36.67
N MET A 537 1.40 -26.65 36.16
CA MET A 537 2.33 -25.52 36.11
C MET A 537 1.80 -24.37 35.24
N ILE A 538 1.32 -24.64 34.03
CA ILE A 538 0.76 -23.58 33.17
C ILE A 538 -0.51 -22.98 33.77
N SER A 539 -1.39 -23.82 34.32
CA SER A 539 -2.62 -23.42 35.00
C SER A 539 -2.33 -22.53 36.21
N ASP A 540 -1.39 -22.94 37.05
CA ASP A 540 -0.95 -22.21 38.23
C ASP A 540 -0.25 -20.90 37.84
N CYS A 541 0.70 -20.96 36.90
CA CYS A 541 1.38 -19.79 36.35
C CYS A 541 0.37 -18.74 35.87
N PHE A 542 -0.65 -19.13 35.11
CA PHE A 542 -1.62 -18.16 34.58
C PHE A 542 -2.59 -17.64 35.65
N LYS A 543 -3.05 -18.49 36.56
CA LYS A 543 -3.93 -18.10 37.67
C LYS A 543 -3.22 -17.21 38.69
N THR A 544 -2.08 -17.66 39.20
CA THR A 544 -1.29 -16.98 40.24
C THR A 544 -0.73 -15.65 39.75
N CYS A 545 -0.40 -15.55 38.46
CA CYS A 545 0.07 -14.30 37.86
C CYS A 545 -1.07 -13.39 37.39
N GLY A 546 -2.34 -13.81 37.51
CA GLY A 546 -3.51 -13.04 37.09
C GLY A 546 -3.52 -12.69 35.60
N LEU A 547 -3.08 -13.62 34.74
CA LEU A 547 -3.05 -13.39 33.29
C LEU A 547 -4.44 -13.59 32.70
N GLU A 548 -5.05 -12.50 32.25
CA GLU A 548 -6.29 -12.52 31.49
C GLU A 548 -6.02 -12.47 29.99
N PHE A 549 -6.67 -13.35 29.22
CA PHE A 549 -6.50 -13.41 27.77
C PHE A 549 -7.65 -12.70 27.09
N ALA A 550 -7.39 -11.64 26.33
CA ALA A 550 -8.37 -11.03 25.43
C ALA A 550 -8.20 -11.57 24.01
N LEU A 551 -9.32 -11.85 23.34
CA LEU A 551 -9.33 -12.24 21.93
C LEU A 551 -8.67 -11.16 21.06
N TYR A 552 -9.02 -9.91 21.32
CA TYR A 552 -8.54 -8.76 20.57
C TYR A 552 -8.38 -7.53 21.45
N SER A 553 -7.31 -6.77 21.21
CA SER A 553 -7.19 -5.38 21.67
C SER A 553 -6.85 -4.48 20.48
N PRO A 554 -7.61 -3.40 20.24
CA PRO A 554 -7.30 -2.40 19.24
C PRO A 554 -5.90 -1.83 19.47
N LYS A 555 -4.98 -2.09 18.53
CA LYS A 555 -3.57 -1.67 18.65
C LYS A 555 -3.41 -0.18 18.34
N ASN A 556 -2.51 0.49 19.08
CA ASN A 556 -1.98 1.78 18.68
C ASN A 556 -1.06 1.63 17.46
N SER A 557 -1.01 2.68 16.62
CA SER A 557 -0.10 2.71 15.48
C SER A 557 1.36 2.58 15.94
N LEU A 558 2.25 2.01 15.11
CA LEU A 558 3.67 1.70 15.40
C LEU A 558 3.99 0.57 16.36
N MET A 559 3.01 -0.02 17.07
CA MET A 559 3.28 -1.17 17.93
C MET A 559 3.94 -2.33 17.15
N PRO A 560 5.13 -2.81 17.57
CA PRO A 560 5.88 -3.81 16.83
C PRO A 560 5.23 -5.20 16.92
N ALA A 561 5.41 -6.01 15.88
CA ALA A 561 5.04 -7.43 15.95
C ALA A 561 5.96 -8.19 16.91
N PHE A 562 5.44 -9.21 17.60
CA PHE A 562 6.18 -10.04 18.55
C PHE A 562 7.53 -10.53 17.99
N LYS A 563 7.55 -11.00 16.74
CA LYS A 563 8.78 -11.46 16.06
C LYS A 563 9.90 -10.41 16.10
N ASN A 564 9.57 -9.13 15.94
CA ASN A 564 10.56 -8.04 15.97
C ASN A 564 10.99 -7.72 17.39
N VAL A 565 10.07 -7.77 18.36
CA VAL A 565 10.35 -7.59 19.79
C VAL A 565 11.27 -8.72 20.26
N TYR A 566 10.87 -9.97 20.07
CA TYR A 566 11.63 -11.15 20.47
C TYR A 566 13.04 -11.18 19.87
N LYS A 567 13.17 -10.98 18.55
CA LYS A 567 14.48 -10.97 17.89
C LYS A 567 15.37 -9.84 18.42
N ARG A 568 14.80 -8.66 18.66
CA ARG A 568 15.54 -7.53 19.20
C ARG A 568 15.97 -7.78 20.65
N GLY A 569 15.08 -8.29 21.49
CA GLY A 569 15.37 -8.67 22.87
C GLY A 569 16.46 -9.74 22.95
N ALA A 570 16.37 -10.80 22.13
CA ALA A 570 17.39 -11.85 22.12
C ALA A 570 18.77 -11.32 21.70
N ASN A 571 18.81 -10.40 20.72
CA ASN A 571 20.05 -9.74 20.33
C ASN A 571 20.63 -8.85 21.43
N LEU A 572 19.79 -8.13 22.19
CA LEU A 572 20.21 -7.32 23.31
C LEU A 572 20.73 -8.19 24.46
N ASN A 573 20.01 -9.26 24.80
CA ASN A 573 20.42 -10.23 25.82
C ASN A 573 21.77 -10.89 25.47
N LYS A 574 21.95 -11.30 24.20
CA LYS A 574 23.22 -11.87 23.73
C LYS A 574 24.39 -10.89 23.81
N ALA A 575 24.17 -9.64 23.40
CA ALA A 575 25.19 -8.59 23.52
C ALA A 575 25.55 -8.33 24.99
N TYR A 576 24.53 -8.29 25.85
CA TYR A 576 24.67 -8.13 27.28
C TYR A 576 25.49 -9.27 27.93
N ILE A 577 25.16 -10.54 27.66
CA ILE A 577 25.90 -11.71 28.16
C ILE A 577 27.37 -11.67 27.69
N ARG A 578 27.62 -11.27 26.44
CA ARG A 578 28.99 -11.18 25.92
C ARG A 578 29.80 -10.08 26.61
N ASP A 579 29.20 -8.93 26.86
CA ASP A 579 29.92 -7.74 27.33
C ASP A 579 30.02 -7.68 28.87
N LYS A 580 28.99 -8.15 29.59
CA LYS A 580 28.88 -8.08 31.06
C LYS A 580 28.69 -9.44 31.75
N GLY A 581 28.48 -10.52 31.00
CA GLY A 581 28.32 -11.87 31.57
C GLY A 581 29.63 -12.45 32.14
N PRO A 582 29.55 -13.57 32.87
CA PRO A 582 30.73 -14.24 33.41
C PRO A 582 31.68 -14.64 32.26
N LYS A 583 32.92 -14.15 32.31
CA LYS A 583 33.97 -14.61 31.39
C LYS A 583 34.29 -16.06 31.76
N GLU A 584 34.47 -16.94 30.77
CA GLU A 584 34.86 -18.35 30.99
C GLU A 584 36.20 -18.53 31.73
N THR A 585 36.93 -17.45 32.00
CA THR A 585 38.08 -17.45 32.89
C THR A 585 37.65 -17.17 34.33
N GLY A 586 37.30 -18.22 35.08
CA GLY A 586 37.51 -18.44 36.53
C GLY A 586 37.21 -17.40 37.62
N ASP A 587 37.03 -16.10 37.32
CA ASP A 587 36.82 -15.07 38.33
C ASP A 587 35.34 -15.00 38.71
N GLN A 588 35.02 -15.68 39.82
CA GLN A 588 33.74 -15.61 40.54
C GLN A 588 33.56 -14.26 41.27
N GLY A 589 33.82 -13.13 40.59
CA GLY A 589 33.67 -11.81 41.19
C GLY A 589 32.18 -11.42 41.33
N GLN A 590 31.74 -11.10 42.55
CA GLN A 590 30.40 -10.58 42.91
C GLN A 590 29.85 -9.47 41.98
N ASN A 591 30.72 -8.78 41.23
CA ASN A 591 30.34 -7.77 40.24
C ASN A 591 29.61 -8.33 39.00
N SER A 592 29.86 -9.58 38.59
CA SER A 592 29.15 -10.17 37.45
C SER A 592 27.68 -10.45 37.78
N TYR A 593 27.39 -10.90 39.01
CA TYR A 593 26.03 -11.12 39.50
C TYR A 593 25.25 -9.82 39.76
N LYS A 594 25.89 -8.75 40.28
CA LYS A 594 25.25 -7.42 40.38
C LYS A 594 24.89 -6.85 39.01
N ALA A 595 25.73 -7.04 38.00
CA ALA A 595 25.43 -6.60 36.64
C ALA A 595 24.24 -7.36 36.02
N LEU A 596 24.01 -8.62 36.41
CA LEU A 596 22.85 -9.46 36.02
C LEU A 596 21.51 -8.92 36.52
N GLU A 597 21.52 -8.18 37.62
CA GLU A 597 20.32 -7.61 38.23
C GLU A 597 19.82 -6.35 37.48
N GLU A 598 20.72 -5.57 36.87
CA GLU A 598 20.40 -4.32 36.16
C GLU A 598 19.58 -4.52 34.87
N TYR A 599 19.70 -5.70 34.23
CA TYR A 599 19.08 -6.01 32.94
C TYR A 599 18.25 -7.30 32.95
N ARG A 600 17.72 -7.66 34.12
CA ARG A 600 16.91 -8.88 34.33
C ARG A 600 15.76 -9.02 33.32
N GLU A 601 15.21 -7.91 32.82
CA GLU A 601 14.16 -7.89 31.80
C GLU A 601 14.60 -8.54 30.48
N LEU A 602 15.87 -8.43 30.11
CA LEU A 602 16.40 -9.00 28.86
C LEU A 602 16.55 -10.52 28.94
N THR A 603 16.71 -11.07 30.13
CA THR A 603 16.97 -12.51 30.32
C THR A 603 15.77 -13.38 29.91
N TRP A 604 14.58 -12.79 29.74
CA TRP A 604 13.42 -13.45 29.15
C TRP A 604 13.58 -13.77 27.65
N TYR A 605 14.50 -13.11 26.94
CA TYR A 605 14.69 -13.32 25.51
C TYR A 605 15.85 -14.27 25.23
N ILE A 606 15.53 -15.53 24.91
CA ILE A 606 16.52 -16.57 24.63
C ILE A 606 16.68 -16.75 23.12
N GLU A 607 17.91 -16.86 22.63
CA GLU A 607 18.17 -17.16 21.22
C GLU A 607 17.75 -18.60 20.91
N VAL A 608 16.67 -18.76 20.14
CA VAL A 608 16.20 -20.08 19.70
C VAL A 608 17.06 -20.54 18.53
N LYS A 609 17.85 -21.59 18.73
CA LYS A 609 18.58 -22.24 17.64
C LYS A 609 17.61 -23.00 16.74
N ASN A 610 17.90 -23.03 15.44
CA ASN A 610 17.14 -23.87 14.51
C ASN A 610 17.22 -25.34 14.99
N ASN A 611 16.07 -25.99 15.14
CA ASN A 611 15.85 -27.37 15.64
C ASN A 611 15.54 -27.54 17.13
N ASP A 612 15.65 -26.51 17.96
CA ASP A 612 15.25 -26.66 19.37
C ASP A 612 13.73 -26.46 19.52
N GLN A 613 12.98 -27.56 19.43
CA GLN A 613 11.52 -27.54 19.56
C GLN A 613 11.08 -27.04 20.93
N SER A 614 11.88 -27.28 21.98
CA SER A 614 11.59 -26.86 23.34
C SER A 614 11.59 -25.33 23.46
N TYR A 615 12.66 -24.66 23.01
CA TYR A 615 12.72 -23.19 23.00
C TYR A 615 11.73 -22.56 22.01
N ASN A 616 11.31 -23.28 20.97
CA ASN A 616 10.20 -22.83 20.13
C ASN A 616 8.88 -22.79 20.91
N ALA A 617 8.59 -23.80 21.74
CA ALA A 617 7.41 -23.81 22.61
C ALA A 617 7.44 -22.63 23.61
N TYR A 618 8.60 -22.36 24.24
CA TYR A 618 8.80 -21.18 25.10
C TYR A 618 8.52 -19.87 24.37
N LYS A 619 9.11 -19.69 23.18
CA LYS A 619 8.88 -18.51 22.35
C LYS A 619 7.41 -18.36 21.94
N ASN A 620 6.73 -19.46 21.64
CA ASN A 620 5.31 -19.46 21.29
C ASN A 620 4.43 -19.10 22.50
N LEU A 621 4.79 -19.55 23.71
CA LEU A 621 4.14 -19.15 24.95
C LEU A 621 4.26 -17.63 25.18
N LEU A 622 5.46 -17.08 25.02
CA LEU A 622 5.66 -15.62 25.10
C LEU A 622 4.89 -14.85 24.02
N GLN A 623 4.76 -15.42 22.81
CA GLN A 623 3.96 -14.81 21.75
C GLN A 623 2.48 -14.69 22.14
N LEU A 624 1.94 -15.73 22.78
CA LEU A 624 0.57 -15.78 23.24
C LEU A 624 0.33 -14.71 24.32
N ILE A 625 1.21 -14.63 25.32
CA ILE A 625 1.16 -13.62 26.38
C ILE A 625 1.26 -12.21 25.78
N TYR A 626 2.15 -11.99 24.81
CA TYR A 626 2.32 -10.69 24.17
C TYR A 626 1.02 -10.17 23.52
N TYR A 627 0.36 -10.99 22.70
CA TYR A 627 -0.81 -10.54 21.95
C TYR A 627 -2.10 -10.54 22.76
N HIS A 628 -2.27 -11.48 23.69
CA HIS A 628 -3.54 -11.72 24.35
C HIS A 628 -3.57 -11.25 25.81
N ALA A 629 -2.44 -10.93 26.44
CA ALA A 629 -2.42 -10.39 27.81
C ALA A 629 -1.76 -9.00 27.86
N PHE A 630 -0.50 -8.90 27.43
CA PHE A 630 0.28 -7.66 27.54
C PHE A 630 -0.32 -6.48 26.74
N LEU A 631 -0.54 -6.65 25.43
CA LEU A 631 -1.09 -5.55 24.62
C LEU A 631 -2.51 -5.11 25.05
N PRO A 632 -3.42 -6.03 25.44
CA PRO A 632 -4.66 -5.67 26.12
C PRO A 632 -4.45 -4.84 27.40
N GLU A 633 -3.56 -5.26 28.31
CA GLU A 633 -3.30 -4.55 29.57
C GLU A 633 -2.68 -3.17 29.33
N VAL A 634 -1.81 -3.02 28.32
CA VAL A 634 -1.26 -1.71 27.89
C VAL A 634 -2.36 -0.72 27.48
N ARG A 635 -3.48 -1.21 26.95
CA ARG A 635 -4.60 -0.35 26.57
C ARG A 635 -5.34 0.18 27.81
N GLU A 636 -5.45 -0.62 28.86
CA GLU A 636 -6.07 -0.25 30.12
C GLU A 636 -5.12 0.60 30.99
N ASN A 637 -3.81 0.34 30.88
CA ASN A 637 -2.75 1.04 31.59
C ASN A 637 -1.57 1.38 30.66
N GLU A 638 -1.60 2.58 30.10
CA GLU A 638 -0.55 3.06 29.19
C GLU A 638 0.83 3.19 29.86
N ALA A 639 0.89 3.30 31.20
CA ALA A 639 2.12 3.40 31.99
C ALA A 639 3.08 2.22 31.74
N LEU A 640 2.52 1.04 31.40
CA LEU A 640 3.29 -0.15 31.04
C LEU A 640 4.27 0.09 29.88
N ILE A 641 3.98 1.05 28.99
CA ILE A 641 4.88 1.47 27.91
C ILE A 641 5.54 2.81 28.22
N THR A 642 4.77 3.79 28.70
CA THR A 642 5.25 5.18 28.77
C THR A 642 6.41 5.34 29.76
N ASP A 643 6.42 4.58 30.85
CA ASP A 643 7.53 4.55 31.83
C ASP A 643 8.87 4.13 31.21
N PHE A 644 8.84 3.41 30.09
CA PHE A 644 10.04 2.92 29.41
C PHE A 644 10.55 3.85 28.31
N ILE A 645 9.79 4.87 27.91
CA ILE A 645 10.17 5.77 26.81
C ILE A 645 11.46 6.53 27.16
N ASN A 646 11.43 7.30 28.26
CA ASN A 646 12.58 8.09 28.69
C ASN A 646 13.70 7.19 29.23
N ARG A 647 13.36 6.07 29.90
CA ARG A 647 14.35 5.06 30.35
C ARG A 647 15.14 4.46 29.18
N THR A 648 14.50 4.18 28.05
CA THR A 648 15.17 3.63 26.87
C THR A 648 16.12 4.65 26.22
N LYS A 649 15.75 5.94 26.21
CA LYS A 649 16.66 7.00 25.76
C LYS A 649 17.89 7.09 26.66
N GLU A 650 17.67 7.10 27.98
CA GLU A 650 18.73 7.17 28.98
C GLU A 650 19.68 5.97 28.92
N TRP A 651 19.11 4.75 28.80
CA TRP A 651 19.88 3.53 28.60
C TRP A 651 20.78 3.62 27.36
N ASN A 652 20.24 4.09 26.22
CA ASN A 652 21.02 4.21 25.00
C ASN A 652 22.13 5.28 25.09
N ARG A 653 21.88 6.36 25.83
CA ARG A 653 22.90 7.38 26.14
C ARG A 653 24.04 6.75 26.94
N LYS A 654 23.74 6.10 28.07
CA LYS A 654 24.73 5.42 28.91
C LYS A 654 25.53 4.36 28.16
N GLU A 655 24.87 3.51 27.36
CA GLU A 655 25.56 2.49 26.56
C GLU A 655 26.53 3.12 25.54
N THR A 656 26.19 4.29 25.01
CA THR A 656 27.06 5.03 24.08
C THR A 656 28.26 5.64 24.82
N GLU A 657 28.03 6.27 25.97
CA GLU A 657 29.07 6.84 26.84
C GLU A 657 30.05 5.76 27.34
N GLU A 658 29.56 4.61 27.80
CA GLU A 658 30.40 3.47 28.21
C GLU A 658 31.30 2.98 27.07
N ARG A 659 30.74 2.81 25.87
CA ARG A 659 31.52 2.41 24.67
C ARG A 659 32.58 3.45 24.32
N LEU A 660 32.29 4.74 24.50
CA LEU A 660 33.25 5.82 24.27
C LEU A 660 34.38 5.80 25.31
N ASN A 661 34.05 5.68 26.60
CA ASN A 661 35.04 5.55 27.67
C ASN A 661 35.96 4.34 27.45
N THR A 662 35.41 3.23 26.98
CA THR A 662 36.20 2.02 26.66
C THR A 662 37.11 2.21 25.44
N LYS A 663 36.70 3.00 24.45
CA LYS A 663 37.51 3.34 23.27
C LYS A 663 38.62 4.35 23.60
N ASN A 664 38.33 5.38 24.40
CA ASN A 664 39.32 6.38 24.80
C ASN A 664 40.42 5.77 25.68
N ASN A 665 40.07 4.85 26.58
CA ASN A 665 41.06 4.08 27.34
C ASN A 665 41.95 3.17 26.48
N LYS A 666 41.51 2.75 25.29
CA LYS A 666 42.33 2.00 24.32
C LYS A 666 43.20 2.92 23.44
N LYS A 667 42.72 4.14 23.14
CA LYS A 667 43.48 5.14 22.35
C LYS A 667 44.60 5.81 23.16
N HIS A 668 44.50 5.93 24.49
CA HIS A 668 45.60 6.44 25.32
C HIS A 668 46.89 5.60 25.33
N LYS A 669 46.91 4.41 24.68
CA LYS A 669 48.14 3.63 24.51
C LYS A 669 48.85 3.79 23.17
N ASN A 670 48.25 4.43 22.17
CA ASN A 670 48.87 4.68 20.87
C ASN A 670 48.58 6.11 20.45
N PHE A 671 49.48 7.04 20.80
CA PHE A 671 49.48 8.40 20.26
C PHE A 671 49.97 8.35 18.81
N ASP A 672 49.03 8.54 17.89
CA ASP A 672 49.27 9.30 16.66
C ASP A 672 48.06 10.24 16.53
N GLU A 673 48.34 11.52 16.72
CA GLU A 673 47.42 12.64 16.54
C GLU A 673 47.14 12.76 15.05
N ASN A 674 45.98 12.29 14.59
CA ASN A 674 45.26 12.75 13.38
C ASN A 674 44.10 11.80 13.07
N ASP A 675 43.03 11.88 13.85
CA ASP A 675 41.72 11.41 13.39
C ASP A 675 40.65 12.08 14.25
N ASP A 676 40.41 13.34 13.91
CA ASP A 676 39.39 14.18 14.50
C ASP A 676 38.01 13.70 13.97
N ILE A 677 37.60 12.50 14.36
CA ILE A 677 36.27 11.96 14.09
C ILE A 677 35.27 12.79 14.89
N THR A 678 34.31 13.36 14.17
CA THR A 678 33.19 14.17 14.64
C THR A 678 32.55 13.68 15.94
N VAL A 679 32.34 14.65 16.82
CA VAL A 679 31.81 14.58 18.19
C VAL A 679 30.45 13.88 18.25
N ASN A 680 30.40 12.85 19.11
CA ASN A 680 29.35 12.50 20.09
C ASN A 680 27.87 12.79 19.75
N THR A 681 27.17 11.81 19.15
CA THR A 681 25.69 11.72 19.21
C THR A 681 25.25 10.29 19.51
N TYR A 682 24.36 10.09 20.50
CA TYR A 682 23.80 8.76 20.78
C TYR A 682 22.57 8.51 19.90
N ARG A 683 22.24 7.24 19.68
CA ARG A 683 21.31 6.79 18.63
C ARG A 683 19.91 7.45 18.71
N TYR A 684 19.42 7.66 19.94
CA TYR A 684 18.07 8.15 20.22
C TYR A 684 17.98 9.62 20.63
N GLU A 685 19.09 10.35 20.57
CA GLU A 685 19.14 11.78 20.93
C GLU A 685 18.10 12.60 20.18
N SER A 686 17.96 12.34 18.88
CA SER A 686 17.05 13.09 18.03
C SER A 686 15.54 12.82 18.23
N ILE A 687 15.20 11.86 19.10
CA ILE A 687 13.82 11.44 19.39
C ILE A 687 13.26 12.31 20.52
N PRO A 688 12.05 12.89 20.36
CA PRO A 688 11.46 13.72 21.41
C PRO A 688 11.30 12.96 22.73
N ASP A 689 11.54 13.65 23.84
CA ASP A 689 11.20 13.17 25.18
C ASP A 689 9.69 13.02 25.34
N TYR A 690 9.30 12.07 26.16
CA TYR A 690 7.93 11.92 26.60
C TYR A 690 7.62 12.92 27.71
N GLN A 691 6.55 13.69 27.55
CA GLN A 691 6.18 14.82 28.43
C GLN A 691 4.89 14.58 29.23
N GLY A 692 4.39 13.34 29.25
CA GLY A 692 3.17 12.98 29.98
C GLY A 692 1.88 13.01 29.14
N GLU A 693 1.98 13.23 27.83
CA GLU A 693 0.86 13.07 26.90
C GLU A 693 0.37 11.60 26.83
N SER A 694 -0.79 11.33 26.25
CA SER A 694 -1.23 9.94 26.06
C SER A 694 -0.24 9.15 25.18
N LEU A 695 -0.15 7.83 25.38
CA LEU A 695 0.70 6.97 24.55
C LEU A 695 0.34 7.09 23.07
N ASP A 696 -0.95 7.16 22.76
CA ASP A 696 -1.44 7.35 21.39
C ASP A 696 -0.93 8.67 20.79
N ASP A 697 -0.96 9.77 21.55
CA ASP A 697 -0.47 11.07 21.09
C ASP A 697 1.04 11.10 20.88
N TYR A 698 1.81 10.49 21.78
CA TYR A 698 3.25 10.37 21.60
C TYR A 698 3.61 9.53 20.36
N LEU A 699 2.93 8.40 20.14
CA LEU A 699 3.16 7.54 18.97
C LEU A 699 2.79 8.25 17.66
N LYS A 700 1.75 9.08 17.64
CA LYS A 700 1.42 9.95 16.49
C LYS A 700 2.56 10.91 16.16
N VAL A 701 3.13 11.57 17.18
CA VAL A 701 4.29 12.47 17.00
C VAL A 701 5.47 11.71 16.40
N LEU A 702 5.77 10.51 16.90
CA LEU A 702 6.86 9.67 16.37
C LEU A 702 6.60 9.22 14.93
N GLN A 703 5.39 8.79 14.60
CA GLN A 703 5.04 8.33 13.25
C GLN A 703 5.22 9.45 12.23
N ARG A 704 4.81 10.67 12.57
CA ARG A 704 4.99 11.85 11.72
C ARG A 704 6.47 12.18 11.51
N LYS A 705 7.26 12.19 12.59
CA LYS A 705 8.72 12.44 12.52
C LYS A 705 9.46 11.36 11.72
N GLN A 706 9.05 10.10 11.83
CA GLN A 706 9.57 8.99 11.02
C GLN A 706 9.26 9.18 9.53
N MET A 707 8.01 9.52 9.19
CA MET A 707 7.59 9.78 7.80
C MET A 707 8.27 11.00 7.19
N ALA A 708 8.59 12.01 8.01
CA ALA A 708 9.37 13.17 7.59
C ALA A 708 10.80 12.76 7.20
N ARG A 709 11.51 12.04 8.07
CA ARG A 709 12.89 11.56 7.82
C ARG A 709 12.99 10.62 6.62
N ALA A 710 12.08 9.67 6.47
CA ALA A 710 12.10 8.69 5.38
C ALA A 710 12.04 9.34 3.97
N LYS A 711 11.66 10.62 3.87
CA LYS A 711 11.58 11.37 2.61
C LYS A 711 12.72 12.39 2.41
N GLU A 712 13.58 12.57 3.41
CA GLU A 712 14.78 13.41 3.34
C GLU A 712 16.01 12.61 2.94
N VAL A 713 16.09 11.35 3.38
CA VAL A 713 17.17 10.42 3.06
C VAL A 713 17.16 10.11 1.56
N ASN A 714 18.18 10.60 0.83
CA ASN A 714 18.57 9.99 -0.44
C ASN A 714 19.14 8.59 -0.15
N GLU A 715 18.97 7.64 -1.06
CA GLU A 715 19.31 6.20 -0.96
C GLU A 715 20.72 5.84 -0.41
N LYS A 716 21.60 6.83 -0.15
CA LYS A 716 22.94 6.65 0.45
C LYS A 716 23.04 6.93 1.95
N GLU A 717 22.03 7.55 2.58
CA GLU A 717 22.04 7.90 4.03
C GLU A 717 21.02 7.10 4.85
N GLU A 718 20.84 5.80 4.56
CA GLU A 718 19.89 4.91 5.26
C GLU A 718 20.12 4.83 6.80
N GLY A 719 21.26 5.30 7.32
CA GLY A 719 21.71 5.07 8.69
C GLY A 719 20.94 5.73 9.85
N ASN A 720 20.12 6.77 9.63
CA ASN A 720 19.65 7.64 10.74
C ASN A 720 18.13 7.61 11.05
N ASN A 721 17.32 6.73 10.46
CA ASN A 721 15.90 6.60 10.82
C ASN A 721 15.68 5.60 11.97
N ASN A 722 15.98 6.03 13.20
CA ASN A 722 15.94 5.19 14.38
C ASN A 722 14.55 5.08 15.05
N TYR A 723 13.48 5.72 14.55
CA TYR A 723 12.17 5.77 15.24
C TYR A 723 11.51 4.39 15.42
N ILE A 724 11.51 3.55 14.38
CA ILE A 724 10.99 2.18 14.50
C ILE A 724 11.82 1.38 15.50
N GLN A 725 13.14 1.56 15.47
CA GLN A 725 14.05 0.83 16.36
C GLN A 725 13.91 1.28 17.81
N PHE A 726 13.66 2.58 18.03
CA PHE A 726 13.37 3.11 19.34
C PHE A 726 12.11 2.51 19.95
N ILE A 727 10.99 2.51 19.23
CA ILE A 727 9.76 1.89 19.73
C ILE A 727 9.93 0.38 19.93
N ARG A 728 10.70 -0.30 19.07
CA ARG A 728 11.05 -1.71 19.32
C ARG A 728 11.80 -1.89 20.64
N ASP A 729 12.77 -1.02 20.93
CA ASP A 729 13.56 -1.12 22.16
C ASP A 729 12.71 -0.77 23.39
N VAL A 730 11.86 0.26 23.32
CA VAL A 730 10.89 0.59 24.38
C VAL A 730 10.00 -0.61 24.69
N VAL A 731 9.43 -1.24 23.67
CA VAL A 731 8.52 -2.38 23.85
C VAL A 731 9.26 -3.64 24.32
N VAL A 732 10.52 -3.83 23.95
CA VAL A 732 11.37 -4.90 24.51
C VAL A 732 11.56 -4.72 26.01
N TRP A 733 11.91 -3.51 26.47
CA TRP A 733 12.08 -3.25 27.89
C TRP A 733 10.76 -3.39 28.66
N ALA A 734 9.68 -2.80 28.13
CA ALA A 734 8.36 -2.87 28.73
C ALA A 734 7.83 -4.31 28.84
N PHE A 735 7.95 -5.11 27.77
CA PHE A 735 7.47 -6.49 27.79
C PHE A 735 8.36 -7.37 28.69
N GLY A 736 9.68 -7.18 28.69
CA GLY A 736 10.56 -7.89 29.62
C GLY A 736 10.27 -7.57 31.08
N ALA A 737 9.99 -6.30 31.39
CA ALA A 737 9.58 -5.88 32.74
C ALA A 737 8.20 -6.41 33.13
N TYR A 738 7.26 -6.48 32.19
CA TYR A 738 5.96 -7.09 32.39
C TYR A 738 6.10 -8.57 32.79
N LEU A 739 6.91 -9.33 32.06
CA LEU A 739 7.20 -10.73 32.37
C LEU A 739 7.93 -10.87 33.70
N GLU A 740 8.88 -9.99 34.01
CA GLU A 740 9.58 -10.02 35.30
C GLU A 740 8.64 -9.69 36.47
N ASN A 741 7.70 -8.74 36.31
CA ASN A 741 6.76 -8.39 37.36
C ASN A 741 5.73 -9.51 37.60
N LYS A 742 5.21 -10.11 36.53
CA LYS A 742 4.14 -11.12 36.60
C LYS A 742 4.69 -12.53 36.84
N LEU A 743 5.72 -12.93 36.11
CA LEU A 743 6.12 -14.34 35.93
C LEU A 743 7.48 -14.70 36.55
N LYS A 744 8.16 -13.79 37.25
CA LYS A 744 9.52 -14.05 37.79
C LYS A 744 9.64 -15.35 38.56
N ASN A 745 8.63 -15.69 39.37
CA ASN A 745 8.64 -16.90 40.19
C ASN A 745 8.61 -18.20 39.36
N TYR A 746 8.07 -18.15 38.13
CA TYR A 746 8.00 -19.28 37.20
C TYR A 746 9.14 -19.29 36.18
N LYS A 747 10.04 -18.31 36.19
CA LYS A 747 11.08 -18.15 35.16
C LYS A 747 11.95 -19.39 34.98
N ASN A 748 12.37 -20.02 36.08
CA ASN A 748 13.19 -21.23 36.07
C ASN A 748 12.44 -22.46 35.55
N GLU A 749 11.11 -22.44 35.57
CA GLU A 749 10.25 -23.51 35.05
C GLU A 749 9.87 -23.28 33.58
N LEU A 750 9.76 -22.01 33.18
CA LEU A 750 9.40 -21.62 31.82
C LEU A 750 10.59 -21.69 30.84
N GLN A 751 11.80 -21.31 31.27
CA GLN A 751 12.97 -21.16 30.40
C GLN A 751 13.66 -22.47 29.96
N PRO A 752 13.74 -23.53 30.78
CA PRO A 752 14.19 -24.85 30.36
C PRO A 752 12.97 -25.77 30.08
N PRO A 753 12.32 -25.66 28.92
CA PRO A 753 11.24 -26.58 28.56
C PRO A 753 11.80 -28.00 28.43
N LEU A 754 11.54 -28.85 29.42
CA LEU A 754 11.92 -30.27 29.38
C LEU A 754 10.79 -31.06 28.71
N SER A 755 11.13 -31.85 27.68
CA SER A 755 10.19 -32.79 27.04
C SER A 755 9.61 -33.73 28.10
N LYS A 756 8.30 -33.93 28.09
CA LYS A 756 7.65 -34.93 28.95
C LYS A 756 8.11 -36.32 28.55
N GLU A 757 8.75 -37.06 29.46
CA GLU A 757 9.05 -38.47 29.18
C GLU A 757 7.83 -39.39 29.40
N ASN A 758 6.75 -39.01 30.11
CA ASN A 758 5.72 -39.99 30.51
C ASN A 758 4.25 -39.50 30.70
N ILE A 759 3.82 -38.35 30.16
CA ILE A 759 2.39 -37.96 30.18
C ILE A 759 1.89 -37.74 28.75
N GLY A 760 0.77 -38.37 28.39
CA GLY A 760 0.15 -38.21 27.07
C GLY A 760 -0.29 -36.77 26.83
N LEU A 761 0.05 -36.22 25.66
CA LEU A 761 -0.38 -34.89 25.19
C LEU A 761 -1.87 -34.63 25.41
N ASN A 762 -2.70 -35.65 25.16
CA ASN A 762 -4.15 -35.57 25.32
C ASN A 762 -4.58 -35.41 26.78
N ASP A 763 -3.88 -36.02 27.73
CA ASP A 763 -4.20 -35.91 29.16
C ASP A 763 -3.88 -34.51 29.67
N THR A 764 -2.74 -33.95 29.24
CA THR A 764 -2.39 -32.55 29.52
C THR A 764 -3.43 -31.59 28.96
N LEU A 765 -3.86 -31.81 27.71
CA LEU A 765 -4.88 -30.97 27.10
C LEU A 765 -6.23 -31.09 27.80
N LYS A 766 -6.61 -32.28 28.30
CA LYS A 766 -7.86 -32.47 29.08
C LYS A 766 -7.79 -31.77 30.44
N GLU A 767 -6.63 -31.78 31.09
CA GLU A 767 -6.42 -31.09 32.36
C GLU A 767 -6.44 -29.56 32.19
N LEU A 768 -5.77 -29.05 31.16
CA LEU A 768 -5.79 -27.63 30.79
C LEU A 768 -7.16 -27.17 30.27
N PHE A 769 -7.84 -28.03 29.51
CA PHE A 769 -9.13 -27.74 28.90
C PHE A 769 -10.16 -28.82 29.26
N PRO A 770 -10.72 -28.80 30.48
CA PRO A 770 -11.80 -29.70 30.87
C PRO A 770 -13.03 -29.53 29.97
N GLU A 771 -13.87 -30.57 29.90
CA GLU A 771 -15.14 -30.52 29.17
C GLU A 771 -16.10 -29.48 29.77
N GLU A 772 -16.11 -29.34 31.09
CA GLU A 772 -16.75 -28.22 31.78
C GLU A 772 -15.91 -26.95 31.63
N LYS A 773 -16.26 -26.09 30.66
CA LYS A 773 -15.55 -24.83 30.36
C LYS A 773 -15.35 -23.93 31.59
N VAL A 774 -16.29 -23.95 32.54
CA VAL A 774 -16.23 -23.16 33.79
C VAL A 774 -15.04 -23.56 34.68
N LYS A 775 -14.55 -24.81 34.58
CA LYS A 775 -13.41 -25.31 35.34
C LYS A 775 -12.05 -24.98 34.70
N SER A 776 -12.04 -24.46 33.47
CA SER A 776 -10.78 -24.15 32.80
C SER A 776 -10.05 -23.00 33.49
N PRO A 777 -8.72 -23.09 33.66
CA PRO A 777 -7.91 -21.95 34.07
C PRO A 777 -7.87 -20.83 33.01
N PHE A 778 -8.26 -21.09 31.77
CA PHE A 778 -8.17 -20.12 30.67
C PHE A 778 -9.51 -19.44 30.43
N ASN A 779 -9.57 -18.12 30.62
CA ASN A 779 -10.69 -17.30 30.18
C ASN A 779 -10.26 -16.41 29.01
N ILE A 780 -10.85 -16.63 27.83
CA ILE A 780 -10.70 -15.72 26.70
C ILE A 780 -11.83 -14.70 26.74
N LYS A 781 -11.51 -13.47 27.09
CA LYS A 781 -12.42 -12.33 27.00
C LYS A 781 -12.71 -12.03 25.52
N CYS A 782 -13.98 -12.12 25.18
CA CYS A 782 -14.55 -11.68 23.91
C CYS A 782 -15.65 -10.67 24.22
N ARG A 783 -15.69 -9.55 23.50
CA ARG A 783 -16.73 -8.53 23.64
C ARG A 783 -18.13 -9.04 23.30
N PHE A 784 -18.20 -10.05 22.42
CA PHE A 784 -19.47 -10.57 21.93
C PHE A 784 -19.99 -11.69 22.81
N SER A 785 -21.29 -11.63 23.10
CA SER A 785 -22.06 -12.70 23.69
C SER A 785 -23.35 -12.91 22.89
N ILE A 786 -24.11 -13.96 23.19
CA ILE A 786 -25.38 -14.19 22.50
C ILE A 786 -26.38 -13.05 22.69
N SER A 787 -26.39 -12.44 23.89
CA SER A 787 -27.28 -11.31 24.21
C SER A 787 -26.91 -10.02 23.48
N THR A 788 -25.71 -9.95 22.90
CA THR A 788 -25.28 -8.88 21.98
C THR A 788 -26.12 -8.89 20.71
N PHE A 789 -26.49 -10.07 20.21
CA PHE A 789 -27.19 -10.21 18.91
C PHE A 789 -28.70 -10.40 19.07
N ILE A 790 -29.17 -10.97 20.18
CA ILE A 790 -30.58 -11.37 20.36
C ILE A 790 -31.15 -10.80 21.66
N ASP A 791 -32.38 -10.27 21.62
CA ASP A 791 -33.17 -10.02 22.84
C ASP A 791 -33.70 -11.32 23.42
N ASN A 792 -33.21 -11.72 24.59
CA ASN A 792 -33.88 -12.71 25.42
C ASN A 792 -35.01 -12.00 26.21
N LYS A 793 -36.08 -11.58 25.52
CA LYS A 793 -37.37 -11.25 26.15
C LYS A 793 -38.43 -12.26 25.70
N GLY A 794 -38.18 -13.53 26.02
CA GLY A 794 -39.09 -14.65 25.78
C GLY A 794 -38.94 -15.66 26.91
N LYS A 795 -39.88 -15.62 27.85
CA LYS A 795 -40.16 -16.58 28.93
C LYS A 795 -38.96 -17.14 29.73
N SER A 796 -38.69 -16.50 30.86
CA SER A 796 -38.56 -17.28 32.11
C SER A 796 -39.93 -17.88 32.42
N THR A 797 -40.27 -18.99 31.79
CA THR A 797 -41.18 -19.93 32.43
C THR A 797 -40.30 -21.09 32.84
N ASP A 798 -39.81 -21.01 34.07
CA ASP A 798 -39.84 -22.20 34.92
C ASP A 798 -41.17 -22.89 34.63
N ASN A 799 -41.12 -24.10 34.07
CA ASN A 799 -42.19 -25.08 34.18
C ASN A 799 -41.66 -26.40 33.63
N THR A 800 -41.20 -27.21 34.59
CA THR A 800 -41.68 -28.60 34.72
C THR A 800 -43.05 -28.79 34.09
N SER A 801 -43.11 -29.40 32.91
CA SER A 801 -44.08 -30.44 32.52
C SER A 801 -44.03 -30.61 31.02
N ALA A 802 -43.49 -31.75 30.59
CA ALA A 802 -43.69 -32.27 29.26
C ALA A 802 -45.16 -32.68 29.13
N GLU A 803 -45.90 -32.10 28.18
CA GLU A 803 -47.08 -32.74 27.62
C GLU A 803 -47.38 -32.23 26.22
N ALA A 804 -47.63 -33.20 25.34
CA ALA A 804 -47.75 -33.06 23.91
C ALA A 804 -49.14 -32.59 23.49
N VAL A 805 -49.23 -31.67 22.53
CA VAL A 805 -50.40 -31.56 21.65
C VAL A 805 -49.94 -31.18 20.23
N LYS A 806 -50.25 -32.08 19.29
CA LYS A 806 -50.33 -31.81 17.85
C LYS A 806 -51.60 -31.02 17.58
N THR A 807 -51.54 -29.93 16.81
CA THR A 807 -52.69 -29.38 16.08
C THR A 807 -52.22 -28.60 14.86
N ASP A 808 -52.90 -28.89 13.75
CA ASP A 808 -52.79 -28.26 12.44
C ASP A 808 -53.06 -26.75 12.46
N GLY A 809 -52.42 -26.03 11.52
CA GLY A 809 -52.95 -24.80 10.95
C GLY A 809 -52.46 -23.48 11.55
N LYS A 810 -51.70 -22.75 10.71
CA LYS A 810 -51.27 -21.35 10.84
C LYS A 810 -50.15 -21.12 11.87
N GLU A 811 -48.93 -20.99 11.35
CA GLU A 811 -47.78 -20.43 12.05
C GLU A 811 -48.12 -19.02 12.57
N ASP A 812 -48.52 -18.94 13.83
CA ASP A 812 -48.54 -17.69 14.58
C ASP A 812 -47.11 -17.12 14.60
N GLU A 813 -46.96 -15.85 14.23
CA GLU A 813 -45.71 -15.06 14.17
C GLU A 813 -44.96 -14.88 15.52
N LYS A 814 -45.12 -15.79 16.49
CA LYS A 814 -44.85 -15.54 17.91
C LYS A 814 -43.44 -15.80 18.45
N ASP A 815 -42.47 -16.29 17.67
CA ASP A 815 -41.09 -16.50 18.15
C ASP A 815 -39.98 -15.93 17.23
N LYS A 816 -40.24 -14.81 16.53
CA LYS A 816 -39.15 -14.07 15.86
C LYS A 816 -38.22 -13.47 16.92
N LYS A 817 -37.10 -14.15 17.20
CA LYS A 817 -35.98 -13.64 18.00
C LYS A 817 -35.63 -12.22 17.51
N ASN A 818 -35.83 -11.20 18.35
CA ASN A 818 -35.55 -9.82 17.95
C ASN A 818 -34.03 -9.61 17.85
N ILE A 819 -33.54 -9.39 16.62
CA ILE A 819 -32.12 -9.17 16.33
C ILE A 819 -31.74 -7.72 16.62
N LYS A 820 -30.69 -7.51 17.43
CA LYS A 820 -30.20 -6.19 17.85
C LYS A 820 -29.13 -5.58 16.96
N ARG A 821 -28.24 -6.41 16.41
CA ARG A 821 -26.99 -6.01 15.75
C ARG A 821 -26.91 -6.60 14.34
N LYS A 822 -27.83 -6.19 13.48
CA LYS A 822 -27.90 -6.59 12.07
C LYS A 822 -26.67 -6.07 11.31
N ASP A 823 -26.16 -4.91 11.70
CA ASP A 823 -24.90 -4.33 11.21
C ASP A 823 -23.72 -5.33 11.27
N LEU A 824 -23.48 -5.92 12.44
CA LEU A 824 -22.41 -6.88 12.68
C LEU A 824 -22.70 -8.23 12.03
N LEU A 825 -23.95 -8.70 12.03
CA LEU A 825 -24.33 -9.97 11.39
C LEU A 825 -24.19 -9.91 9.87
N CYS A 826 -24.55 -8.78 9.25
CA CYS A 826 -24.32 -8.52 7.83
C CYS A 826 -22.82 -8.62 7.50
N PHE A 827 -21.99 -7.99 8.33
CA PHE A 827 -20.54 -7.99 8.12
C PHE A 827 -19.92 -9.38 8.41
N TYR A 828 -20.40 -10.10 9.41
CA TYR A 828 -20.00 -11.47 9.76
C TYR A 828 -20.17 -12.44 8.58
N LEU A 829 -21.34 -12.43 7.93
CA LEU A 829 -21.61 -13.28 6.77
C LEU A 829 -20.66 -12.98 5.61
N PHE A 830 -20.29 -11.70 5.44
CA PHE A 830 -19.27 -11.31 4.47
C PHE A 830 -17.88 -11.83 4.86
N LEU A 831 -17.46 -11.64 6.12
CA LEU A 831 -16.14 -12.04 6.61
C LEU A 831 -15.88 -13.55 6.47
N ARG A 832 -16.90 -14.37 6.73
CA ARG A 832 -16.85 -15.84 6.62
C ARG A 832 -16.56 -16.35 5.21
N LEU A 833 -16.72 -15.52 4.19
CA LEU A 833 -16.37 -15.85 2.82
C LEU A 833 -14.87 -15.68 2.56
N LEU A 834 -14.19 -14.82 3.31
CA LEU A 834 -12.80 -14.44 3.10
C LEU A 834 -11.83 -15.52 3.60
N ASP A 835 -10.57 -15.38 3.20
CA ASP A 835 -9.47 -16.17 3.75
C ASP A 835 -8.79 -15.37 4.87
N GLU A 836 -8.14 -16.06 5.79
CA GLU A 836 -7.41 -15.48 6.93
C GLU A 836 -6.53 -14.29 6.54
N ASN A 837 -5.75 -14.43 5.47
CA ASN A 837 -4.86 -13.38 4.99
C ASN A 837 -5.61 -12.14 4.47
N GLU A 838 -6.79 -12.31 3.88
CA GLU A 838 -7.61 -11.19 3.41
C GLU A 838 -8.31 -10.48 4.57
N ILE A 839 -8.77 -11.23 5.59
CA ILE A 839 -9.29 -10.67 6.84
C ILE A 839 -8.21 -9.83 7.53
N CYS A 840 -6.97 -10.32 7.62
CA CYS A 840 -5.85 -9.57 8.19
C CYS A 840 -5.59 -8.24 7.47
N LYS A 841 -5.60 -8.27 6.13
CA LYS A 841 -5.43 -7.06 5.31
C LYS A 841 -6.56 -6.07 5.55
N LEU A 842 -7.80 -6.56 5.60
CA LEU A 842 -8.98 -5.73 5.83
C LEU A 842 -8.94 -5.09 7.22
N GLN A 843 -8.68 -5.88 8.27
CA GLN A 843 -8.53 -5.41 9.65
C GLN A 843 -7.48 -4.30 9.76
N HIS A 844 -6.35 -4.43 9.06
CA HIS A 844 -5.33 -3.38 9.00
C HIS A 844 -5.82 -2.06 8.39
N GLN A 845 -6.71 -2.12 7.38
CA GLN A 845 -7.30 -0.92 6.79
C GLN A 845 -8.32 -0.27 7.73
N PHE A 846 -9.06 -1.07 8.50
CA PHE A 846 -9.97 -0.59 9.54
C PHE A 846 -9.19 0.13 10.65
N ILE A 847 -8.11 -0.47 11.16
CA ILE A 847 -7.22 0.15 12.15
C ILE A 847 -6.71 1.49 11.65
N LYS A 848 -6.19 1.55 10.41
CA LYS A 848 -5.73 2.81 9.81
C LYS A 848 -6.84 3.85 9.70
N TYR A 849 -8.04 3.43 9.28
CA TYR A 849 -9.18 4.33 9.13
C TYR A 849 -9.63 4.88 10.49
N ARG A 850 -9.79 4.03 11.50
CA ARG A 850 -10.10 4.42 12.89
C ARG A 850 -9.08 5.40 13.45
N CYS A 851 -7.78 5.11 13.31
CA CYS A 851 -6.72 6.03 13.75
C CYS A 851 -6.80 7.36 12.99
N SER A 852 -7.05 7.32 11.67
CA SER A 852 -7.19 8.55 10.88
C SER A 852 -8.37 9.41 11.30
N LEU A 853 -9.47 8.80 11.78
CA LEU A 853 -10.62 9.51 12.32
C LEU A 853 -10.30 10.18 13.67
N LYS A 854 -9.58 9.48 14.56
CA LYS A 854 -9.13 10.03 15.86
C LYS A 854 -8.14 11.20 15.72
N GLU A 855 -7.31 11.19 14.69
CA GLU A 855 -6.33 12.27 14.45
C GLU A 855 -6.94 13.58 13.91
N ARG A 856 -8.25 13.63 13.61
CA ARG A 856 -8.85 14.73 12.87
C ARG A 856 -9.61 15.72 13.75
N ARG A 857 -9.43 17.03 13.46
CA ARG A 857 -10.13 18.16 14.06
C ARG A 857 -11.49 18.32 13.36
N PHE A 858 -12.56 17.77 13.94
CA PHE A 858 -13.94 18.06 13.49
C PHE A 858 -14.55 19.15 14.40
N PRO A 859 -14.87 20.34 13.89
CA PRO A 859 -15.74 21.27 14.62
C PRO A 859 -17.10 20.60 14.90
N GLY A 860 -17.53 20.59 16.16
CA GLY A 860 -18.93 20.34 16.55
C GLY A 860 -19.47 18.90 16.61
N ASN A 861 -18.70 17.84 16.29
CA ASN A 861 -19.27 16.47 16.15
C ASN A 861 -18.54 15.34 16.93
N ARG A 862 -17.97 15.62 18.11
CA ARG A 862 -17.22 14.61 18.91
C ARG A 862 -18.02 13.35 19.25
N THR A 863 -19.30 13.47 19.63
CA THR A 863 -20.11 12.30 20.04
C THR A 863 -20.41 11.34 18.88
N LYS A 864 -20.59 11.85 17.64
CA LYS A 864 -20.78 11.00 16.44
C LYS A 864 -19.49 10.24 16.12
N LEU A 865 -18.35 10.92 16.23
CA LEU A 865 -17.02 10.35 16.02
C LEU A 865 -16.73 9.21 17.01
N GLU A 866 -17.03 9.39 18.30
CA GLU A 866 -16.85 8.35 19.33
C GLU A 866 -17.62 7.07 18.98
N LYS A 867 -18.92 7.19 18.66
CA LYS A 867 -19.75 6.05 18.23
C LYS A 867 -19.23 5.36 16.97
N GLU A 868 -18.68 6.13 16.01
CA GLU A 868 -18.07 5.57 14.81
C GLU A 868 -16.77 4.83 15.11
N THR A 869 -15.91 5.40 15.97
CA THR A 869 -14.66 4.75 16.37
C THR A 869 -14.91 3.49 17.19
N GLU A 870 -15.98 3.44 17.98
CA GLU A 870 -16.37 2.26 18.74
C GLU A 870 -16.89 1.14 17.83
N LEU A 871 -17.75 1.45 16.87
CA LEU A 871 -18.21 0.47 15.88
C LEU A 871 -17.04 -0.09 15.05
N LEU A 872 -16.04 0.74 14.71
CA LEU A 872 -14.82 0.26 14.05
C LEU A 872 -14.04 -0.72 14.93
N ALA A 873 -13.94 -0.46 16.24
CA ALA A 873 -13.29 -1.37 17.18
C ALA A 873 -14.06 -2.70 17.32
N GLU A 874 -15.39 -2.67 17.31
CA GLU A 874 -16.22 -3.89 17.27
C GLU A 874 -15.99 -4.69 15.98
N LEU A 875 -15.96 -4.03 14.83
CA LEU A 875 -15.69 -4.69 13.54
C LEU A 875 -14.27 -5.28 13.48
N GLU A 876 -13.28 -4.61 14.08
CA GLU A 876 -11.91 -5.11 14.22
C GLU A 876 -11.85 -6.41 15.06
N GLU A 877 -12.59 -6.46 16.18
CA GLU A 877 -12.69 -7.66 17.02
C GLU A 877 -13.52 -8.77 16.37
N LEU A 878 -14.58 -8.43 15.61
CA LEU A 878 -15.37 -9.40 14.85
C LEU A 878 -14.51 -10.08 13.77
N MET A 879 -13.64 -9.31 13.10
CA MET A 879 -12.65 -9.88 12.17
C MET A 879 -11.70 -10.84 12.87
N GLU A 880 -11.25 -10.51 14.09
CA GLU A 880 -10.39 -11.38 14.88
C GLU A 880 -11.13 -12.67 15.27
N LEU A 881 -12.38 -12.57 15.73
CA LEU A 881 -13.24 -13.72 16.03
C LEU A 881 -13.33 -14.65 14.83
N VAL A 882 -13.80 -14.16 13.68
CA VAL A 882 -13.97 -14.98 12.47
C VAL A 882 -12.65 -15.60 12.01
N ARG A 883 -11.55 -14.84 12.10
CA ARG A 883 -10.21 -15.33 11.76
C ARG A 883 -9.78 -16.47 12.67
N PHE A 884 -9.98 -16.29 13.97
CA PHE A 884 -9.60 -17.24 15.00
C PHE A 884 -10.41 -18.53 14.88
N THR A 885 -11.73 -18.41 14.65
CA THR A 885 -12.66 -19.53 14.56
C THR A 885 -12.88 -20.05 13.13
N MET A 886 -11.92 -19.84 12.22
CA MET A 886 -12.05 -20.35 10.87
C MET A 886 -11.90 -21.89 10.88
N PRO A 887 -12.85 -22.65 10.30
CA PRO A 887 -12.77 -24.11 10.34
C PRO A 887 -11.47 -24.62 9.74
N SER A 888 -10.83 -25.59 10.41
CA SER A 888 -9.86 -26.47 9.73
C SER A 888 -10.56 -27.25 8.62
N ILE A 889 -9.79 -27.86 7.71
CA ILE A 889 -10.38 -28.71 6.65
C ILE A 889 -11.37 -29.70 7.32
N PRO A 890 -12.67 -29.72 6.95
CA PRO A 890 -13.66 -30.57 7.61
C PRO A 890 -13.28 -32.05 7.50
N GLU A 891 -13.47 -32.82 8.57
CA GLU A 891 -13.11 -34.25 8.64
C GLU A 891 -13.74 -35.07 7.49
N ILE A 892 -14.96 -34.73 7.09
CA ILE A 892 -15.73 -35.42 6.04
C ILE A 892 -15.09 -35.29 4.65
N SER A 893 -14.28 -34.25 4.43
CA SER A 893 -13.58 -34.08 3.16
C SER A 893 -12.56 -35.20 2.87
N ALA A 894 -12.22 -36.03 3.86
CA ALA A 894 -11.38 -37.20 3.65
C ALA A 894 -12.17 -38.46 3.20
N LYS A 895 -13.50 -38.46 3.10
CA LYS A 895 -14.26 -39.68 2.75
C LYS A 895 -14.30 -39.94 1.24
N ALA A 896 -14.31 -41.21 0.86
CA ALA A 896 -14.62 -41.64 -0.51
C ALA A 896 -16.04 -41.18 -0.90
N GLU A 897 -16.23 -40.73 -2.15
CA GLU A 897 -17.50 -40.20 -2.67
C GLU A 897 -18.01 -38.91 -2.01
N SER A 898 -17.23 -38.29 -1.11
CA SER A 898 -17.51 -36.93 -0.62
C SER A 898 -17.58 -35.92 -1.77
N GLY A 899 -18.17 -34.76 -1.51
CA GLY A 899 -18.11 -33.62 -2.41
C GLY A 899 -16.66 -33.21 -2.68
N TYR A 900 -15.76 -33.39 -1.71
CA TYR A 900 -14.32 -33.19 -1.88
C TYR A 900 -13.70 -34.17 -2.89
N ASP A 901 -13.91 -35.47 -2.72
CA ASP A 901 -13.45 -36.51 -3.66
C ASP A 901 -13.97 -36.28 -5.09
N THR A 902 -15.26 -35.94 -5.21
CA THR A 902 -15.92 -35.62 -6.48
C THR A 902 -15.21 -34.44 -7.18
N MET A 903 -14.93 -33.36 -6.44
CA MET A 903 -14.23 -32.19 -6.99
C MET A 903 -12.78 -32.49 -7.38
N ILE A 904 -12.07 -33.34 -6.62
CA ILE A 904 -10.73 -33.83 -6.99
C ILE A 904 -10.78 -34.53 -8.34
N LYS A 905 -11.68 -35.51 -8.49
CA LYS A 905 -11.83 -36.31 -9.70
C LYS A 905 -12.21 -35.47 -10.91
N LYS A 906 -12.98 -34.39 -10.72
CA LYS A 906 -13.51 -33.53 -11.79
C LYS A 906 -12.55 -32.42 -12.24
N TYR A 907 -11.99 -31.68 -11.29
CA TYR A 907 -11.22 -30.47 -11.58
C TYR A 907 -9.72 -30.67 -11.44
N PHE A 908 -9.28 -31.36 -10.37
CA PHE A 908 -7.85 -31.50 -10.10
C PHE A 908 -7.17 -32.59 -10.92
N LYS A 909 -7.92 -33.64 -11.30
CA LYS A 909 -7.42 -34.76 -12.11
C LYS A 909 -6.79 -34.32 -13.44
N ASP A 910 -7.29 -33.25 -14.06
CA ASP A 910 -6.75 -32.75 -15.33
C ASP A 910 -5.38 -32.06 -15.19
N PHE A 911 -5.00 -31.70 -13.96
CA PHE A 911 -3.68 -31.18 -13.63
C PHE A 911 -2.69 -32.26 -13.21
N ILE A 912 -3.10 -33.54 -13.18
CA ILE A 912 -2.27 -34.65 -12.70
C ILE A 912 -2.14 -35.70 -13.81
N GLU A 913 -0.90 -36.07 -14.16
CA GLU A 913 -0.64 -37.10 -15.15
C GLU A 913 -1.25 -38.45 -14.72
N LYS A 914 -1.98 -39.13 -15.61
CA LYS A 914 -2.62 -40.43 -15.33
C LYS A 914 -1.67 -41.48 -14.72
N LYS A 915 -0.37 -41.42 -15.04
CA LYS A 915 0.66 -42.35 -14.51
C LYS A 915 0.94 -42.15 -13.02
N VAL A 916 0.62 -41.00 -12.44
CA VAL A 916 0.77 -40.70 -11.00
C VAL A 916 -0.12 -41.62 -10.17
N PHE A 917 -1.38 -41.81 -10.59
CA PHE A 917 -2.34 -42.69 -9.90
C PHE A 917 -2.02 -44.18 -10.08
N LYS A 918 -1.22 -44.55 -11.08
CA LYS A 918 -0.81 -45.95 -11.32
C LYS A 918 0.37 -46.41 -10.45
N ASN A 919 1.08 -45.49 -9.79
CA ASN A 919 2.22 -45.83 -8.95
C ASN A 919 1.86 -45.56 -7.48
N PRO A 920 1.89 -46.59 -6.60
CA PRO A 920 1.50 -46.44 -5.20
C PRO A 920 2.26 -45.32 -4.47
N LYS A 921 3.58 -45.18 -4.68
CA LYS A 921 4.40 -44.14 -4.03
C LYS A 921 3.92 -42.73 -4.37
N THR A 922 3.45 -42.50 -5.59
CA THR A 922 2.96 -41.18 -6.02
C THR A 922 1.46 -41.00 -5.86
N SER A 923 0.68 -42.09 -5.91
CA SER A 923 -0.76 -42.08 -5.62
C SER A 923 -1.03 -41.69 -4.17
N ASN A 924 -0.18 -42.13 -3.24
CA ASN A 924 -0.22 -41.79 -1.82
C ASN A 924 -0.13 -40.28 -1.52
N LEU A 925 0.25 -39.46 -2.50
CA LEU A 925 0.22 -38.01 -2.37
C LEU A 925 -1.21 -37.44 -2.45
N TYR A 926 -2.18 -38.18 -3.01
CA TYR A 926 -3.53 -37.69 -3.28
C TYR A 926 -4.63 -38.61 -2.73
N TYR A 927 -4.36 -39.89 -2.56
CA TYR A 927 -5.25 -40.86 -1.94
C TYR A 927 -4.51 -41.62 -0.85
N HIS A 928 -5.21 -42.04 0.20
CA HIS A 928 -4.68 -42.94 1.21
C HIS A 928 -4.41 -44.34 0.63
N SER A 929 -3.85 -45.25 1.44
CA SER A 929 -3.47 -46.61 1.03
C SER A 929 -4.65 -47.44 0.50
N ASP A 930 -5.88 -47.11 0.88
CA ASP A 930 -7.10 -47.73 0.37
C ASP A 930 -7.43 -47.35 -1.08
N SER A 931 -6.71 -46.38 -1.66
CA SER A 931 -6.93 -45.81 -2.99
C SER A 931 -8.34 -45.24 -3.22
N LYS A 932 -9.10 -45.00 -2.15
CA LYS A 932 -10.48 -44.51 -2.18
C LYS A 932 -10.64 -43.20 -1.41
N THR A 933 -9.97 -43.08 -0.27
CA THR A 933 -10.03 -41.93 0.65
C THR A 933 -9.06 -40.85 0.15
N PRO A 934 -9.52 -39.65 -0.24
CA PRO A 934 -8.63 -38.58 -0.70
C PRO A 934 -7.82 -37.98 0.46
N VAL A 935 -6.59 -37.55 0.16
CA VAL A 935 -5.75 -36.78 1.10
C VAL A 935 -6.21 -35.32 1.09
N THR A 936 -6.62 -34.84 2.26
CA THR A 936 -7.06 -33.45 2.45
C THR A 936 -5.90 -32.48 2.37
N ARG A 937 -5.95 -31.53 1.41
CA ARG A 937 -4.88 -30.54 1.20
C ARG A 937 -5.44 -29.14 1.28
N LYS A 938 -4.81 -28.29 2.10
CA LYS A 938 -5.23 -26.90 2.36
C LYS A 938 -5.51 -26.10 1.09
N TYR A 939 -4.58 -26.08 0.14
CA TYR A 939 -4.75 -25.26 -1.07
C TYR A 939 -5.74 -25.84 -2.07
N MET A 940 -5.95 -27.15 -2.07
CA MET A 940 -7.03 -27.76 -2.85
C MET A 940 -8.40 -27.34 -2.29
N ALA A 941 -8.57 -27.42 -0.96
CA ALA A 941 -9.76 -26.91 -0.28
C ALA A 941 -9.98 -25.41 -0.55
N LEU A 942 -8.93 -24.59 -0.46
CA LEU A 942 -9.02 -23.15 -0.78
C LEU A 942 -9.36 -22.87 -2.25
N LEU A 943 -8.90 -23.70 -3.19
CA LEU A 943 -9.25 -23.59 -4.61
C LEU A 943 -10.68 -24.06 -4.90
N MET A 944 -11.18 -25.07 -4.20
CA MET A 944 -12.58 -25.49 -4.31
C MET A 944 -13.58 -24.41 -3.92
N ARG A 945 -13.17 -23.54 -2.99
CA ARG A 945 -13.91 -22.33 -2.61
C ARG A 945 -13.86 -21.24 -3.70
N SER A 946 -13.18 -21.42 -4.84
CA SER A 946 -12.93 -20.36 -5.83
C SER A 946 -13.76 -20.53 -7.09
N ALA A 947 -14.42 -19.45 -7.52
CA ALA A 947 -15.22 -19.47 -8.76
C ALA A 947 -14.42 -19.89 -10.01
N PRO A 948 -13.19 -19.41 -10.28
CA PRO A 948 -12.51 -19.71 -11.54
C PRO A 948 -11.88 -21.11 -11.63
N LEU A 949 -12.10 -22.01 -10.66
CA LEU A 949 -11.50 -23.35 -10.71
C LEU A 949 -11.92 -24.12 -11.97
N HIS A 950 -13.18 -24.00 -12.41
CA HIS A 950 -13.64 -24.62 -13.66
C HIS A 950 -12.95 -24.02 -14.88
N LEU A 951 -12.72 -22.71 -14.86
CA LEU A 951 -12.03 -21.98 -15.92
C LEU A 951 -10.55 -22.40 -16.00
N TYR A 952 -9.88 -22.60 -14.87
CA TYR A 952 -8.47 -23.00 -14.85
C TYR A 952 -8.19 -24.35 -15.51
N LYS A 953 -9.14 -25.28 -15.45
CA LYS A 953 -9.07 -26.54 -16.19
C LYS A 953 -8.91 -26.29 -17.70
N ASP A 954 -9.51 -25.23 -18.23
CA ASP A 954 -9.46 -24.89 -19.65
C ASP A 954 -8.29 -23.95 -19.99
N ILE A 955 -7.96 -22.99 -19.12
CA ILE A 955 -6.85 -22.05 -19.35
C ILE A 955 -5.49 -22.76 -19.21
N PHE A 956 -5.33 -23.57 -18.17
CA PHE A 956 -4.02 -24.12 -17.79
C PHE A 956 -3.82 -25.58 -18.20
N LYS A 957 -4.76 -26.15 -18.96
CA LYS A 957 -4.64 -27.50 -19.51
C LYS A 957 -3.32 -27.65 -20.28
N GLY A 958 -2.51 -28.62 -19.90
CA GLY A 958 -1.20 -28.87 -20.54
C GLY A 958 -0.08 -27.91 -20.14
N TYR A 959 -0.39 -26.79 -19.47
CA TYR A 959 0.61 -25.86 -18.91
C TYR A 959 0.93 -26.20 -17.46
N TYR A 960 -0.11 -26.46 -16.66
CA TYR A 960 0.00 -26.90 -15.28
C TYR A 960 -0.27 -28.41 -15.23
N LEU A 961 0.77 -29.23 -15.42
CA LEU A 961 0.68 -30.68 -15.31
C LEU A 961 1.70 -31.20 -14.30
N ILE A 962 1.22 -31.94 -13.30
CA ILE A 962 2.01 -32.63 -12.30
C ILE A 962 2.33 -34.02 -12.84
N THR A 963 3.61 -34.26 -13.12
CA THR A 963 4.08 -35.52 -13.71
C THR A 963 4.52 -36.53 -12.66
N LYS A 964 4.53 -37.81 -13.02
CA LYS A 964 5.09 -38.87 -12.15
C LYS A 964 6.54 -38.59 -11.78
N LYS A 965 7.33 -38.04 -12.72
CA LYS A 965 8.74 -37.69 -12.50
C LYS A 965 8.90 -36.64 -11.39
N GLU A 966 8.10 -35.58 -11.44
CA GLU A 966 8.11 -34.52 -10.42
C GLU A 966 7.69 -35.04 -9.04
N CYS A 967 6.67 -35.91 -8.97
CA CYS A 967 6.27 -36.52 -7.70
C CYS A 967 7.38 -37.39 -7.08
N LEU A 968 8.07 -38.21 -7.89
CA LEU A 968 9.17 -39.03 -7.41
C LEU A 968 10.38 -38.18 -6.98
N GLU A 969 10.68 -37.12 -7.72
CA GLU A 969 11.72 -36.15 -7.38
C GLU A 969 11.42 -35.45 -6.05
N TYR A 970 10.16 -35.02 -5.85
CA TYR A 970 9.71 -34.42 -4.60
C TYR A 970 9.87 -35.35 -3.40
N ILE A 971 9.47 -36.63 -3.53
CA ILE A 971 9.62 -37.63 -2.47
C ILE A 971 11.09 -37.89 -2.15
N LYS A 972 11.96 -37.93 -3.18
CA LYS A 972 13.41 -38.08 -2.96
C LYS A 972 13.98 -36.88 -2.22
N LEU A 973 13.66 -35.66 -2.68
CA LEU A 973 14.15 -34.43 -2.07
C LEU A 973 13.60 -34.22 -0.65
N SER A 974 12.34 -34.58 -0.37
CA SER A 974 11.76 -34.43 0.97
C SER A 974 12.51 -35.20 2.05
N ASN A 975 13.19 -36.29 1.68
CA ASN A 975 13.98 -37.09 2.62
C ASN A 975 15.33 -36.47 2.98
N ILE A 976 15.87 -35.58 2.12
CA ILE A 976 17.23 -35.00 2.28
C ILE A 976 17.22 -33.46 2.38
N ILE A 977 16.06 -32.83 2.24
CA ILE A 977 15.93 -31.35 2.17
C ILE A 977 16.42 -30.66 3.45
N LYS A 978 16.28 -31.30 4.61
CA LYS A 978 16.72 -30.74 5.89
C LYS A 978 18.22 -30.47 5.89
N ASP A 979 19.02 -31.37 5.32
CA ASP A 979 20.48 -31.24 5.27
C ASP A 979 20.88 -30.05 4.39
N TYR A 980 20.25 -29.91 3.22
CA TYR A 980 20.45 -28.76 2.34
C TYR A 980 20.06 -27.43 3.01
N GLN A 981 18.94 -27.41 3.74
CA GLN A 981 18.48 -26.21 4.45
C GLN A 981 19.42 -25.81 5.59
N ASN A 982 19.92 -26.79 6.35
CA ASN A 982 20.87 -26.56 7.44
C ASN A 982 22.20 -26.04 6.90
N SER A 983 22.78 -26.72 5.91
CA SER A 983 24.02 -26.29 5.26
C SER A 983 23.87 -24.89 4.63
N LEU A 984 22.74 -24.61 3.97
CA LEU A 984 22.47 -23.28 3.42
C LEU A 984 22.45 -22.19 4.49
N ASN A 985 21.86 -22.44 5.66
CA ASN A 985 21.83 -21.49 6.78
C ASN A 985 23.22 -21.24 7.36
N GLU A 986 24.00 -22.30 7.60
CA GLU A 986 25.38 -22.21 8.11
C GLU A 986 26.28 -21.44 7.13
N LEU A 987 26.19 -21.77 5.85
CA LEU A 987 26.90 -21.05 4.79
C LEU A 987 26.46 -19.59 4.73
N HIS A 988 25.15 -19.29 4.89
CA HIS A 988 24.67 -17.90 4.91
C HIS A 988 25.36 -17.09 6.01
N GLU A 989 25.39 -17.61 7.25
CA GLU A 989 26.02 -16.93 8.39
C GLU A 989 27.52 -16.71 8.19
N GLN A 990 28.21 -17.67 7.57
CA GLN A 990 29.63 -17.53 7.24
C GLN A 990 29.84 -16.48 6.13
N LEU A 991 29.02 -16.51 5.09
CA LEU A 991 29.14 -15.65 3.91
C LEU A 991 28.70 -14.20 4.19
N GLU A 992 27.83 -13.95 5.18
CA GLU A 992 27.47 -12.60 5.64
C GLU A 992 28.69 -11.79 6.13
N ARG A 993 29.75 -12.45 6.59
CA ARG A 993 30.97 -11.79 7.12
C ARG A 993 32.05 -11.56 6.07
N ILE A 994 31.91 -12.14 4.89
CA ILE A 994 32.91 -12.08 3.83
C ILE A 994 32.89 -10.72 3.14
N LYS A 995 34.07 -10.22 2.79
CA LYS A 995 34.27 -9.01 1.99
C LYS A 995 34.94 -9.36 0.67
N LEU A 996 34.49 -8.72 -0.40
CA LEU A 996 35.16 -8.81 -1.70
C LEU A 996 36.56 -8.22 -1.59
N LYS A 997 37.53 -8.87 -2.23
CA LYS A 997 38.87 -8.33 -2.44
C LYS A 997 38.87 -7.48 -3.70
N SER A 998 39.81 -6.55 -3.78
CA SER A 998 39.97 -5.63 -4.91
C SER A 998 41.42 -5.62 -5.37
N GLU A 999 41.62 -5.68 -6.68
CA GLU A 999 42.93 -5.60 -7.33
C GLU A 999 42.88 -4.53 -8.42
N LYS A 1000 43.90 -3.68 -8.56
CA LYS A 1000 43.90 -2.64 -9.60
C LYS A 1000 44.23 -3.24 -10.97
N GLN A 1001 43.30 -3.17 -11.92
CA GLN A 1001 43.54 -3.48 -13.33
C GLN A 1001 43.27 -2.25 -14.20
N ASN A 1002 44.28 -1.82 -14.97
CA ASN A 1002 44.21 -0.63 -15.83
C ASN A 1002 43.68 0.62 -15.08
N GLY A 1003 44.12 0.82 -13.84
CA GLY A 1003 43.72 1.95 -12.99
C GLY A 1003 42.32 1.86 -12.38
N LYS A 1004 41.57 0.75 -12.57
CA LYS A 1004 40.26 0.53 -11.94
C LYS A 1004 40.32 -0.62 -10.94
N ASP A 1005 39.57 -0.51 -9.86
CA ASP A 1005 39.42 -1.59 -8.89
C ASP A 1005 38.57 -2.72 -9.49
N SER A 1006 39.20 -3.88 -9.64
CA SER A 1006 38.58 -5.11 -10.07
C SER A 1006 38.32 -6.01 -8.86
N LEU A 1007 37.07 -6.41 -8.67
CA LEU A 1007 36.62 -7.17 -7.51
C LEU A 1007 36.73 -8.68 -7.74
N TYR A 1008 36.98 -9.44 -6.67
CA TYR A 1008 36.94 -10.90 -6.70
C TYR A 1008 36.72 -11.50 -5.30
N LEU A 1009 36.28 -12.76 -5.29
CA LEU A 1009 36.32 -13.65 -4.14
C LEU A 1009 37.61 -14.46 -4.20
N ASP A 1010 38.26 -14.65 -3.05
CA ASP A 1010 39.36 -15.60 -2.99
C ASP A 1010 38.86 -17.04 -3.17
N LYS A 1011 39.80 -17.96 -3.38
CA LYS A 1011 39.47 -19.34 -3.72
C LYS A 1011 38.67 -20.05 -2.61
N LYS A 1012 38.93 -19.73 -1.33
CA LYS A 1012 38.24 -20.35 -0.19
C LYS A 1012 36.79 -19.87 -0.12
N ASP A 1013 36.59 -18.57 -0.24
CA ASP A 1013 35.26 -17.95 -0.22
C ASP A 1013 34.46 -18.32 -1.48
N PHE A 1014 35.12 -18.46 -2.63
CA PHE A 1014 34.51 -18.94 -3.86
C PHE A 1014 33.85 -20.32 -3.67
N TYR A 1015 34.53 -21.29 -3.06
CA TYR A 1015 33.94 -22.63 -2.86
C TYR A 1015 32.74 -22.59 -1.92
N LYS A 1016 32.77 -21.77 -0.87
CA LYS A 1016 31.61 -21.57 0.01
C LYS A 1016 30.42 -20.97 -0.74
N VAL A 1017 30.66 -19.97 -1.58
CA VAL A 1017 29.60 -19.38 -2.42
C VAL A 1017 29.07 -20.41 -3.42
N LYS A 1018 29.94 -21.22 -4.02
CA LYS A 1018 29.54 -22.30 -4.93
C LYS A 1018 28.62 -23.31 -4.24
N GLU A 1019 29.02 -23.80 -3.08
CA GLU A 1019 28.22 -24.73 -2.27
C GLU A 1019 26.89 -24.10 -1.85
N TYR A 1020 26.91 -22.83 -1.45
CA TYR A 1020 25.69 -22.08 -1.12
C TYR A 1020 24.71 -22.01 -2.30
N VAL A 1021 25.22 -21.76 -3.51
CA VAL A 1021 24.41 -21.71 -4.75
C VAL A 1021 23.83 -23.09 -5.08
N GLU A 1022 24.62 -24.15 -4.99
CA GLU A 1022 24.17 -25.53 -5.24
C GLU A 1022 23.07 -25.95 -4.25
N ASN A 1023 23.25 -25.64 -2.96
CA ASN A 1023 22.24 -25.89 -1.93
C ASN A 1023 20.98 -25.05 -2.15
N LEU A 1024 21.14 -23.78 -2.55
CA LEU A 1024 20.02 -22.88 -2.87
C LEU A 1024 19.19 -23.42 -4.03
N GLU A 1025 19.84 -23.94 -5.09
CA GLU A 1025 19.16 -24.55 -6.24
C GLU A 1025 18.33 -25.78 -5.83
N GLN A 1026 18.88 -26.67 -4.99
CA GLN A 1026 18.15 -27.84 -4.48
C GLN A 1026 16.95 -27.42 -3.63
N VAL A 1027 17.13 -26.44 -2.74
CA VAL A 1027 16.06 -25.91 -1.87
C VAL A 1027 14.97 -25.23 -2.70
N ALA A 1028 15.33 -24.40 -3.68
CA ALA A 1028 14.39 -23.74 -4.57
C ALA A 1028 13.60 -24.76 -5.41
N ARG A 1029 14.28 -25.78 -5.95
CA ARG A 1029 13.64 -26.87 -6.72
C ARG A 1029 12.65 -27.64 -5.86
N TYR A 1030 13.01 -28.00 -4.62
CA TYR A 1030 12.10 -28.64 -3.68
C TYR A 1030 10.87 -27.78 -3.40
N LYS A 1031 11.04 -26.49 -3.11
CA LYS A 1031 9.93 -25.55 -2.88
C LYS A 1031 9.00 -25.47 -4.09
N HIS A 1032 9.54 -25.37 -5.31
CA HIS A 1032 8.74 -25.36 -6.54
C HIS A 1032 7.90 -26.64 -6.69
N LEU A 1033 8.51 -27.81 -6.49
CA LEU A 1033 7.80 -29.09 -6.54
C LEU A 1033 6.73 -29.17 -5.46
N GLN A 1034 7.07 -28.80 -4.21
CA GLN A 1034 6.13 -28.78 -3.09
C GLN A 1034 4.93 -27.87 -3.39
N HIS A 1035 5.17 -26.63 -3.82
CA HIS A 1035 4.10 -25.69 -4.14
C HIS A 1035 3.22 -26.19 -5.30
N LYS A 1036 3.81 -26.84 -6.30
CA LYS A 1036 3.08 -27.38 -7.45
C LYS A 1036 2.23 -28.60 -7.08
N ILE A 1037 2.82 -29.58 -6.40
CA ILE A 1037 2.16 -30.83 -5.95
C ILE A 1037 1.06 -30.54 -4.93
N ASN A 1038 1.28 -29.57 -4.04
CA ASN A 1038 0.27 -29.19 -3.04
C ASN A 1038 -0.76 -28.19 -3.58
N PHE A 1039 -0.73 -27.84 -4.88
CA PHE A 1039 -1.59 -26.83 -5.51
C PHE A 1039 -1.48 -25.40 -4.94
N GLU A 1040 -0.44 -25.11 -4.17
CA GLU A 1040 -0.17 -23.76 -3.68
C GLU A 1040 0.09 -22.78 -4.83
N SER A 1041 0.85 -23.18 -5.85
CA SER A 1041 1.15 -22.30 -6.98
C SER A 1041 -0.10 -21.99 -7.81
N LEU A 1042 -1.02 -22.95 -7.97
CA LEU A 1042 -2.32 -22.69 -8.61
C LEU A 1042 -3.20 -21.77 -7.75
N TYR A 1043 -3.23 -21.97 -6.43
CA TYR A 1043 -3.92 -21.04 -5.51
C TYR A 1043 -3.29 -19.64 -5.52
N ARG A 1044 -1.98 -19.52 -5.74
CA ARG A 1044 -1.31 -18.24 -5.93
C ARG A 1044 -1.72 -17.55 -7.23
N ILE A 1045 -1.91 -18.30 -8.32
CA ILE A 1045 -2.48 -17.77 -9.56
C ILE A 1045 -3.90 -17.25 -9.31
N PHE A 1046 -4.70 -17.97 -8.51
CA PHE A 1046 -6.02 -17.49 -8.07
C PHE A 1046 -5.95 -16.16 -7.32
N ARG A 1047 -5.03 -16.04 -6.35
CA ARG A 1047 -4.80 -14.77 -5.64
C ARG A 1047 -4.46 -13.62 -6.57
N ILE A 1048 -3.53 -13.85 -7.50
CA ILE A 1048 -3.15 -12.86 -8.53
C ILE A 1048 -4.38 -12.44 -9.34
N HIS A 1049 -5.20 -13.41 -9.75
CA HIS A 1049 -6.40 -13.18 -10.54
C HIS A 1049 -7.41 -12.27 -9.82
N VAL A 1050 -7.71 -12.57 -8.55
CA VAL A 1050 -8.64 -11.76 -7.74
C VAL A 1050 -8.08 -10.37 -7.47
N ASP A 1051 -6.80 -10.26 -7.12
CA ASP A 1051 -6.18 -8.96 -6.84
C ASP A 1051 -6.17 -8.05 -8.08
N ILE A 1052 -5.89 -8.58 -9.27
CA ILE A 1052 -5.98 -7.81 -10.54
C ILE A 1052 -7.41 -7.32 -10.77
N ALA A 1053 -8.40 -8.23 -10.67
CA ALA A 1053 -9.79 -7.89 -10.89
C ALA A 1053 -10.28 -6.82 -9.90
N ALA A 1054 -9.94 -6.96 -8.62
CA ALA A 1054 -10.26 -5.99 -7.58
C ALA A 1054 -9.66 -4.60 -7.85
N ARG A 1055 -8.40 -4.52 -8.33
CA ARG A 1055 -7.80 -3.24 -8.75
C ARG A 1055 -8.57 -2.60 -9.89
N MET A 1056 -9.02 -3.38 -10.87
CA MET A 1056 -9.83 -2.87 -11.98
C MET A 1056 -11.21 -2.38 -11.51
N VAL A 1057 -11.85 -3.08 -10.58
CA VAL A 1057 -13.10 -2.63 -9.94
C VAL A 1057 -12.91 -1.31 -9.20
N GLY A 1058 -11.79 -1.14 -8.48
CA GLY A 1058 -11.49 0.14 -7.82
C GLY A 1058 -11.42 1.32 -8.80
N TYR A 1059 -10.97 1.08 -10.03
CA TYR A 1059 -10.95 2.10 -11.10
C TYR A 1059 -12.33 2.33 -11.75
N THR A 1060 -13.21 1.33 -11.81
CA THR A 1060 -14.59 1.55 -12.28
C THR A 1060 -15.43 2.30 -11.26
N GLN A 1061 -15.21 2.06 -9.96
CA GLN A 1061 -15.75 2.87 -8.87
C GLN A 1061 -15.28 4.32 -8.98
N ASP A 1062 -13.99 4.54 -9.26
CA ASP A 1062 -13.43 5.86 -9.51
C ASP A 1062 -14.10 6.59 -10.68
N TRP A 1063 -14.36 5.87 -11.77
CA TRP A 1063 -15.06 6.43 -12.92
C TRP A 1063 -16.48 6.87 -12.57
N GLU A 1064 -17.25 6.04 -11.88
CA GLU A 1064 -18.63 6.36 -11.51
C GLU A 1064 -18.70 7.58 -10.58
N ARG A 1065 -17.84 7.63 -9.57
CA ARG A 1065 -17.69 8.79 -8.70
C ARG A 1065 -17.38 10.05 -9.51
N ASP A 1066 -16.42 9.97 -10.42
CA ASP A 1066 -16.02 11.13 -11.22
C ASP A 1066 -17.15 11.57 -12.17
N MET A 1067 -17.94 10.64 -12.71
CA MET A 1067 -19.14 10.97 -13.48
C MET A 1067 -20.19 11.67 -12.61
N HIS A 1068 -20.39 11.23 -11.37
CA HIS A 1068 -21.29 11.89 -10.43
C HIS A 1068 -20.88 13.35 -10.21
N PHE A 1069 -19.61 13.61 -9.84
CA PHE A 1069 -19.13 14.98 -9.63
C PHE A 1069 -19.17 15.82 -10.92
N LEU A 1070 -18.75 15.25 -12.04
CA LEU A 1070 -18.80 15.93 -13.32
C LEU A 1070 -20.23 16.36 -13.66
N PHE A 1071 -21.21 15.48 -13.50
CA PHE A 1071 -22.59 15.78 -13.84
C PHE A 1071 -23.19 16.79 -12.86
N LYS A 1072 -22.90 16.69 -11.55
CA LYS A 1072 -23.34 17.70 -10.58
C LYS A 1072 -22.80 19.09 -10.93
N ALA A 1073 -21.53 19.19 -11.34
CA ALA A 1073 -20.97 20.44 -11.83
C ALA A 1073 -21.66 20.93 -13.10
N LEU A 1074 -21.96 20.06 -14.05
CA LEU A 1074 -22.70 20.45 -15.28
C LEU A 1074 -24.10 20.98 -14.98
N VAL A 1075 -24.79 20.40 -13.98
CA VAL A 1075 -26.08 20.93 -13.53
C VAL A 1075 -25.92 22.31 -12.90
N TYR A 1076 -24.97 22.44 -11.98
CA TYR A 1076 -24.68 23.68 -11.30
C TYR A 1076 -24.31 24.83 -12.26
N ASN A 1077 -23.65 24.52 -13.37
CA ASN A 1077 -23.34 25.49 -14.43
C ASN A 1077 -24.49 25.68 -15.45
N GLY A 1078 -25.67 25.09 -15.24
CA GLY A 1078 -26.87 25.26 -16.08
C GLY A 1078 -26.86 24.50 -17.41
N VAL A 1079 -25.90 23.60 -17.60
CA VAL A 1079 -25.66 22.90 -18.87
C VAL A 1079 -26.37 21.54 -18.92
N LEU A 1080 -26.55 20.92 -17.75
CA LEU A 1080 -27.37 19.73 -17.57
C LEU A 1080 -28.59 20.07 -16.70
N GLU A 1081 -29.75 19.48 -16.99
CA GLU A 1081 -30.95 19.67 -16.17
C GLU A 1081 -30.86 18.84 -14.88
N GLU A 1082 -31.21 19.42 -13.72
CA GLU A 1082 -31.18 18.71 -12.42
C GLU A 1082 -32.02 17.42 -12.48
N ARG A 1083 -33.24 17.46 -13.04
CA ARG A 1083 -34.09 16.26 -13.21
C ARG A 1083 -33.37 15.08 -13.89
N ARG A 1084 -32.45 15.35 -14.82
CA ARG A 1084 -31.66 14.29 -15.49
C ARG A 1084 -30.57 13.76 -14.57
N PHE A 1085 -29.91 14.64 -13.83
CA PHE A 1085 -28.93 14.23 -12.81
C PHE A 1085 -29.61 13.35 -11.75
N GLU A 1086 -30.77 13.77 -11.24
CA GLU A 1086 -31.55 13.01 -10.27
C GLU A 1086 -32.00 11.66 -10.85
N ALA A 1087 -32.52 11.61 -12.08
CA ALA A 1087 -32.91 10.35 -12.74
C ALA A 1087 -31.72 9.38 -12.95
N ILE A 1088 -30.48 9.87 -12.91
CA ILE A 1088 -29.27 9.06 -13.02
C ILE A 1088 -28.75 8.63 -11.64
N PHE A 1089 -28.68 9.55 -10.67
CA PHE A 1089 -27.97 9.37 -9.41
C PHE A 1089 -28.83 9.43 -8.13
N ASN A 1090 -30.02 10.06 -8.14
CA ASN A 1090 -30.91 10.06 -6.98
C ASN A 1090 -31.68 8.73 -6.89
N ASN A 1091 -31.77 8.18 -5.67
CA ASN A 1091 -31.98 6.76 -5.41
C ASN A 1091 -32.97 6.50 -4.27
N ASN A 1092 -34.11 7.21 -4.21
CA ASN A 1092 -35.11 7.01 -3.15
C ASN A 1092 -36.02 5.78 -3.32
N ASP A 1093 -35.85 4.97 -4.39
CA ASP A 1093 -36.60 3.72 -4.54
C ASP A 1093 -35.82 2.53 -3.96
N ASP A 1094 -36.44 1.79 -3.04
CA ASP A 1094 -35.91 0.54 -2.47
C ASP A 1094 -35.78 -0.61 -3.48
N ASN A 1095 -36.36 -0.49 -4.68
CA ASN A 1095 -36.35 -1.50 -5.76
C ASN A 1095 -35.18 -1.33 -6.78
N ASN A 1096 -34.09 -0.65 -6.38
CA ASN A 1096 -33.08 -0.07 -7.28
C ASN A 1096 -31.93 -1.02 -7.66
N ASP A 1097 -31.91 -1.48 -8.91
CA ASP A 1097 -30.93 -2.43 -9.48
C ASP A 1097 -29.52 -1.85 -9.80
N GLY A 1098 -29.12 -0.66 -9.31
CA GLY A 1098 -27.76 -0.14 -9.54
C GLY A 1098 -27.36 0.08 -11.02
N ARG A 1099 -28.34 0.25 -11.91
CA ARG A 1099 -28.16 0.24 -13.38
C ARG A 1099 -27.60 1.56 -13.95
N ILE A 1100 -26.50 2.07 -13.39
CA ILE A 1100 -25.94 3.39 -13.71
C ILE A 1100 -25.69 3.60 -15.21
N VAL A 1101 -25.12 2.62 -15.90
CA VAL A 1101 -24.83 2.67 -17.34
C VAL A 1101 -26.13 2.86 -18.15
N LYS A 1102 -27.17 2.09 -17.83
CA LYS A 1102 -28.48 2.18 -18.49
C LYS A 1102 -29.16 3.52 -18.18
N LYS A 1103 -29.09 4.00 -16.93
CA LYS A 1103 -29.64 5.30 -16.53
C LYS A 1103 -28.96 6.45 -17.30
N ILE A 1104 -27.64 6.46 -17.40
CA ILE A 1104 -26.90 7.46 -18.20
C ILE A 1104 -27.33 7.38 -19.68
N GLN A 1105 -27.39 6.18 -20.25
CA GLN A 1105 -27.75 6.00 -21.66
C GLN A 1105 -29.16 6.52 -21.98
N ASN A 1106 -30.12 6.28 -21.08
CA ASN A 1106 -31.53 6.62 -21.28
C ASN A 1106 -31.85 8.09 -21.00
N ASN A 1107 -31.24 8.70 -19.98
CA ASN A 1107 -31.60 10.04 -19.52
C ASN A 1107 -30.85 11.18 -20.24
N LEU A 1108 -29.75 10.90 -20.94
CA LEU A 1108 -29.06 11.90 -21.75
C LEU A 1108 -29.65 12.02 -23.16
N ASN A 1109 -29.93 13.24 -23.62
CA ASN A 1109 -30.27 13.51 -25.02
C ASN A 1109 -28.99 13.54 -25.90
N ASN A 1110 -29.14 13.74 -27.21
CA ASN A 1110 -27.98 13.76 -28.13
C ASN A 1110 -26.98 14.89 -27.79
N LYS A 1111 -27.45 16.11 -27.51
CA LYS A 1111 -26.58 17.24 -27.14
C LYS A 1111 -25.75 16.95 -25.89
N ASN A 1112 -26.37 16.41 -24.85
CA ASN A 1112 -25.70 16.06 -23.60
C ASN A 1112 -24.70 14.93 -23.81
N ARG A 1113 -25.04 13.92 -24.63
CA ARG A 1113 -24.10 12.84 -24.99
C ARG A 1113 -22.89 13.38 -25.73
N GLU A 1114 -23.07 14.29 -26.69
CA GLU A 1114 -21.95 14.93 -27.40
C GLU A 1114 -21.05 15.73 -26.46
N LEU A 1115 -21.64 16.53 -25.56
CA LEU A 1115 -20.89 17.28 -24.55
C LEU A 1115 -20.07 16.35 -23.65
N VAL A 1116 -20.71 15.35 -23.03
CA VAL A 1116 -20.03 14.38 -22.16
C VAL A 1116 -18.97 13.61 -22.95
N SER A 1117 -19.24 13.31 -24.22
CA SER A 1117 -18.26 12.62 -25.08
C SER A 1117 -17.02 13.45 -25.35
N MET A 1118 -17.22 14.75 -25.62
CA MET A 1118 -16.13 15.68 -25.81
C MET A 1118 -15.29 15.82 -24.53
N LEU A 1119 -15.94 15.99 -23.37
CA LEU A 1119 -15.25 16.10 -22.09
C LEU A 1119 -14.49 14.82 -21.74
N CYS A 1120 -15.10 13.65 -21.91
CA CYS A 1120 -14.52 12.39 -21.42
C CYS A 1120 -13.55 11.73 -22.41
N TRP A 1121 -13.78 11.88 -23.72
CA TRP A 1121 -13.02 11.19 -24.77
C TRP A 1121 -12.47 12.11 -25.85
N ASN A 1122 -12.66 13.44 -25.75
CA ASN A 1122 -12.12 14.43 -26.69
C ASN A 1122 -12.60 14.24 -28.14
N LYS A 1123 -13.78 13.63 -28.31
CA LYS A 1123 -14.44 13.45 -29.59
C LYS A 1123 -15.95 13.37 -29.42
N LYS A 1124 -16.71 13.78 -30.43
CA LYS A 1124 -18.14 13.49 -30.50
C LYS A 1124 -18.33 12.00 -30.77
N LEU A 1125 -19.28 11.40 -30.08
CA LEU A 1125 -19.66 10.00 -30.24
C LEU A 1125 -21.14 9.94 -30.55
N ASN A 1126 -21.51 9.06 -31.47
CA ASN A 1126 -22.92 8.76 -31.68
C ASN A 1126 -23.48 7.93 -30.50
N LYS A 1127 -24.81 7.74 -30.47
CA LYS A 1127 -25.50 7.03 -29.39
C LYS A 1127 -24.96 5.61 -29.16
N ASN A 1128 -24.61 4.88 -30.22
CA ASN A 1128 -24.16 3.50 -30.15
C ASN A 1128 -22.71 3.43 -29.65
N GLU A 1129 -21.82 4.27 -30.18
CA GLU A 1129 -20.43 4.37 -29.72
C GLU A 1129 -20.35 4.80 -28.24
N PHE A 1130 -21.13 5.81 -27.87
CA PHE A 1130 -21.23 6.27 -26.48
C PHE A 1130 -21.65 5.12 -25.57
N GLY A 1131 -22.75 4.42 -25.94
CA GLY A 1131 -23.24 3.24 -25.23
C GLY A 1131 -22.17 2.16 -25.09
N ALA A 1132 -21.51 1.79 -26.19
CA ALA A 1132 -20.47 0.77 -26.20
C ALA A 1132 -19.29 1.11 -25.28
N ILE A 1133 -18.89 2.38 -25.19
CA ILE A 1133 -17.81 2.81 -24.30
C ILE A 1133 -18.23 2.73 -22.83
N ILE A 1134 -19.38 3.30 -22.44
CA ILE A 1134 -19.79 3.27 -21.04
C ILE A 1134 -20.14 1.85 -20.55
N TRP A 1135 -20.59 0.98 -21.46
CA TRP A 1135 -20.85 -0.43 -21.16
C TRP A 1135 -19.60 -1.22 -20.76
N LYS A 1136 -18.40 -0.79 -21.16
CA LYS A 1136 -17.12 -1.39 -20.73
C LYS A 1136 -16.95 -1.43 -19.22
N ARG A 1137 -17.63 -0.54 -18.48
CA ARG A 1137 -17.65 -0.52 -17.01
C ARG A 1137 -18.20 -1.83 -16.43
N ASN A 1138 -19.29 -2.37 -16.99
CA ASN A 1138 -20.07 -3.44 -16.34
C ASN A 1138 -19.32 -4.79 -16.26
N PRO A 1139 -18.72 -5.32 -17.35
CA PRO A 1139 -17.98 -6.59 -17.26
C PRO A 1139 -16.87 -6.58 -16.21
N ILE A 1140 -16.23 -5.43 -16.01
CA ILE A 1140 -15.20 -5.25 -14.98
C ILE A 1140 -15.84 -5.19 -13.59
N ALA A 1141 -16.84 -4.33 -13.41
CA ALA A 1141 -17.55 -4.15 -12.14
C ALA A 1141 -18.19 -5.44 -11.60
N HIS A 1142 -18.64 -6.30 -12.51
CA HIS A 1142 -19.33 -7.55 -12.23
C HIS A 1142 -18.38 -8.75 -12.18
N LEU A 1143 -17.08 -8.53 -12.39
CA LEU A 1143 -16.05 -9.57 -12.35
C LEU A 1143 -16.30 -10.71 -13.38
N ASN A 1144 -16.86 -10.37 -14.54
CA ASN A 1144 -17.34 -11.33 -15.54
C ASN A 1144 -16.27 -12.35 -15.99
N HIS A 1145 -14.99 -11.99 -15.95
CA HIS A 1145 -13.92 -12.92 -16.34
C HIS A 1145 -13.91 -14.21 -15.51
N PHE A 1146 -14.37 -14.19 -14.24
CA PHE A 1146 -14.47 -15.42 -13.43
C PHE A 1146 -15.61 -16.36 -13.87
N THR A 1147 -16.70 -15.80 -14.39
CA THR A 1147 -17.92 -16.55 -14.77
C THR A 1147 -17.93 -16.95 -16.24
N GLN A 1148 -16.81 -16.72 -16.94
CA GLN A 1148 -16.65 -17.07 -18.33
C GLN A 1148 -16.73 -18.60 -18.53
N THR A 1149 -17.44 -19.00 -19.59
CA THR A 1149 -17.54 -20.38 -20.06
C THR A 1149 -17.50 -20.41 -21.58
N GLU A 1150 -17.38 -21.60 -22.18
CA GLU A 1150 -17.43 -21.76 -23.64
C GLU A 1150 -18.76 -21.25 -24.23
N GLN A 1151 -19.89 -21.46 -23.54
CA GLN A 1151 -21.21 -21.00 -23.96
C GLN A 1151 -21.47 -19.51 -23.67
N ASN A 1152 -20.69 -18.91 -22.76
CA ASN A 1152 -20.82 -17.52 -22.33
C ASN A 1152 -19.43 -16.88 -22.27
N SER A 1153 -18.82 -16.70 -23.45
CA SER A 1153 -17.48 -16.10 -23.54
C SER A 1153 -17.48 -14.67 -23.01
N LYS A 1154 -16.39 -14.29 -22.35
CA LYS A 1154 -16.14 -12.96 -21.81
C LYS A 1154 -14.79 -12.49 -22.31
N SER A 1155 -14.53 -11.20 -22.14
CA SER A 1155 -13.26 -10.61 -22.55
C SER A 1155 -12.12 -11.04 -21.62
N SER A 1156 -10.96 -11.33 -22.20
CA SER A 1156 -9.71 -11.56 -21.47
C SER A 1156 -9.34 -10.39 -20.53
N LEU A 1157 -8.53 -10.66 -19.50
CA LEU A 1157 -8.05 -9.59 -18.61
C LEU A 1157 -7.32 -8.48 -19.37
N GLU A 1158 -6.53 -8.82 -20.40
CA GLU A 1158 -5.87 -7.83 -21.25
C GLU A 1158 -6.88 -6.90 -21.96
N SER A 1159 -7.96 -7.46 -22.50
CA SER A 1159 -9.04 -6.70 -23.13
C SER A 1159 -9.80 -5.84 -22.12
N LEU A 1160 -10.04 -6.35 -20.90
CA LEU A 1160 -10.66 -5.59 -19.81
C LEU A 1160 -9.77 -4.43 -19.34
N ILE A 1161 -8.45 -4.61 -19.25
CA ILE A 1161 -7.48 -3.57 -18.92
C ILE A 1161 -7.52 -2.45 -19.96
N ASN A 1162 -7.52 -2.80 -21.25
CA ASN A 1162 -7.64 -1.81 -22.32
C ASN A 1162 -8.99 -1.09 -22.29
N SER A 1163 -10.08 -1.82 -22.05
CA SER A 1163 -11.41 -1.26 -21.90
C SER A 1163 -11.50 -0.27 -20.74
N LEU A 1164 -10.88 -0.57 -19.60
CA LEU A 1164 -10.77 0.33 -18.46
C LEU A 1164 -10.00 1.60 -18.80
N ARG A 1165 -8.90 1.47 -19.56
CA ARG A 1165 -8.10 2.62 -19.99
C ARG A 1165 -8.86 3.54 -20.94
N ILE A 1166 -9.73 3.00 -21.80
CA ILE A 1166 -10.64 3.79 -22.65
C ILE A 1166 -11.65 4.53 -21.77
N LEU A 1167 -12.22 3.86 -20.77
CA LEU A 1167 -13.18 4.44 -19.83
C LEU A 1167 -12.57 5.63 -19.05
N LEU A 1168 -11.28 5.57 -18.70
CA LEU A 1168 -10.54 6.59 -17.94
C LEU A 1168 -9.84 7.66 -18.79
N ALA A 1169 -10.15 7.80 -20.08
CA ALA A 1169 -9.41 8.68 -21.00
C ALA A 1169 -9.39 10.18 -20.60
N TYR A 1170 -10.40 10.61 -19.83
CA TYR A 1170 -10.56 11.95 -19.27
C TYR A 1170 -9.51 12.31 -18.21
N ASP A 1171 -8.94 11.32 -17.53
CA ASP A 1171 -7.80 11.48 -16.61
C ASP A 1171 -6.63 10.63 -17.10
N ARG A 1172 -5.71 11.28 -17.84
CA ARG A 1172 -4.51 10.63 -18.39
C ARG A 1172 -3.62 10.03 -17.30
N LYS A 1173 -3.59 10.62 -16.10
CA LYS A 1173 -2.78 10.10 -14.99
C LYS A 1173 -3.38 8.78 -14.52
N ARG A 1174 -4.71 8.69 -14.36
CA ARG A 1174 -5.39 7.44 -14.00
C ARG A 1174 -5.34 6.41 -15.13
N GLN A 1175 -5.57 6.82 -16.37
CA GLN A 1175 -5.43 5.96 -17.55
C GLN A 1175 -4.05 5.26 -17.61
N ASN A 1176 -2.98 5.99 -17.30
CA ASN A 1176 -1.62 5.43 -17.22
C ASN A 1176 -1.36 4.66 -15.91
N ALA A 1177 -2.07 5.00 -14.84
CA ALA A 1177 -1.95 4.31 -13.57
C ALA A 1177 -2.50 2.88 -13.62
N VAL A 1178 -3.44 2.55 -14.52
CA VAL A 1178 -3.99 1.19 -14.66
C VAL A 1178 -2.89 0.15 -14.88
N THR A 1179 -2.12 0.25 -15.97
CA THR A 1179 -1.03 -0.70 -16.29
C THR A 1179 0.09 -0.63 -15.26
N LYS A 1180 0.40 0.58 -14.77
CA LYS A 1180 1.41 0.76 -13.72
C LYS A 1180 1.02 0.03 -12.41
N THR A 1181 -0.23 0.13 -11.99
CA THR A 1181 -0.71 -0.50 -10.74
C THR A 1181 -0.66 -2.02 -10.84
N ILE A 1182 -0.97 -2.56 -12.02
CA ILE A 1182 -0.87 -4.01 -12.27
C ILE A 1182 0.61 -4.44 -12.25
N ASN A 1183 1.51 -3.67 -12.86
CA ASN A 1183 2.96 -3.93 -12.79
C ASN A 1183 3.46 -3.88 -11.35
N ASP A 1184 3.10 -2.83 -10.60
CA ASP A 1184 3.55 -2.64 -9.22
C ASP A 1184 2.99 -3.74 -8.32
N LEU A 1185 1.74 -4.18 -8.51
CA LEU A 1185 1.13 -5.31 -7.81
C LEU A 1185 1.92 -6.60 -8.07
N LEU A 1186 2.13 -6.95 -9.34
CA LEU A 1186 2.84 -8.17 -9.72
C LEU A 1186 4.29 -8.17 -9.26
N LEU A 1187 4.98 -7.03 -9.36
CA LEU A 1187 6.38 -6.91 -8.99
C LEU A 1187 6.56 -6.96 -7.47
N ASN A 1188 5.83 -6.13 -6.72
CA ASN A 1188 6.07 -5.94 -5.29
C ASN A 1188 5.45 -7.06 -4.44
N ASP A 1189 4.25 -7.52 -4.79
CA ASP A 1189 3.53 -8.50 -3.97
C ASP A 1189 3.79 -9.94 -4.44
N TYR A 1190 4.17 -10.11 -5.71
CA TYR A 1190 4.29 -11.43 -6.33
C TYR A 1190 5.63 -11.72 -6.99
N HIS A 1191 6.61 -10.80 -7.07
CA HIS A 1191 7.90 -11.02 -7.75
C HIS A 1191 7.79 -11.41 -9.24
N ILE A 1192 6.84 -10.79 -9.95
CA ILE A 1192 6.61 -11.01 -11.39
C ILE A 1192 6.76 -9.70 -12.14
N ARG A 1193 7.57 -9.71 -13.20
CA ARG A 1193 7.80 -8.57 -14.08
C ARG A 1193 7.08 -8.80 -15.40
N ILE A 1194 6.19 -7.87 -15.77
CA ILE A 1194 5.50 -7.87 -17.07
C ILE A 1194 5.92 -6.69 -17.94
N LYS A 1195 6.02 -6.92 -19.26
CA LYS A 1195 6.33 -5.89 -20.26
C LYS A 1195 5.14 -5.69 -21.20
N TRP A 1196 4.64 -4.45 -21.24
CA TRP A 1196 3.57 -4.05 -22.15
C TRP A 1196 4.13 -3.54 -23.48
N GLU A 1197 3.52 -3.93 -24.58
CA GLU A 1197 3.68 -3.34 -25.90
C GLU A 1197 2.46 -2.47 -26.24
N GLY A 1198 2.72 -1.21 -26.58
CA GLY A 1198 1.68 -0.29 -27.01
C GLY A 1198 1.48 -0.34 -28.51
N ARG A 1199 0.27 -0.68 -28.96
CA ARG A 1199 -0.18 -0.46 -30.34
C ARG A 1199 -1.13 0.73 -30.40
N VAL A 1200 -1.12 1.47 -31.50
CA VAL A 1200 -2.05 2.58 -31.72
C VAL A 1200 -3.10 2.14 -32.72
N ASP A 1201 -4.36 2.22 -32.33
CA ASP A 1201 -5.49 1.91 -33.20
C ASP A 1201 -6.60 2.94 -32.98
N GLU A 1202 -7.15 3.49 -34.06
CA GLU A 1202 -8.10 4.61 -34.08
C GLU A 1202 -7.71 5.81 -33.18
N GLY A 1203 -6.40 6.03 -33.00
CA GLY A 1203 -5.87 7.08 -32.14
C GLY A 1203 -5.99 6.80 -30.63
N GLN A 1204 -6.38 5.59 -30.23
CA GLN A 1204 -6.25 5.04 -28.89
C GLN A 1204 -4.99 4.16 -28.81
N ILE A 1205 -4.38 4.11 -27.62
CA ILE A 1205 -3.23 3.23 -27.37
C ILE A 1205 -3.76 2.00 -26.65
N TYR A 1206 -3.62 0.83 -27.25
CA TYR A 1206 -3.87 -0.45 -26.63
C TYR A 1206 -2.56 -1.03 -26.14
N PHE A 1207 -2.59 -1.65 -24.96
CA PHE A 1207 -1.43 -2.36 -24.42
C PHE A 1207 -1.72 -3.84 -24.44
N ASN A 1208 -0.85 -4.57 -25.10
CA ASN A 1208 -0.83 -6.01 -25.06
C ASN A 1208 0.42 -6.44 -24.30
N ILE A 1209 0.37 -7.59 -23.64
CA ILE A 1209 1.60 -8.23 -23.18
C ILE A 1209 2.37 -8.63 -24.44
N LYS A 1210 3.72 -8.49 -24.44
CA LYS A 1210 4.56 -8.98 -25.56
C LYS A 1210 4.34 -10.50 -25.79
N GLU A 1211 4.96 -11.14 -26.79
CA GLU A 1211 4.85 -12.61 -26.98
C GLU A 1211 6.12 -13.45 -26.69
N LYS A 1212 7.31 -12.84 -26.70
CA LYS A 1212 8.61 -13.55 -26.64
C LYS A 1212 9.40 -13.37 -25.33
N GLU A 1213 9.05 -12.40 -24.46
CA GLU A 1213 9.82 -11.99 -23.25
C GLU A 1213 8.90 -11.49 -22.12
N ASP A 1214 7.73 -12.12 -21.99
CA ASP A 1214 6.50 -11.42 -21.58
C ASP A 1214 6.36 -11.22 -20.09
N ILE A 1215 6.66 -12.30 -19.37
CA ILE A 1215 6.47 -12.48 -17.94
C ILE A 1215 7.73 -13.15 -17.41
N GLU A 1216 8.51 -12.36 -16.70
CA GLU A 1216 9.80 -12.77 -16.13
C GLU A 1216 9.66 -12.86 -14.60
N ASN A 1217 10.48 -13.71 -13.98
CA ASN A 1217 10.69 -13.62 -12.54
C ASN A 1217 11.39 -12.29 -12.21
N GLU A 1218 11.02 -11.72 -11.07
CA GLU A 1218 11.92 -10.85 -10.33
C GLU A 1218 12.66 -11.71 -9.28
N PRO A 1219 13.90 -12.14 -9.55
CA PRO A 1219 14.59 -13.07 -8.67
C PRO A 1219 14.91 -12.43 -7.32
N ILE A 1220 14.92 -13.26 -6.28
CA ILE A 1220 15.39 -12.86 -4.96
C ILE A 1220 16.92 -12.85 -4.98
N ILE A 1221 17.52 -11.69 -4.69
CA ILE A 1221 18.98 -11.55 -4.60
C ILE A 1221 19.43 -11.88 -3.18
N HIS A 1222 20.23 -12.95 -3.06
CA HIS A 1222 20.89 -13.40 -1.84
C HIS A 1222 22.24 -12.69 -1.65
N LEU A 1223 22.73 -12.62 -0.41
CA LEU A 1223 24.05 -12.07 -0.06
C LEU A 1223 24.32 -10.72 -0.73
N LYS A 1224 23.36 -9.77 -0.58
CA LYS A 1224 23.32 -8.50 -1.31
C LYS A 1224 24.60 -7.66 -1.19
N HIS A 1225 25.38 -7.83 -0.14
CA HIS A 1225 26.67 -7.14 0.06
C HIS A 1225 27.75 -7.57 -0.95
N LEU A 1226 27.67 -8.79 -1.47
CA LEU A 1226 28.55 -9.31 -2.51
C LEU A 1226 28.15 -8.81 -3.91
N HIS A 1227 26.89 -8.45 -4.11
CA HIS A 1227 26.41 -7.92 -5.39
C HIS A 1227 26.82 -6.45 -5.57
N LYS A 1228 27.58 -6.17 -6.64
CA LYS A 1228 28.01 -4.83 -7.05
C LYS A 1228 27.60 -4.57 -8.49
N LYS A 1229 26.63 -3.68 -8.70
CA LYS A 1229 26.22 -3.25 -10.04
C LYS A 1229 27.36 -2.51 -10.74
N ASP A 1230 27.46 -2.70 -12.06
CA ASP A 1230 28.43 -2.03 -12.94
C ASP A 1230 29.90 -2.13 -12.46
N CYS A 1231 30.26 -3.23 -11.80
CA CYS A 1231 31.62 -3.48 -11.34
C CYS A 1231 32.49 -4.20 -12.38
N TYR A 1232 33.80 -4.10 -12.21
CA TYR A 1232 34.78 -4.87 -12.96
C TYR A 1232 35.23 -6.06 -12.12
N ILE A 1233 35.33 -7.23 -12.74
CA ILE A 1233 35.80 -8.45 -12.08
C ILE A 1233 37.25 -8.69 -12.47
N TYR A 1234 38.05 -9.10 -11.51
CA TYR A 1234 39.47 -9.37 -11.74
C TYR A 1234 39.62 -10.47 -12.78
N LYS A 1235 40.22 -10.16 -13.93
CA LYS A 1235 40.30 -11.10 -15.07
C LYS A 1235 40.99 -12.43 -14.75
N ASN A 1236 41.94 -12.42 -13.80
CA ASN A 1236 42.67 -13.62 -13.38
C ASN A 1236 42.02 -14.29 -12.15
N SER A 1237 40.80 -13.87 -11.77
CA SER A 1237 40.07 -14.52 -10.69
C SER A 1237 39.72 -15.96 -11.06
N TYR A 1238 39.71 -16.83 -10.06
CA TYR A 1238 39.33 -18.23 -10.23
C TYR A 1238 37.87 -18.33 -10.68
N MET A 1239 37.62 -19.03 -11.80
CA MET A 1239 36.29 -19.14 -12.43
C MET A 1239 35.63 -17.78 -12.68
N PHE A 1240 36.34 -16.92 -13.42
CA PHE A 1240 35.93 -15.55 -13.78
C PHE A 1240 34.45 -15.41 -14.14
N ASP A 1241 33.91 -16.27 -15.01
CA ASP A 1241 32.52 -16.15 -15.47
C ASP A 1241 31.49 -16.36 -14.35
N LYS A 1242 31.75 -17.29 -13.42
CA LYS A 1242 30.88 -17.51 -12.25
C LYS A 1242 30.99 -16.38 -11.24
N GLN A 1243 32.20 -15.88 -10.99
CA GLN A 1243 32.37 -14.71 -10.15
C GLN A 1243 31.67 -13.49 -10.74
N LYS A 1244 31.76 -13.30 -12.06
CA LYS A 1244 31.05 -12.24 -12.78
C LYS A 1244 29.53 -12.40 -12.69
N GLU A 1245 29.02 -13.62 -12.82
CA GLU A 1245 27.61 -13.90 -12.63
C GLU A 1245 27.14 -13.48 -11.22
N TRP A 1246 27.81 -13.95 -10.16
CA TRP A 1246 27.39 -13.70 -8.77
C TRP A 1246 27.65 -12.27 -8.28
N ILE A 1247 28.81 -11.69 -8.60
CA ILE A 1247 29.20 -10.36 -8.13
C ILE A 1247 28.50 -9.28 -8.95
N CYS A 1248 28.41 -9.40 -10.28
CA CYS A 1248 27.78 -8.36 -11.11
C CYS A 1248 26.25 -8.47 -11.16
N ASN A 1249 25.68 -9.70 -11.17
CA ASN A 1249 24.23 -9.89 -11.31
C ASN A 1249 23.53 -10.34 -10.01
N GLY A 1250 24.30 -10.71 -8.98
CA GLY A 1250 23.80 -11.27 -7.73
C GLY A 1250 23.58 -12.78 -7.80
N ILE A 1251 23.58 -13.41 -6.62
CA ILE A 1251 23.14 -14.80 -6.45
C ILE A 1251 21.61 -14.79 -6.44
N LYS A 1252 20.99 -15.45 -7.43
CA LYS A 1252 19.56 -15.34 -7.73
C LYS A 1252 18.81 -16.60 -7.35
N GLU A 1253 17.69 -16.46 -6.64
CA GLU A 1253 16.66 -17.48 -6.49
C GLU A 1253 15.45 -17.08 -7.35
N GLU A 1254 15.17 -17.87 -8.37
CA GLU A 1254 13.95 -17.75 -9.18
C GLU A 1254 12.74 -18.16 -8.34
N VAL A 1255 11.72 -17.31 -8.25
CA VAL A 1255 10.55 -17.53 -7.37
C VAL A 1255 9.53 -18.49 -7.98
N TYR A 1256 9.47 -18.52 -9.31
CA TYR A 1256 8.56 -19.36 -10.08
C TYR A 1256 9.32 -20.16 -11.14
N ASP A 1257 8.81 -21.36 -11.41
CA ASP A 1257 9.21 -22.09 -12.61
C ASP A 1257 8.55 -21.52 -13.88
N LYS A 1258 9.08 -21.91 -15.03
CA LYS A 1258 8.58 -21.48 -16.35
C LYS A 1258 7.13 -21.88 -16.61
N SER A 1259 6.64 -22.97 -16.01
CA SER A 1259 5.27 -23.45 -16.21
C SER A 1259 4.25 -22.52 -15.53
N ILE A 1260 4.57 -22.03 -14.34
CA ILE A 1260 3.74 -21.07 -13.61
C ILE A 1260 3.72 -19.72 -14.31
N LEU A 1261 4.87 -19.22 -14.78
CA LEU A 1261 4.93 -17.97 -15.56
C LEU A 1261 4.08 -18.06 -16.83
N LYS A 1262 4.10 -19.21 -17.51
CA LYS A 1262 3.27 -19.46 -18.70
C LYS A 1262 1.77 -19.50 -18.37
N CYS A 1263 1.39 -20.08 -17.22
CA CYS A 1263 0.02 -20.04 -16.74
C CYS A 1263 -0.43 -18.59 -16.48
N ILE A 1264 0.40 -17.77 -15.83
CA ILE A 1264 0.09 -16.35 -15.61
C ILE A 1264 -0.07 -15.62 -16.96
N GLY A 1265 0.77 -15.92 -17.96
CA GLY A 1265 0.65 -15.36 -19.31
C GLY A 1265 -0.70 -15.68 -19.96
N ASN A 1266 -1.10 -16.94 -19.88
CA ASN A 1266 -2.39 -17.39 -20.42
C ASN A 1266 -3.57 -16.81 -19.64
N LEU A 1267 -3.44 -16.61 -18.33
CA LEU A 1267 -4.48 -15.96 -17.52
C LEU A 1267 -4.85 -14.57 -18.07
N PHE A 1268 -3.87 -13.81 -18.57
CA PHE A 1268 -4.13 -12.48 -19.15
C PHE A 1268 -4.75 -12.54 -20.54
N LYS A 1269 -4.33 -13.52 -21.36
CA LYS A 1269 -4.63 -13.61 -22.79
C LYS A 1269 -5.87 -14.45 -23.12
N PHE A 1270 -6.34 -15.29 -22.19
CA PHE A 1270 -7.39 -16.26 -22.48
C PHE A 1270 -8.75 -15.62 -22.77
N ASP A 1271 -9.34 -16.01 -23.91
CA ASP A 1271 -10.70 -15.70 -24.35
C ASP A 1271 -11.25 -16.94 -25.10
N TYR A 1272 -12.50 -17.37 -24.83
CA TYR A 1272 -13.08 -18.49 -25.58
C TYR A 1272 -13.41 -18.10 -27.04
N GLU A 1273 -13.65 -16.81 -27.34
CA GLU A 1273 -13.91 -16.37 -28.71
C GLU A 1273 -12.69 -16.63 -29.62
N ASP A 1274 -11.49 -16.35 -29.12
CA ASP A 1274 -10.25 -16.58 -29.87
C ASP A 1274 -9.90 -18.07 -29.94
N LYS A 1275 -10.20 -18.85 -28.88
CA LYS A 1275 -10.06 -20.31 -28.91
C LYS A 1275 -10.94 -20.93 -29.99
N ASN A 1276 -12.21 -20.51 -30.10
CA ASN A 1276 -13.14 -21.03 -31.10
C ASN A 1276 -12.73 -20.66 -32.54
N LYS A 1277 -12.17 -19.47 -32.76
CA LYS A 1277 -11.58 -19.08 -34.06
C LYS A 1277 -10.37 -19.94 -34.44
N SER A 1278 -9.51 -20.29 -33.46
CA SER A 1278 -8.35 -21.16 -33.70
C SER A 1278 -8.74 -22.61 -34.02
N SER A 1279 -9.82 -23.14 -33.43
CA SER A 1279 -10.33 -24.49 -33.73
C SER A 1279 -11.16 -24.56 -35.01
N ALA A 1280 -11.71 -23.44 -35.50
CA ALA A 1280 -12.47 -23.38 -36.74
C ALA A 1280 -11.59 -23.44 -38.01
N ASN A 1281 -10.27 -23.45 -37.87
CA ASN A 1281 -9.34 -23.59 -39.00
C ASN A 1281 -8.45 -24.84 -38.84
N PRO A 1282 -8.95 -26.07 -39.09
CA PRO A 1282 -8.16 -27.29 -39.01
C PRO A 1282 -7.32 -27.53 -40.28
N LYS A 1283 -6.68 -26.49 -40.84
CA LYS A 1283 -5.71 -26.63 -41.92
C LYS A 1283 -4.39 -25.95 -41.49
N HIS A 1284 -3.35 -26.78 -41.37
CA HIS A 1284 -1.96 -26.48 -40.96
C HIS A 1284 -1.57 -26.85 -39.50
N THR A 1285 -1.81 -28.10 -39.12
CA THR A 1285 -0.69 -28.98 -38.72
C THR A 1285 -0.16 -29.67 -39.97
#